data_AF-A0A7J6DQ88-F1
#
_entry.id   AF-A0A7J6DQ88-F1
#
_cell.length_a   1.000
_cell.length_b   1.000
_cell.length_c   1.000
_cell.angle_alpha   90.00
_cell.angle_beta   90.00
_cell.angle_gamma   90.00
#
_symmetry.space_group_name_H-M   'P 1'
#
loop_
_entity.id
_entity.type
_entity.pdbx_description
1 polymer ?
#
loop_
_entity_poly.entity_id
_entity_poly.type
_entity_poly.pdbx_seq_one_letter_code
_entity_poly.pdbx_strand_id
1 'polypeptide(L)'
;MMSILFVVGFMFMLLFSTTANVVNSYESSNTPQCIPKEREALLKFKTTLNDSEGDLSTWSNNSTTQNCCEWRHISCDDQTNHVVYVEVGGIYTLGGEIDSSLAELHHLNTLNLYGMNISHIPKFIGSFKELSFLNLYDNPISGIIPPQLGNLTQLESLHLESTSQMIIDNPEWLSQLTSLKKLWLSNCRLLKVPDHTSSSSLSHSNYSFTSLQYLEISQSFIHPTTITWLLNSTINLEFIRLGDNNLSGTLLHNLLGNISSSTRNSLHYLYLSSNQLGGLILNDFENTFPSLTDLYLDNNKLEGHFPNRLKTFPNLKTLDISDNQFIGVLPDLSSMPNLISFKASNNKFSGTSSESIGKLDNLSYLDVSSNRLTGYISHVVNLQCPSLKYLDISYNIDMLLKFNSKYPIIPSFNLATINLASCKLGPELPNWLLTQTNLKHLDVSNSSISGPLPNWFPNITFNLKYLNMSHNLLSNTLANFSLSQENNVIVDLSSNQFQGSVPPSLLVNTTRLYLSNNKFTEFSSSLCEAKEQARSTEILDLSNNNLFDNIPNCWENFTQLVVLNLGYNKLFGNIPNSINMTSIKTLQLRHNNFSGKFPSSLKYCTSLEVLDLGSNSLEGSIPSWIGEELNNLVFLSLKSNKFYGSIPLSLCQLTQIQILDFSSNDLSGPIPSCIKNFTAMVQINSSETTISSHIKIRFRKSCGLDRACNLGPVSYENNASITWKGAQHEYVKILGLLRVIDLSSNKLNGEIPMEVTHLSQLGALNLSRNNLSGKIPRKIGKLTNLQVLDFSYNKINGEIPTSLAEVSSLSYLDLSNNRLSGRIPIGTQLQSFNASSYSMNLGLCGNPLPSSCPGDDDDESSHVPASNSAHDHDNDGEWFDLSWFYKGIRGGFTIGFCGVCGNLLINKSWRASYFRLMQNIGDWLYVETMENNNKESYEKIIEMKEQVKNKLLHGLHPLENPLETLEYIDDIQRLGLWWKEFDYKSKHSFIKDRIVECYFWVYGVFFEAETSQIRLIITKLIAILTIIDDAYDSFGTLEELEPFTQAIERWDICAMDTLPEYMKIFYMKLLEIYNEIEQFSKERSYCPSYAKKGVQSLIRAYFKEAKWLHTKYIPTLDEYMPVGVDSAGSFMLISMVFIGMGDIVTKHSMDWIFSNPQPKIIQTMAIVGRVMNDIGYHKSERKKSSGEIVASTVECYMKQYGVTGEEAIEKLSEQVKDSWKDLNEDLLNPITIPRPLLMQVLKLVRVNHEIYREGDGFTQPTLLKNLIHSLIINPIDF
;
A
#
# COMPACT_ATOMS: atom_id res chain seq x y z
N MET A 1 29.61 37.19 -31.65
CA MET A 1 29.94 37.73 -32.98
C MET A 1 31.32 37.21 -33.36
N MET A 2 31.38 36.47 -34.47
CA MET A 2 32.54 36.12 -35.34
C MET A 2 33.91 35.89 -34.69
N SER A 3 34.38 34.63 -34.65
CA SER A 3 35.34 34.06 -35.63
C SER A 3 36.72 34.72 -35.52
N ILE A 4 37.73 34.04 -34.98
CA ILE A 4 38.84 33.39 -35.71
C ILE A 4 39.75 32.82 -34.58
N LEU A 5 40.05 31.54 -34.34
CA LEU A 5 40.09 30.31 -35.14
C LEU A 5 40.76 30.52 -36.50
N PHE A 6 42.07 30.79 -36.44
CA PHE A 6 43.12 30.44 -37.40
C PHE A 6 44.40 31.11 -36.89
N VAL A 7 45.56 30.44 -37.01
CA VAL A 7 46.89 30.95 -36.64
C VAL A 7 47.27 30.72 -35.14
N VAL A 8 47.31 29.46 -34.67
CA VAL A 8 48.48 28.55 -34.78
C VAL A 8 49.41 28.74 -33.57
N GLY A 9 49.62 27.74 -32.72
CA GLY A 9 50.21 26.46 -33.12
C GLY A 9 51.69 26.61 -33.57
N PHE A 10 52.28 27.80 -33.40
CA PHE A 10 53.53 28.20 -34.10
C PHE A 10 54.76 28.39 -33.21
N MET A 11 54.71 28.06 -31.92
CA MET A 11 55.81 28.37 -31.00
C MET A 11 56.26 27.15 -30.18
N PHE A 12 56.35 25.98 -30.81
CA PHE A 12 57.24 24.91 -30.34
C PHE A 12 57.96 24.21 -31.51
N MET A 13 58.30 25.00 -32.53
CA MET A 13 59.16 24.60 -33.65
C MET A 13 60.17 25.71 -33.91
N LEU A 14 61.21 25.76 -33.07
CA LEU A 14 62.48 26.37 -33.42
C LEU A 14 63.58 25.54 -32.76
N LEU A 15 64.19 24.66 -33.54
CA LEU A 15 65.65 24.62 -33.72
C LEU A 15 65.96 23.83 -35.00
N PHE A 16 66.20 24.61 -36.07
CA PHE A 16 67.22 24.46 -37.14
C PHE A 16 67.71 23.05 -37.54
N SER A 17 67.97 22.68 -38.80
CA SER A 17 67.93 23.38 -40.09
C SER A 17 68.37 22.43 -41.22
N THR A 18 67.77 22.63 -42.39
CA THR A 18 68.35 22.57 -43.76
C THR A 18 68.82 21.26 -44.42
N THR A 19 68.27 21.12 -45.62
CA THR A 19 68.83 20.63 -46.91
C THR A 19 68.43 19.24 -47.40
N ALA A 20 68.08 19.26 -48.69
CA ALA A 20 67.45 18.23 -49.49
C ALA A 20 68.47 17.33 -50.21
N ASN A 21 67.95 16.20 -50.68
CA ASN A 21 68.48 15.26 -51.67
C ASN A 21 69.67 14.39 -51.21
N VAL A 22 69.48 13.06 -51.18
CA VAL A 22 69.90 12.14 -52.25
C VAL A 22 69.58 10.70 -51.82
N VAL A 23 69.09 9.95 -52.81
CA VAL A 23 68.72 8.54 -52.86
C VAL A 23 69.92 7.60 -52.67
N ASN A 24 69.73 6.54 -51.88
CA ASN A 24 70.21 5.13 -51.99
C ASN A 24 70.55 4.54 -50.59
N SER A 25 69.73 3.62 -50.08
CA SER A 25 69.83 2.14 -50.21
C SER A 25 71.11 1.61 -49.56
N TYR A 26 71.05 0.98 -48.39
CA TYR A 26 70.83 -0.45 -48.10
C TYR A 26 70.99 -0.56 -46.55
N GLU A 27 70.28 -1.33 -45.74
CA GLU A 27 69.94 -2.76 -45.77
C GLU A 27 68.72 -3.06 -44.87
N SER A 28 68.10 -4.20 -45.15
CA SER A 28 66.84 -4.74 -44.64
C SER A 28 66.66 -4.82 -43.12
N SER A 29 65.49 -4.41 -42.64
CA SER A 29 64.83 -5.07 -41.50
C SER A 29 63.56 -5.75 -42.02
N ASN A 30 63.52 -7.08 -41.93
CA ASN A 30 62.40 -7.92 -42.35
C ASN A 30 61.06 -7.33 -41.89
N THR A 31 60.16 -7.04 -42.82
CA THR A 31 58.74 -6.91 -42.49
C THR A 31 58.27 -8.27 -41.96
N PRO A 32 57.61 -8.32 -40.79
CA PRO A 32 57.10 -9.57 -40.24
C PRO A 32 56.22 -10.26 -41.28
N GLN A 33 56.61 -11.45 -41.74
CA GLN A 33 55.81 -12.22 -42.68
C GLN A 33 55.06 -13.30 -41.91
N CYS A 34 53.74 -13.20 -41.93
CA CYS A 34 52.87 -14.19 -41.32
C CYS A 34 53.17 -15.62 -41.83
N ILE A 35 53.28 -16.54 -40.88
CA ILE A 35 53.58 -17.94 -41.15
C ILE A 35 52.40 -18.59 -41.88
N PRO A 36 52.62 -19.25 -43.04
CA PRO A 36 51.53 -19.75 -43.89
C PRO A 36 50.52 -20.66 -43.18
N LYS A 37 50.99 -21.51 -42.26
CA LYS A 37 50.12 -22.41 -41.48
C LYS A 37 49.20 -21.66 -40.53
N GLU A 38 49.72 -20.67 -39.82
CA GLU A 38 48.93 -19.83 -38.89
C GLU A 38 47.90 -18.99 -39.65
N ARG A 39 48.28 -18.48 -40.83
CA ARG A 39 47.36 -17.81 -41.75
C ARG A 39 46.21 -18.73 -42.18
N GLU A 40 46.51 -19.95 -42.60
CA GLU A 40 45.49 -20.92 -43.01
C GLU A 40 44.57 -21.29 -41.85
N ALA A 41 45.11 -21.43 -40.63
CA ALA A 41 44.34 -21.67 -39.42
C ALA A 41 43.35 -20.54 -39.11
N LEU A 42 43.77 -19.27 -39.21
CA LEU A 42 42.92 -18.10 -39.02
C LEU A 42 41.84 -17.96 -40.10
N LEU A 43 42.17 -18.23 -41.36
CA LEU A 43 41.18 -18.20 -42.45
C LEU A 43 40.13 -19.30 -42.28
N LYS A 44 40.55 -20.49 -41.85
CA LYS A 44 39.61 -21.58 -41.53
C LYS A 44 38.70 -21.21 -40.36
N PHE A 45 39.25 -20.60 -39.31
CA PHE A 45 38.44 -20.08 -38.20
C PHE A 45 37.43 -19.02 -38.67
N LYS A 46 37.83 -18.09 -39.55
CA LYS A 46 36.90 -17.11 -40.14
C LYS A 46 35.71 -17.77 -40.85
N THR A 47 35.90 -18.91 -41.52
CA THR A 47 34.79 -19.58 -42.22
C THR A 47 33.70 -20.13 -41.29
N THR A 48 34.00 -20.33 -40.01
CA THR A 48 33.02 -20.80 -39.01
C THR A 48 32.28 -19.67 -38.30
N LEU A 49 32.59 -18.41 -38.64
CA LEU A 49 31.97 -17.21 -38.08
C LEU A 49 30.99 -16.56 -39.08
N ASN A 50 29.84 -16.13 -38.57
CA ASN A 50 28.87 -15.32 -39.29
C ASN A 50 29.29 -13.84 -39.20
N ASP A 51 29.98 -13.35 -40.23
CA ASP A 51 30.46 -11.97 -40.34
C ASP A 51 29.56 -11.14 -41.28
N SER A 52 28.31 -10.88 -40.85
CA SER A 52 27.32 -10.18 -41.69
C SER A 52 27.64 -8.70 -41.90
N GLU A 53 28.38 -8.08 -40.98
CA GLU A 53 28.76 -6.65 -41.01
C GLU A 53 30.15 -6.42 -41.64
N GLY A 54 30.92 -7.48 -41.92
CA GLY A 54 32.20 -7.41 -42.62
C GLY A 54 33.38 -6.95 -41.76
N ASP A 55 33.33 -7.19 -40.44
CA ASP A 55 34.37 -6.78 -39.50
C ASP A 55 35.68 -7.55 -39.69
N LEU A 56 35.60 -8.81 -40.13
CA LEU A 56 36.77 -9.62 -40.48
C LEU A 56 37.12 -9.52 -41.97
N SER A 57 36.61 -8.52 -42.70
CA SER A 57 36.88 -8.31 -44.13
C SER A 57 38.36 -8.25 -44.48
N THR A 58 39.23 -7.80 -43.56
CA THR A 58 40.69 -7.74 -43.76
C THR A 58 41.37 -9.12 -43.82
N TRP A 59 40.74 -10.17 -43.26
CA TRP A 59 41.27 -11.53 -43.27
C TRP A 59 41.01 -12.17 -44.64
N SER A 60 41.94 -12.00 -45.58
CA SER A 60 41.75 -12.44 -46.96
C SER A 60 43.04 -12.94 -47.61
N ASN A 61 42.90 -13.84 -48.57
CA ASN A 61 44.00 -14.39 -49.37
C ASN A 61 44.38 -13.51 -50.58
N ASN A 62 43.91 -12.26 -50.65
CA ASN A 62 44.26 -11.36 -51.73
C ASN A 62 45.74 -10.94 -51.66
N SER A 63 46.36 -10.68 -52.81
CA SER A 63 47.79 -10.37 -52.93
C SER A 63 48.24 -9.11 -52.17
N THR A 64 47.30 -8.26 -51.75
CA THR A 64 47.54 -7.05 -50.95
C THR A 64 47.37 -7.25 -49.44
N THR A 65 46.89 -8.40 -48.96
CA THR A 65 46.65 -8.71 -47.53
C THR A 65 47.27 -10.05 -47.11
N GLN A 66 48.29 -10.50 -47.82
CA GLN A 66 48.87 -11.84 -47.66
C GLN A 66 49.55 -12.04 -46.28
N ASN A 67 49.87 -10.93 -45.61
CA ASN A 67 50.45 -10.89 -44.28
C ASN A 67 49.35 -10.81 -43.20
N CYS A 68 49.09 -11.92 -42.50
CA CYS A 68 48.08 -11.92 -41.43
C CYS A 68 48.43 -11.04 -40.23
N CYS A 69 49.71 -10.68 -40.05
CA CYS A 69 50.14 -9.77 -38.99
C CYS A 69 49.66 -8.32 -39.20
N GLU A 70 49.13 -8.00 -40.38
CA GLU A 70 48.51 -6.71 -40.70
C GLU A 70 46.97 -6.76 -40.64
N TRP A 71 46.39 -7.93 -40.35
CA TRP A 71 44.95 -8.05 -40.24
C TRP A 71 44.46 -7.34 -38.98
N ARG A 72 43.29 -6.70 -39.07
CA ARG A 72 42.63 -6.19 -37.87
C ARG A 72 42.44 -7.36 -36.91
N HIS A 73 42.59 -7.08 -35.62
CA HIS A 73 42.39 -8.05 -34.54
C HIS A 73 43.47 -9.13 -34.37
N ILE A 74 44.55 -9.07 -35.15
CA ILE A 74 45.69 -9.99 -35.08
C ILE A 74 46.96 -9.20 -34.80
N SER A 75 47.81 -9.70 -33.90
CA SER A 75 49.19 -9.22 -33.73
C SER A 75 50.16 -10.39 -33.69
N CYS A 76 51.33 -10.18 -34.29
CA CYS A 76 52.43 -11.14 -34.31
C CYS A 76 53.61 -10.66 -33.47
N ASP A 77 54.47 -11.57 -33.07
CA ASP A 77 55.75 -11.26 -32.42
C ASP A 77 56.74 -10.66 -33.43
N ASP A 78 57.33 -9.52 -33.08
CA ASP A 78 58.19 -8.73 -33.98
C ASP A 78 59.53 -9.42 -34.33
N GLN A 79 59.92 -10.48 -33.62
CA GLN A 79 61.19 -11.19 -33.82
C GLN A 79 61.00 -12.53 -34.53
N THR A 80 59.89 -13.21 -34.25
CA THR A 80 59.62 -14.59 -34.70
C THR A 80 58.49 -14.68 -35.71
N ASN A 81 57.71 -13.61 -35.91
CA ASN A 81 56.56 -13.49 -36.81
C ASN A 81 55.39 -14.44 -36.49
N HIS A 82 55.40 -15.12 -35.35
CA HIS A 82 54.29 -15.96 -34.90
C HIS A 82 53.12 -15.10 -34.40
N VAL A 83 51.88 -15.55 -34.62
CA VAL A 83 50.67 -14.91 -34.08
C VAL A 83 50.62 -15.09 -32.57
N VAL A 84 50.60 -13.98 -31.83
CA VAL A 84 50.57 -13.96 -30.35
C VAL A 84 49.28 -13.36 -29.78
N TYR A 85 48.50 -12.62 -30.57
CA TYR A 85 47.29 -11.93 -30.12
C TYR A 85 46.14 -12.11 -31.11
N VAL A 86 44.97 -12.51 -30.61
CA VAL A 86 43.72 -12.63 -31.36
C VAL A 86 42.56 -12.02 -30.56
N GLU A 87 41.88 -11.00 -31.10
CA GLU A 87 40.73 -10.34 -30.45
C GLU A 87 39.54 -10.13 -31.38
N VAL A 88 38.54 -11.00 -31.33
CA VAL A 88 37.41 -10.99 -32.28
C VAL A 88 36.08 -10.57 -31.61
N GLY A 89 36.14 -10.10 -30.37
CA GLY A 89 34.97 -9.82 -29.52
C GLY A 89 34.39 -8.38 -29.55
N GLY A 90 33.20 -8.22 -28.96
CA GLY A 90 32.52 -6.93 -28.77
C GLY A 90 31.43 -6.57 -29.79
N ILE A 91 31.12 -7.50 -30.68
CA ILE A 91 30.20 -7.32 -31.80
C ILE A 91 29.12 -8.41 -31.72
N TYR A 92 27.96 -8.08 -31.13
CA TYR A 92 26.84 -9.02 -30.93
C TYR A 92 26.25 -9.62 -32.22
N THR A 93 26.66 -9.13 -33.39
CA THR A 93 26.27 -9.64 -34.71
C THR A 93 27.22 -10.73 -35.23
N LEU A 94 28.44 -10.82 -34.69
CA LEU A 94 29.44 -11.82 -35.07
C LEU A 94 29.20 -13.09 -34.23
N GLY A 95 28.86 -14.21 -34.88
CA GLY A 95 28.43 -15.44 -34.19
C GLY A 95 28.92 -16.72 -34.85
N GLY A 96 29.28 -17.76 -34.09
CA GLY A 96 29.76 -19.02 -34.68
C GLY A 96 30.40 -19.98 -33.69
N GLU A 97 31.11 -20.98 -34.21
CA GLU A 97 31.85 -21.97 -33.41
C GLU A 97 33.35 -21.69 -33.40
N ILE A 98 34.00 -21.97 -32.26
CA ILE A 98 35.46 -21.92 -32.13
C ILE A 98 36.06 -23.17 -32.83
N ASP A 99 36.57 -23.01 -34.05
CA ASP A 99 37.15 -24.13 -34.83
C ASP A 99 38.48 -24.62 -34.26
N SER A 100 38.67 -25.94 -34.33
CA SER A 100 39.91 -26.63 -33.93
C SER A 100 41.18 -26.15 -34.65
N SER A 101 41.06 -25.47 -35.80
CA SER A 101 42.19 -24.92 -36.55
C SER A 101 43.03 -23.95 -35.73
N LEU A 102 42.42 -23.24 -34.77
CA LEU A 102 43.14 -22.34 -33.88
C LEU A 102 44.25 -23.04 -33.08
N ALA A 103 44.18 -24.37 -32.88
CA ALA A 103 45.23 -25.13 -32.20
C ALA A 103 46.62 -25.06 -32.86
N GLU A 104 46.69 -24.68 -34.15
CA GLU A 104 47.94 -24.45 -34.88
C GLU A 104 48.68 -23.17 -34.46
N LEU A 105 48.02 -22.25 -33.74
CA LEU A 105 48.62 -21.01 -33.21
C LEU A 105 49.37 -21.30 -31.90
N HIS A 106 50.48 -22.02 -31.98
CA HIS A 106 51.18 -22.56 -30.81
C HIS A 106 51.77 -21.50 -29.86
N HIS A 107 52.06 -20.30 -30.38
CA HIS A 107 52.64 -19.17 -29.64
C HIS A 107 51.60 -18.14 -29.19
N LEU A 108 50.31 -18.49 -29.27
CA LEU A 108 49.24 -17.58 -28.91
C LEU A 108 49.29 -17.24 -27.41
N ASN A 109 49.39 -15.94 -27.10
CA ASN A 109 49.46 -15.40 -25.75
C ASN A 109 48.10 -14.85 -25.27
N THR A 110 47.37 -14.16 -26.15
CA THR A 110 46.06 -13.58 -25.83
C THR A 110 44.99 -14.09 -26.78
N LEU A 111 43.90 -14.63 -26.22
CA LEU A 111 42.69 -14.98 -26.95
C LEU A 111 41.47 -14.27 -26.32
N ASN A 112 40.92 -13.28 -27.02
CA ASN A 112 39.79 -12.48 -26.56
C ASN A 112 38.58 -12.61 -27.50
N LEU A 113 37.55 -13.35 -27.06
CA LEU A 113 36.37 -13.72 -27.85
C LEU A 113 35.05 -13.29 -27.16
N TYR A 114 35.06 -12.17 -26.44
CA TYR A 114 33.89 -11.70 -25.69
C TYR A 114 32.71 -11.31 -26.61
N GLY A 115 31.46 -11.63 -26.23
CA GLY A 115 30.27 -11.15 -26.95
C GLY A 115 30.09 -11.68 -28.38
N MET A 116 30.62 -12.87 -28.69
CA MET A 116 30.60 -13.50 -30.02
C MET A 116 29.48 -14.55 -30.20
N ASN A 117 28.46 -14.54 -29.35
CA ASN A 117 27.35 -15.51 -29.39
C ASN A 117 27.80 -17.00 -29.40
N ILE A 118 28.91 -17.33 -28.74
CA ILE A 118 29.49 -18.69 -28.69
C ILE A 118 28.71 -19.55 -27.69
N SER A 119 28.43 -20.82 -28.06
CA SER A 119 27.60 -21.73 -27.25
C SER A 119 28.36 -22.73 -26.38
N HIS A 120 29.63 -23.06 -26.71
CA HIS A 120 30.42 -24.08 -26.01
C HIS A 120 31.93 -23.76 -26.05
N ILE A 121 32.69 -24.23 -25.04
CA ILE A 121 34.15 -24.13 -24.97
C ILE A 121 34.79 -25.42 -25.50
N PRO A 122 35.59 -25.38 -26.58
CA PRO A 122 36.29 -26.57 -27.07
C PRO A 122 37.44 -27.01 -26.15
N LYS A 123 37.61 -28.34 -26.01
CA LYS A 123 38.69 -28.95 -25.21
C LYS A 123 40.09 -28.58 -25.70
N PHE A 124 40.26 -28.33 -27.00
CA PHE A 124 41.58 -28.04 -27.58
C PHE A 124 42.17 -26.71 -27.09
N ILE A 125 41.36 -25.78 -26.56
CA ILE A 125 41.89 -24.52 -26.00
C ILE A 125 42.95 -24.82 -24.94
N GLY A 126 42.84 -25.93 -24.19
CA GLY A 126 43.86 -26.39 -23.25
C GLY A 126 45.22 -26.78 -23.86
N SER A 127 45.41 -26.76 -25.18
CA SER A 127 46.70 -27.05 -25.83
C SER A 127 47.61 -25.83 -25.98
N PHE A 128 47.11 -24.60 -25.75
CA PHE A 128 47.91 -23.37 -25.90
C PHE A 128 48.89 -23.19 -24.73
N LYS A 129 50.15 -23.58 -24.93
CA LYS A 129 51.16 -23.59 -23.85
C LYS A 129 51.61 -22.20 -23.41
N GLU A 130 51.47 -21.20 -24.26
CA GLU A 130 51.94 -19.82 -24.03
C GLU A 130 50.81 -18.83 -23.69
N LEU A 131 49.57 -19.33 -23.59
CA LEU A 131 48.40 -18.48 -23.36
C LEU A 131 48.44 -17.87 -21.95
N SER A 132 48.42 -16.54 -21.89
CA SER A 132 48.40 -15.73 -20.66
C SER A 132 47.04 -15.10 -20.40
N PHE A 133 46.23 -14.85 -21.42
CA PHE A 133 44.92 -14.21 -21.30
C PHE A 133 43.86 -14.94 -22.13
N LEU A 134 42.78 -15.36 -21.47
CA LEU A 134 41.60 -15.95 -22.10
C LEU A 134 40.34 -15.21 -21.66
N ASN A 135 39.61 -14.64 -22.61
CA ASN A 135 38.34 -13.96 -22.35
C ASN A 135 37.21 -14.48 -23.23
N LEU A 136 36.19 -15.05 -22.58
CA LEU A 136 34.97 -15.58 -23.19
C LEU A 136 33.70 -14.89 -22.65
N TYR A 137 33.85 -13.73 -21.99
CA TYR A 137 32.77 -12.94 -21.39
C TYR A 137 31.58 -12.70 -22.35
N ASP A 138 30.35 -12.64 -21.82
CA ASP A 138 29.13 -12.23 -22.55
C ASP A 138 28.77 -13.12 -23.76
N ASN A 139 29.10 -14.40 -23.66
CA ASN A 139 28.66 -15.43 -24.61
C ASN A 139 27.59 -16.34 -23.96
N PRO A 140 26.61 -16.88 -24.72
CA PRO A 140 25.60 -17.83 -24.23
C PRO A 140 26.16 -19.26 -24.10
N ILE A 141 27.31 -19.39 -23.45
CA ILE A 141 27.97 -20.67 -23.21
C ILE A 141 27.19 -21.48 -22.18
N SER A 142 26.88 -22.73 -22.51
CA SER A 142 26.18 -23.64 -21.59
C SER A 142 26.88 -24.99 -21.48
N GLY A 143 26.61 -25.71 -20.39
CA GLY A 143 27.20 -27.03 -20.14
C GLY A 143 28.47 -27.00 -19.31
N ILE A 144 29.25 -28.08 -19.36
CA ILE A 144 30.40 -28.33 -18.48
C ILE A 144 31.66 -27.64 -19.02
N ILE A 145 32.37 -26.89 -18.16
CA ILE A 145 33.67 -26.28 -18.50
C ILE A 145 34.71 -27.40 -18.70
N PRO A 146 35.44 -27.45 -19.84
CA PRO A 146 36.47 -28.45 -20.07
C PRO A 146 37.59 -28.40 -19.03
N PRO A 147 37.86 -29.49 -18.28
CA PRO A 147 38.98 -29.54 -17.33
C PRO A 147 40.35 -29.36 -18.00
N GLN A 148 40.43 -29.57 -19.33
CA GLN A 148 41.64 -29.34 -20.13
C GLN A 148 42.14 -27.89 -20.06
N LEU A 149 41.29 -26.92 -19.68
CA LEU A 149 41.74 -25.55 -19.39
C LEU A 149 42.80 -25.52 -18.28
N GLY A 150 42.82 -26.49 -17.35
CA GLY A 150 43.86 -26.62 -16.32
C GLY A 150 45.28 -26.84 -16.86
N ASN A 151 45.43 -27.24 -18.12
CA ASN A 151 46.74 -27.38 -18.77
C ASN A 151 47.40 -26.02 -19.10
N LEU A 152 46.67 -24.91 -19.00
CA LEU A 152 47.15 -23.56 -19.34
C LEU A 152 47.99 -22.96 -18.21
N THR A 153 49.14 -23.55 -17.92
CA THR A 153 49.96 -23.18 -16.74
C THR A 153 50.54 -21.76 -16.77
N GLN A 154 50.57 -21.10 -17.94
CA GLN A 154 51.00 -19.71 -18.10
C GLN A 154 49.86 -18.69 -18.01
N LEU A 155 48.63 -19.15 -17.83
CA LEU A 155 47.44 -18.29 -17.84
C LEU A 155 47.45 -17.36 -16.63
N GLU A 156 47.42 -16.05 -16.87
CA GLU A 156 47.37 -15.01 -15.86
C GLU A 156 45.94 -14.48 -15.63
N SER A 157 45.09 -14.47 -16.67
CA SER A 157 43.71 -13.97 -16.59
C SER A 157 42.73 -14.89 -17.30
N LEU A 158 41.68 -15.29 -16.58
CA LEU A 158 40.61 -16.16 -17.08
C LEU A 158 39.24 -15.51 -16.84
N HIS A 159 38.52 -15.21 -17.92
CA HIS A 159 37.18 -14.64 -17.92
C HIS A 159 36.19 -15.60 -18.59
N LEU A 160 35.28 -16.19 -17.82
CA LEU A 160 34.31 -17.20 -18.26
C LEU A 160 32.86 -16.81 -17.95
N GLU A 161 32.58 -15.54 -17.64
CA GLU A 161 31.23 -15.11 -17.31
C GLU A 161 30.30 -15.24 -18.51
N SER A 162 29.17 -15.92 -18.32
CA SER A 162 28.24 -16.26 -19.41
C SER A 162 26.82 -15.75 -19.16
N THR A 163 26.09 -15.49 -20.24
CA THR A 163 24.64 -15.22 -20.20
C THR A 163 23.81 -16.49 -20.01
N SER A 164 24.42 -17.67 -20.13
CA SER A 164 23.81 -18.98 -19.87
C SER A 164 24.52 -19.69 -18.70
N GLN A 165 23.85 -20.63 -18.04
CA GLN A 165 24.44 -21.32 -16.88
C GLN A 165 25.52 -22.32 -17.32
N MET A 166 26.77 -22.05 -16.92
CA MET A 166 27.91 -22.96 -17.07
C MET A 166 28.08 -23.83 -15.81
N ILE A 167 28.66 -25.02 -15.95
CA ILE A 167 28.85 -25.98 -14.84
C ILE A 167 30.34 -26.29 -14.69
N ILE A 168 30.88 -26.07 -13.50
CA ILE A 168 32.17 -26.64 -13.09
C ILE A 168 31.85 -27.84 -12.22
N ASP A 169 32.05 -29.03 -12.78
CA ASP A 169 31.73 -30.32 -12.14
C ASP A 169 32.80 -30.75 -11.13
N ASN A 170 34.08 -30.58 -11.47
CA ASN A 170 35.22 -30.72 -10.57
C ASN A 170 36.10 -29.45 -10.63
N PRO A 171 36.14 -28.60 -9.59
CA PRO A 171 36.94 -27.38 -9.60
C PRO A 171 38.45 -27.61 -9.36
N GLU A 172 38.91 -28.84 -9.08
CA GLU A 172 40.32 -29.13 -8.79
C GLU A 172 41.28 -28.71 -9.93
N TRP A 173 40.86 -28.77 -11.20
CA TRP A 173 41.71 -28.37 -12.34
C TRP A 173 42.10 -26.89 -12.29
N LEU A 174 41.33 -26.02 -11.62
CA LEU A 174 41.69 -24.62 -11.44
C LEU A 174 43.03 -24.47 -10.71
N SER A 175 43.33 -25.38 -9.78
CA SER A 175 44.57 -25.34 -9.00
C SER A 175 45.84 -25.61 -9.82
N GLN A 176 45.69 -26.12 -11.05
CA GLN A 176 46.79 -26.34 -11.98
C GLN A 176 47.24 -25.05 -12.68
N LEU A 177 46.41 -23.99 -12.63
CA LEU A 177 46.70 -22.68 -13.21
C LEU A 177 47.61 -21.86 -12.28
N THR A 178 48.86 -22.30 -12.14
CA THR A 178 49.82 -21.76 -11.15
C THR A 178 50.21 -20.30 -11.35
N SER A 179 49.98 -19.73 -12.54
CA SER A 179 50.29 -18.33 -12.88
C SER A 179 49.07 -17.40 -12.78
N LEU A 180 47.88 -17.93 -12.44
CA LEU A 180 46.62 -17.21 -12.51
C LEU A 180 46.57 -16.07 -11.49
N LYS A 181 46.35 -14.85 -11.97
CA LYS A 181 46.21 -13.62 -11.18
C LYS A 181 44.76 -13.16 -11.07
N LYS A 182 43.96 -13.35 -12.13
CA LYS A 182 42.55 -12.91 -12.20
C LYS A 182 41.64 -14.03 -12.66
N LEU A 183 40.58 -14.27 -11.88
CA LEU A 183 39.58 -15.30 -12.16
C LEU A 183 38.17 -14.70 -12.07
N TRP A 184 37.42 -14.81 -13.17
CA TRP A 184 36.04 -14.34 -13.25
C TRP A 184 35.10 -15.49 -13.67
N LEU A 185 34.19 -15.86 -12.78
CA LEU A 185 33.30 -17.03 -12.89
C LEU A 185 31.83 -16.68 -12.59
N SER A 186 31.37 -15.47 -12.94
CA SER A 186 29.97 -15.10 -12.70
C SER A 186 28.99 -15.97 -13.49
N ASN A 187 27.83 -16.26 -12.91
CA ASN A 187 26.79 -17.12 -13.49
C ASN A 187 27.23 -18.59 -13.74
N CYS A 188 28.19 -19.09 -12.95
CA CYS A 188 28.66 -20.48 -13.01
C CYS A 188 28.09 -21.32 -11.84
N ARG A 189 27.62 -22.54 -12.12
CA ARG A 189 27.28 -23.52 -11.09
C ARG A 189 28.52 -24.31 -10.70
N LEU A 190 29.06 -24.04 -9.51
CA LEU A 190 30.20 -24.77 -8.94
C LEU A 190 29.70 -25.92 -8.07
N LEU A 191 29.91 -27.16 -8.53
CA LEU A 191 29.54 -28.36 -7.77
C LEU A 191 30.51 -28.63 -6.59
N LYS A 192 30.08 -29.50 -5.67
CA LYS A 192 30.78 -29.83 -4.42
C LYS A 192 32.15 -30.47 -4.73
N VAL A 193 33.22 -29.96 -4.10
CA VAL A 193 34.52 -30.66 -4.04
C VAL A 193 34.33 -32.01 -3.32
N PRO A 194 34.73 -33.16 -3.91
CA PRO A 194 34.62 -34.47 -3.26
C PRO A 194 35.32 -34.49 -1.90
N ASP A 195 34.66 -35.02 -0.86
CA ASP A 195 35.27 -35.18 0.45
C ASP A 195 36.32 -36.29 0.37
N HIS A 196 37.61 -35.94 0.35
CA HIS A 196 38.71 -36.90 0.52
C HIS A 196 38.81 -37.34 1.99
N THR A 197 37.77 -37.97 2.53
CA THR A 197 37.73 -38.55 3.88
C THR A 197 37.67 -40.07 3.82
N SER A 198 38.68 -40.72 3.23
CA SER A 198 38.96 -42.16 3.47
C SER A 198 40.33 -42.64 2.95
N SER A 199 41.41 -41.87 3.10
CA SER A 199 42.75 -42.47 3.04
C SER A 199 43.78 -41.66 3.84
N SER A 200 44.25 -42.26 4.93
CA SER A 200 45.29 -41.77 5.83
C SER A 200 46.70 -41.87 5.23
N SER A 201 46.91 -41.37 4.02
CA SER A 201 48.23 -41.25 3.41
C SER A 201 48.18 -40.36 2.17
N LEU A 202 48.25 -39.04 2.36
CA LEU A 202 48.89 -38.10 1.44
C LEU A 202 49.14 -36.80 2.23
N SER A 203 50.40 -36.63 2.59
CA SER A 203 51.00 -35.37 3.01
C SER A 203 50.66 -34.23 2.03
N HIS A 204 50.25 -33.06 2.55
CA HIS A 204 50.40 -31.73 1.93
C HIS A 204 50.59 -31.72 0.40
N SER A 205 49.55 -31.97 -0.39
CA SER A 205 49.60 -31.67 -1.82
C SER A 205 49.30 -30.19 -2.04
N ASN A 206 50.33 -29.48 -2.51
CA ASN A 206 50.41 -28.07 -2.89
C ASN A 206 49.36 -27.61 -3.91
N TYR A 207 48.08 -27.56 -3.55
CA TYR A 207 47.07 -26.87 -4.35
C TYR A 207 46.93 -25.45 -3.81
N SER A 208 47.90 -24.59 -4.11
CA SER A 208 47.86 -23.20 -3.69
C SER A 208 47.84 -22.25 -4.89
N PHE A 209 46.76 -21.49 -5.03
CA PHE A 209 46.62 -20.32 -5.90
C PHE A 209 47.44 -19.16 -5.32
N THR A 210 48.76 -19.29 -5.33
CA THR A 210 49.65 -18.31 -4.69
C THR A 210 49.75 -16.98 -5.43
N SER A 211 49.38 -16.97 -6.72
CA SER A 211 49.43 -15.81 -7.60
C SER A 211 48.10 -15.05 -7.69
N LEU A 212 47.00 -15.62 -7.18
CA LEU A 212 45.66 -15.07 -7.41
C LEU A 212 45.45 -13.79 -6.60
N GLN A 213 45.10 -12.71 -7.29
CA GLN A 213 44.86 -11.37 -6.74
C GLN A 213 43.40 -10.95 -6.86
N TYR A 214 42.72 -11.36 -7.93
CA TYR A 214 41.34 -10.95 -8.23
C TYR A 214 40.44 -12.17 -8.38
N LEU A 215 39.36 -12.19 -7.58
CA LEU A 215 38.37 -13.27 -7.60
C LEU A 215 36.96 -12.69 -7.70
N GLU A 216 36.25 -13.05 -8.77
CA GLU A 216 34.85 -12.71 -9.00
C GLU A 216 34.04 -13.98 -9.23
N ILE A 217 33.10 -14.27 -8.33
CA ILE A 217 32.15 -15.37 -8.44
C ILE A 217 30.76 -14.89 -7.99
N SER A 218 30.11 -14.03 -8.78
CA SER A 218 28.74 -13.58 -8.50
C SER A 218 27.68 -14.41 -9.23
N GLN A 219 26.41 -14.33 -8.80
CA GLN A 219 25.26 -14.95 -9.49
C GLN A 219 25.41 -16.47 -9.70
N SER A 220 26.10 -17.15 -8.79
CA SER A 220 26.55 -18.52 -8.94
C SER A 220 25.90 -19.44 -7.90
N PHE A 221 25.43 -20.62 -8.29
CA PHE A 221 24.99 -21.63 -7.32
C PHE A 221 26.23 -22.34 -6.76
N ILE A 222 26.90 -21.71 -5.78
CA ILE A 222 28.14 -22.19 -5.21
C ILE A 222 27.87 -23.07 -3.99
N HIS A 223 28.45 -24.26 -3.97
CA HIS A 223 28.44 -25.10 -2.76
C HIS A 223 29.40 -24.52 -1.69
N PRO A 224 28.99 -24.41 -0.41
CA PRO A 224 29.80 -23.85 0.69
C PRO A 224 31.23 -24.41 0.83
N THR A 225 31.41 -25.72 0.64
CA THR A 225 32.73 -26.36 0.74
C THR A 225 33.69 -25.93 -0.37
N THR A 226 33.16 -25.62 -1.57
CA THR A 226 33.96 -25.22 -2.73
C THR A 226 34.55 -23.82 -2.52
N ILE A 227 33.77 -22.90 -1.96
CA ILE A 227 34.25 -21.55 -1.67
C ILE A 227 35.27 -21.52 -0.52
N THR A 228 35.08 -22.36 0.51
CA THR A 228 36.06 -22.53 1.59
C THR A 228 37.37 -23.10 1.06
N TRP A 229 37.31 -24.14 0.21
CA TRP A 229 38.50 -24.69 -0.44
C TRP A 229 39.26 -23.64 -1.24
N LEU A 230 38.56 -22.85 -2.06
CA LEU A 230 39.17 -21.86 -2.94
C LEU A 230 39.86 -20.73 -2.15
N LEU A 231 39.20 -20.21 -1.10
CA LEU A 231 39.78 -19.16 -0.27
C LEU A 231 40.93 -19.64 0.61
N ASN A 232 40.85 -20.86 1.16
CA ASN A 232 41.95 -21.45 1.95
C ASN A 232 43.19 -21.74 1.10
N SER A 233 43.01 -21.90 -0.21
CA SER A 233 44.07 -22.21 -1.15
C SER A 233 44.74 -20.97 -1.74
N THR A 234 44.34 -19.75 -1.37
CA THR A 234 44.86 -18.49 -1.94
C THR A 234 45.72 -17.72 -0.94
N ILE A 235 46.81 -17.11 -1.44
CA ILE A 235 47.58 -16.11 -0.69
C ILE A 235 47.62 -14.81 -1.51
N ASN A 236 47.41 -13.67 -0.86
CA ASN A 236 47.53 -12.32 -1.44
C ASN A 236 46.35 -11.82 -2.31
N LEU A 237 45.11 -12.24 -2.05
CA LEU A 237 43.96 -11.64 -2.73
C LEU A 237 43.84 -10.14 -2.40
N GLU A 238 43.63 -9.32 -3.43
CA GLU A 238 43.41 -7.88 -3.35
C GLU A 238 41.92 -7.53 -3.56
N PHE A 239 41.21 -8.35 -4.34
CA PHE A 239 39.80 -8.15 -4.67
C PHE A 239 39.03 -9.46 -4.58
N ILE A 240 37.92 -9.44 -3.82
CA ILE A 240 36.97 -10.54 -3.72
C ILE A 240 35.57 -10.00 -3.96
N ARG A 241 34.85 -10.61 -4.90
CA ARG A 241 33.42 -10.39 -5.08
C ARG A 241 32.66 -11.69 -5.20
N LEU A 242 31.72 -11.86 -4.28
CA LEU A 242 30.89 -13.04 -4.07
C LEU A 242 29.42 -12.62 -3.93
N GLY A 243 29.02 -11.54 -4.61
CA GLY A 243 27.68 -10.99 -4.51
C GLY A 243 26.64 -11.84 -5.25
N ASP A 244 25.36 -11.62 -4.97
CA ASP A 244 24.25 -12.28 -5.67
C ASP A 244 24.32 -13.82 -5.63
N ASN A 245 24.77 -14.37 -4.49
CA ASN A 245 24.82 -15.81 -4.24
C ASN A 245 23.83 -16.19 -3.13
N ASN A 246 23.72 -17.48 -2.80
CA ASN A 246 22.85 -17.95 -1.71
C ASN A 246 23.65 -18.29 -0.43
N LEU A 247 24.72 -17.53 -0.13
CA LEU A 247 25.65 -17.81 0.98
C LEU A 247 24.97 -17.50 2.33
N SER A 248 25.08 -18.39 3.32
CA SER A 248 24.44 -18.25 4.65
C SER A 248 25.41 -17.85 5.78
N GLY A 249 24.91 -17.37 6.92
CA GLY A 249 25.73 -16.81 8.03
C GLY A 249 26.86 -17.70 8.58
N THR A 250 26.64 -19.01 8.74
CA THR A 250 27.71 -19.97 9.15
C THR A 250 28.88 -20.01 8.18
N LEU A 251 28.60 -19.77 6.89
CA LEU A 251 29.60 -19.78 5.84
C LEU A 251 30.51 -18.56 5.93
N LEU A 252 30.00 -17.37 6.24
CA LEU A 252 30.80 -16.15 6.34
C LEU A 252 31.76 -16.17 7.53
N HIS A 253 31.30 -16.64 8.70
CA HIS A 253 32.15 -16.83 9.88
C HIS A 253 33.32 -17.78 9.55
N ASN A 254 33.02 -18.90 8.89
CA ASN A 254 34.04 -19.85 8.43
C ASN A 254 34.89 -19.28 7.28
N LEU A 255 34.32 -18.45 6.40
CA LEU A 255 35.04 -17.84 5.29
C LEU A 255 36.10 -16.89 5.82
N LEU A 256 35.70 -15.90 6.61
CA LEU A 256 36.57 -14.82 7.08
C LEU A 256 37.54 -15.30 8.18
N GLY A 257 37.12 -16.27 8.99
CA GLY A 257 37.98 -16.93 9.96
C GLY A 257 39.10 -17.75 9.33
N ASN A 258 38.88 -18.30 8.13
CA ASN A 258 39.88 -19.13 7.43
C ASN A 258 40.75 -18.34 6.42
N ILE A 259 40.50 -17.04 6.18
CA ILE A 259 41.39 -16.23 5.34
C ILE A 259 42.76 -16.08 6.01
N SER A 260 43.81 -16.44 5.27
CA SER A 260 45.20 -16.31 5.73
C SER A 260 45.53 -14.88 6.17
N SER A 261 46.44 -14.71 7.13
CA SER A 261 46.90 -13.38 7.55
C SER A 261 47.50 -12.57 6.40
N SER A 262 48.16 -13.23 5.44
CA SER A 262 48.70 -12.59 4.23
C SER A 262 47.58 -11.98 3.39
N THR A 263 46.52 -12.75 3.12
CA THR A 263 45.38 -12.27 2.34
C THR A 263 44.63 -11.14 3.07
N ARG A 264 44.49 -11.21 4.40
CA ARG A 264 43.89 -10.10 5.17
C ARG A 264 44.68 -8.79 5.04
N ASN A 265 46.00 -8.89 4.89
CA ASN A 265 46.89 -7.73 4.72
C ASN A 265 46.94 -7.20 3.27
N SER A 266 46.50 -7.97 2.27
CA SER A 266 46.47 -7.54 0.86
C SER A 266 45.09 -7.12 0.37
N LEU A 267 44.01 -7.54 1.04
CA LEU A 267 42.64 -7.34 0.57
C LEU A 267 42.22 -5.87 0.66
N HIS A 268 41.89 -5.28 -0.49
CA HIS A 268 41.39 -3.90 -0.63
C HIS A 268 39.87 -3.87 -0.82
N TYR A 269 39.32 -4.83 -1.55
CA TYR A 269 37.92 -4.86 -1.95
C TYR A 269 37.23 -6.16 -1.53
N LEU A 270 36.13 -6.04 -0.78
CA LEU A 270 35.30 -7.18 -0.38
C LEU A 270 33.82 -6.90 -0.65
N TYR A 271 33.27 -7.58 -1.66
CA TYR A 271 31.88 -7.46 -2.07
C TYR A 271 31.10 -8.75 -1.74
N LEU A 272 30.12 -8.65 -0.85
CA LEU A 272 29.30 -9.76 -0.36
C LEU A 272 27.78 -9.46 -0.48
N SER A 273 27.43 -8.44 -1.26
CA SER A 273 26.06 -7.96 -1.47
C SER A 273 25.09 -9.05 -1.92
N SER A 274 23.80 -8.93 -1.63
CA SER A 274 22.75 -9.84 -2.14
C SER A 274 23.00 -11.32 -1.81
N ASN A 275 23.14 -11.64 -0.52
CA ASN A 275 23.31 -13.01 -0.03
C ASN A 275 22.30 -13.33 1.10
N GLN A 276 22.47 -14.47 1.79
CA GLN A 276 21.67 -14.88 2.95
C GLN A 276 22.48 -14.80 4.26
N LEU A 277 23.48 -13.90 4.32
CA LEU A 277 24.37 -13.77 5.48
C LEU A 277 23.59 -13.23 6.68
N GLY A 278 23.61 -13.91 7.83
CA GLY A 278 22.87 -13.46 9.01
C GLY A 278 23.58 -13.76 10.33
N GLY A 279 23.08 -13.21 11.43
CA GLY A 279 23.68 -13.31 12.77
C GLY A 279 24.64 -12.16 13.12
N LEU A 280 25.23 -12.22 14.33
CA LEU A 280 26.11 -11.20 14.93
C LEU A 280 27.56 -11.25 14.42
N ILE A 281 27.80 -11.70 13.19
CA ILE A 281 29.13 -12.10 12.68
C ILE A 281 30.18 -11.00 12.81
N LEU A 282 29.78 -9.73 12.79
CA LEU A 282 30.68 -8.57 12.93
C LEU A 282 31.27 -8.39 14.34
N ASN A 283 30.73 -9.06 15.37
CA ASN A 283 31.22 -8.92 16.76
C ASN A 283 32.43 -9.81 17.08
N ASP A 284 32.69 -10.87 16.31
CA ASP A 284 33.70 -11.90 16.58
C ASP A 284 34.99 -11.75 15.72
N PHE A 285 35.18 -10.60 15.06
CA PHE A 285 36.43 -10.32 14.35
C PHE A 285 37.58 -10.02 15.32
N GLU A 286 38.20 -11.07 15.88
CA GLU A 286 39.49 -10.96 16.57
C GLU A 286 40.64 -10.52 15.63
N ASN A 287 40.37 -10.46 14.33
CA ASN A 287 41.34 -10.39 13.24
C ASN A 287 41.11 -9.15 12.35
N THR A 288 42.10 -8.26 12.24
CA THR A 288 42.03 -6.98 11.50
C THR A 288 42.25 -7.16 9.98
N PHE A 289 41.64 -6.30 9.16
CA PHE A 289 41.87 -6.19 7.71
C PHE A 289 42.44 -4.80 7.39
N PRO A 290 43.75 -4.60 7.57
CA PRO A 290 44.35 -3.27 7.58
C PRO A 290 44.32 -2.56 6.21
N SER A 291 44.26 -3.31 5.10
CA SER A 291 44.32 -2.75 3.73
C SER A 291 42.95 -2.53 3.09
N LEU A 292 41.86 -2.92 3.76
CA LEU A 292 40.53 -2.86 3.19
C LEU A 292 40.07 -1.41 3.00
N THR A 293 39.67 -1.07 1.77
CA THR A 293 39.14 0.25 1.39
C THR A 293 37.65 0.20 1.11
N ASP A 294 37.13 -0.92 0.62
CA ASP A 294 35.73 -1.01 0.19
C ASP A 294 35.10 -2.31 0.70
N LEU A 295 34.02 -2.15 1.47
CA LEU A 295 33.25 -3.24 2.07
C LEU A 295 31.77 -3.10 1.73
N TYR A 296 31.23 -4.08 1.01
CA TYR A 296 29.81 -4.14 0.65
C TYR A 296 29.17 -5.39 1.25
N LEU A 297 28.19 -5.19 2.13
CA LEU A 297 27.42 -6.19 2.86
C LEU A 297 25.91 -6.00 2.64
N ASP A 298 25.52 -5.17 1.69
CA ASP A 298 24.12 -4.80 1.43
C ASP A 298 23.26 -5.98 1.00
N ASN A 299 21.94 -5.88 1.20
CA ASN A 299 20.95 -6.88 0.80
C ASN A 299 21.27 -8.27 1.39
N ASN A 300 21.30 -8.35 2.72
CA ASN A 300 21.60 -9.55 3.49
C ASN A 300 20.64 -9.68 4.70
N LYS A 301 20.92 -10.60 5.61
CA LYS A 301 20.14 -10.88 6.84
C LYS A 301 20.92 -10.57 8.12
N LEU A 302 21.93 -9.69 8.04
CA LEU A 302 22.78 -9.34 9.19
C LEU A 302 21.95 -8.62 10.24
N GLU A 303 22.08 -9.01 11.51
CA GLU A 303 21.23 -8.52 12.60
C GLU A 303 22.05 -8.13 13.83
N GLY A 304 21.37 -7.51 14.80
CA GLY A 304 21.99 -7.07 16.04
C GLY A 304 22.65 -5.69 15.95
N HIS A 305 23.46 -5.36 16.95
CA HIS A 305 24.15 -4.07 16.98
C HIS A 305 25.35 -4.11 16.03
N PHE A 306 25.54 -3.05 15.27
CA PHE A 306 26.78 -2.88 14.53
C PHE A 306 27.95 -2.66 15.52
N PRO A 307 29.08 -3.38 15.41
CA PRO A 307 30.13 -3.35 16.42
C PRO A 307 30.78 -1.97 16.55
N ASN A 308 30.80 -1.43 17.77
CA ASN A 308 31.48 -0.16 18.09
C ASN A 308 33.02 -0.25 18.07
N ARG A 309 33.61 -1.44 17.81
CA ARG A 309 35.06 -1.70 17.86
C ARG A 309 35.73 -1.79 16.48
N LEU A 310 35.34 -0.95 15.52
CA LEU A 310 35.92 -0.94 14.16
C LEU A 310 37.33 -0.38 14.01
N LYS A 311 38.20 -0.50 15.03
CA LYS A 311 39.66 -0.30 14.83
C LYS A 311 40.25 -1.30 13.81
N THR A 312 39.47 -2.25 13.33
CA THR A 312 39.79 -3.32 12.39
C THR A 312 39.93 -2.89 10.92
N PHE A 313 39.36 -1.75 10.50
CA PHE A 313 39.38 -1.27 9.09
C PHE A 313 39.81 0.21 8.97
N PRO A 314 41.07 0.56 9.29
CA PRO A 314 41.52 1.96 9.38
C PRO A 314 41.55 2.72 8.04
N ASN A 315 41.57 2.00 6.91
CA ASN A 315 41.70 2.58 5.57
C ASN A 315 40.39 2.57 4.77
N LEU A 316 39.27 2.25 5.42
CA LEU A 316 37.98 2.11 4.75
C LEU A 316 37.50 3.46 4.18
N LYS A 317 37.16 3.45 2.90
CA LYS A 317 36.61 4.56 2.10
C LYS A 317 35.13 4.36 1.80
N THR A 318 34.70 3.13 1.60
CA THR A 318 33.30 2.80 1.30
C THR A 318 32.81 1.70 2.24
N LEU A 319 31.66 1.95 2.88
CA LEU A 319 30.94 0.97 3.66
C LEU A 319 29.47 0.96 3.25
N ASP A 320 29.02 -0.15 2.69
CA ASP A 320 27.62 -0.38 2.32
C ASP A 320 27.04 -1.53 3.16
N ILE A 321 26.14 -1.21 4.08
CA ILE A 321 25.46 -2.16 4.98
C ILE A 321 23.93 -2.05 4.84
N SER A 322 23.46 -1.46 3.76
CA SER A 322 22.04 -1.24 3.48
C SER A 322 21.26 -2.56 3.38
N ASP A 323 19.93 -2.51 3.50
CA ASP A 323 19.05 -3.66 3.31
C ASP A 323 19.44 -4.87 4.20
N ASN A 324 19.50 -4.62 5.51
CA ASN A 324 19.83 -5.61 6.53
C ASN A 324 18.88 -5.46 7.74
N GLN A 325 19.20 -6.09 8.87
CA GLN A 325 18.40 -6.11 10.10
C GLN A 325 19.14 -5.51 11.31
N PHE A 326 20.11 -4.61 11.08
CA PHE A 326 20.87 -3.99 12.16
C PHE A 326 19.99 -3.14 13.07
N ILE A 327 20.19 -3.26 14.38
CA ILE A 327 19.48 -2.54 15.44
C ILE A 327 20.45 -1.65 16.25
N GLY A 328 19.91 -0.87 17.19
CA GLY A 328 20.70 0.01 18.05
C GLY A 328 20.92 1.39 17.42
N VAL A 329 21.93 2.12 17.88
CA VAL A 329 22.30 3.44 17.34
C VAL A 329 23.23 3.31 16.13
N LEU A 330 23.26 4.33 15.28
CA LEU A 330 24.27 4.41 14.21
C LEU A 330 25.69 4.33 14.81
N PRO A 331 26.63 3.65 14.13
CA PRO A 331 27.96 3.42 14.68
C PRO A 331 28.79 4.70 14.79
N ASP A 332 29.76 4.69 15.69
CA ASP A 332 30.74 5.77 15.80
C ASP A 332 31.76 5.69 14.65
N LEU A 333 31.56 6.55 13.64
CA LEU A 333 32.41 6.58 12.45
C LEU A 333 33.76 7.29 12.67
N SER A 334 34.01 7.88 13.85
CA SER A 334 35.29 8.57 14.13
C SER A 334 36.53 7.68 13.99
N SER A 335 36.33 6.36 14.07
CA SER A 335 37.35 5.33 13.86
C SER A 335 37.72 5.08 12.39
N MET A 336 36.97 5.65 11.44
CA MET A 336 37.15 5.51 9.99
C MET A 336 37.28 6.89 9.32
N PRO A 337 38.38 7.63 9.56
CA PRO A 337 38.53 9.02 9.08
C PRO A 337 38.64 9.16 7.55
N ASN A 338 38.94 8.08 6.84
CA ASN A 338 39.09 8.06 5.39
C ASN A 338 37.78 7.78 4.64
N LEU A 339 36.64 7.67 5.36
CA LEU A 339 35.37 7.29 4.78
C LEU A 339 34.86 8.39 3.82
N ILE A 340 34.57 7.98 2.59
CA ILE A 340 34.05 8.80 1.49
C ILE A 340 32.56 8.51 1.26
N SER A 341 32.14 7.27 1.44
CA SER A 341 30.75 6.83 1.26
C SER A 341 30.31 5.90 2.39
N PHE A 342 29.20 6.25 3.03
CA PHE A 342 28.53 5.44 4.03
C PHE A 342 27.07 5.23 3.67
N LYS A 343 26.66 3.97 3.60
CA LYS A 343 25.29 3.57 3.31
C LYS A 343 24.82 2.54 4.32
N ALA A 344 23.70 2.83 4.96
CA ALA A 344 23.07 2.00 5.97
C ALA A 344 21.54 2.11 5.91
N SER A 345 21.01 2.33 4.70
CA SER A 345 19.58 2.44 4.45
C SER A 345 18.85 1.12 4.68
N ASN A 346 17.53 1.19 4.88
CA ASN A 346 16.66 0.03 5.06
C ASN A 346 17.18 -0.95 6.14
N ASN A 347 17.32 -0.44 7.35
CA ASN A 347 17.74 -1.18 8.55
C ASN A 347 16.79 -0.82 9.72
N LYS A 348 17.15 -1.20 10.95
CA LYS A 348 16.37 -0.92 12.17
C LYS A 348 17.16 -0.04 13.15
N PHE A 349 18.09 0.79 12.64
CA PHE A 349 18.82 1.75 13.49
C PHE A 349 17.85 2.74 14.11
N SER A 350 18.12 3.15 15.35
CA SER A 350 17.25 3.98 16.20
C SER A 350 18.06 4.97 17.03
N GLY A 351 17.37 5.92 17.67
CA GLY A 351 18.01 6.96 18.49
C GLY A 351 18.52 8.15 17.67
N THR A 352 19.22 9.08 18.34
CA THR A 352 19.80 10.27 17.73
C THR A 352 21.04 9.91 16.91
N SER A 353 21.14 10.40 15.68
CA SER A 353 22.34 10.25 14.83
C SER A 353 23.63 10.55 15.61
N SER A 354 24.69 9.75 15.41
CA SER A 354 25.93 9.93 16.17
C SER A 354 26.59 11.29 15.85
N GLU A 355 27.05 12.00 16.89
CA GLU A 355 27.78 13.28 16.74
C GLU A 355 29.09 13.14 15.92
N SER A 356 29.52 11.91 15.61
CA SER A 356 30.77 11.63 14.92
C SER A 356 30.69 11.63 13.40
N ILE A 357 29.50 11.40 12.80
CA ILE A 357 29.31 11.47 11.34
C ILE A 357 29.77 12.83 10.81
N GLY A 358 29.45 13.89 11.54
CA GLY A 358 29.71 15.25 11.13
C GLY A 358 31.16 15.73 11.26
N LYS A 359 32.06 14.89 11.79
CA LYS A 359 33.51 15.16 11.89
C LYS A 359 34.31 14.52 10.76
N LEU A 360 33.65 13.92 9.76
CA LEU A 360 34.32 13.24 8.64
C LEU A 360 34.53 14.20 7.47
N ASP A 361 35.75 14.73 7.33
CA ASP A 361 36.09 15.72 6.30
C ASP A 361 35.95 15.19 4.87
N ASN A 362 36.19 13.90 4.66
CA ASN A 362 36.18 13.25 3.34
C ASN A 362 34.81 12.69 2.94
N LEU A 363 33.83 12.67 3.85
CA LEU A 363 32.54 12.04 3.58
C LEU A 363 31.78 12.84 2.51
N SER A 364 31.52 12.18 1.39
CA SER A 364 30.86 12.76 0.21
C SER A 364 29.45 12.22 -0.02
N TYR A 365 29.18 10.98 0.43
CA TYR A 365 27.92 10.28 0.23
C TYR A 365 27.44 9.67 1.55
N LEU A 366 26.26 10.07 2.01
CA LEU A 366 25.62 9.55 3.20
C LEU A 366 24.19 9.11 2.89
N ASP A 367 23.89 7.85 3.11
CA ASP A 367 22.54 7.29 3.04
C ASP A 367 22.23 6.48 4.31
N VAL A 368 21.29 6.98 5.12
CA VAL A 368 20.76 6.31 6.31
C VAL A 368 19.23 6.30 6.30
N SER A 369 18.65 6.33 5.10
CA SER A 369 17.20 6.34 4.87
C SER A 369 16.51 5.06 5.35
N SER A 370 15.19 5.09 5.50
CA SER A 370 14.37 3.93 5.87
C SER A 370 14.89 3.23 7.13
N ASN A 371 15.04 3.99 8.21
CA ASN A 371 15.41 3.52 9.54
C ASN A 371 14.41 4.06 10.59
N ARG A 372 14.72 3.91 11.88
CA ARG A 372 13.92 4.44 13.01
C ARG A 372 14.68 5.55 13.76
N LEU A 373 15.47 6.34 13.05
CA LEU A 373 16.27 7.41 13.65
C LEU A 373 15.35 8.49 14.20
N THR A 374 15.67 8.99 15.39
CA THR A 374 14.85 9.96 16.12
C THR A 374 15.66 11.17 16.57
N GLY A 375 14.96 12.17 17.11
CA GLY A 375 15.57 13.32 17.78
C GLY A 375 15.84 14.51 16.86
N TYR A 376 16.64 15.45 17.37
CA TYR A 376 16.87 16.72 16.70
C TYR A 376 18.18 16.74 15.94
N ILE A 377 18.09 17.21 14.71
CA ILE A 377 19.22 17.74 13.97
C ILE A 377 19.54 19.19 14.44
N SER A 378 19.20 19.56 15.68
CA SER A 378 19.57 20.86 16.27
C SER A 378 21.09 21.02 16.37
N HIS A 379 21.85 19.93 16.27
CA HIS A 379 23.30 19.86 16.16
C HIS A 379 23.82 19.52 14.75
N VAL A 380 23.08 19.75 13.65
CA VAL A 380 23.66 19.77 12.28
C VAL A 380 24.58 20.98 12.04
N VAL A 381 24.78 21.80 13.06
CA VAL A 381 25.98 22.63 13.23
C VAL A 381 27.27 21.79 13.26
N ASN A 382 27.18 20.48 13.53
CA ASN A 382 28.31 19.58 13.50
C ASN A 382 28.39 18.69 12.24
N LEU A 383 27.52 18.79 11.22
CA LEU A 383 27.90 18.28 9.88
C LEU A 383 28.88 19.28 9.25
N GLN A 384 30.08 19.32 9.80
CA GLN A 384 31.24 19.98 9.23
C GLN A 384 31.88 19.04 8.20
N CYS A 385 31.07 18.48 7.30
CA CYS A 385 31.52 17.62 6.21
C CYS A 385 31.59 18.46 4.93
N PRO A 386 32.65 19.26 4.70
CA PRO A 386 32.73 20.15 3.55
C PRO A 386 32.64 19.40 2.21
N SER A 387 33.00 18.12 2.20
CA SER A 387 32.99 17.26 1.02
C SER A 387 31.61 16.66 0.68
N LEU A 388 30.59 16.82 1.54
CA LEU A 388 29.29 16.16 1.36
C LEU A 388 28.58 16.66 0.09
N LYS A 389 28.12 15.71 -0.74
CA LYS A 389 27.41 15.95 -2.01
C LYS A 389 26.07 15.23 -2.10
N TYR A 390 25.93 14.08 -1.45
CA TYR A 390 24.71 13.28 -1.43
C TYR A 390 24.29 13.04 0.02
N LEU A 391 23.04 13.39 0.34
CA LEU A 391 22.44 13.17 1.64
C LEU A 391 21.06 12.54 1.48
N ASP A 392 20.89 11.34 2.03
CA ASP A 392 19.61 10.66 2.15
C ASP A 392 19.36 10.22 3.59
N ILE A 393 18.35 10.83 4.20
CA ILE A 393 17.86 10.47 5.53
C ILE A 393 16.35 10.24 5.52
N SER A 394 15.77 10.07 4.33
CA SER A 394 14.33 9.91 4.13
C SER A 394 13.76 8.71 4.89
N TYR A 395 12.44 8.70 5.10
CA TYR A 395 11.71 7.63 5.79
C TYR A 395 12.20 7.35 7.22
N ASN A 396 12.60 8.40 7.94
CA ASN A 396 12.84 8.39 9.38
C ASN A 396 11.76 9.27 10.08
N ILE A 397 10.55 8.73 10.24
CA ILE A 397 9.32 9.48 10.55
C ILE A 397 9.34 10.28 11.86
N ASP A 398 10.17 9.88 12.83
CA ASP A 398 10.31 10.52 14.13
C ASP A 398 11.51 11.49 14.22
N MET A 399 12.21 11.69 13.10
CA MET A 399 13.31 12.63 13.02
C MET A 399 12.79 14.07 12.88
N LEU A 400 13.15 14.93 13.84
CA LEU A 400 12.77 16.35 13.87
C LEU A 400 13.93 17.21 13.34
N LEU A 401 13.72 17.81 12.17
CA LEU A 401 14.69 18.66 11.48
C LEU A 401 14.41 20.14 11.80
N LYS A 402 14.64 20.55 13.05
CA LYS A 402 14.48 21.96 13.47
C LYS A 402 15.80 22.74 13.38
N PHE A 403 15.91 23.61 12.40
CA PHE A 403 17.00 24.59 12.29
C PHE A 403 16.60 25.87 13.02
N ASN A 404 17.46 26.35 13.92
CA ASN A 404 17.18 27.57 14.69
C ASN A 404 17.13 28.79 13.75
N SER A 405 15.94 29.36 13.55
CA SER A 405 15.70 30.53 12.68
C SER A 405 16.43 31.81 13.14
N LYS A 406 16.95 31.83 14.38
CA LYS A 406 17.60 33.00 14.98
C LYS A 406 19.09 33.16 14.62
N TYR A 407 19.73 32.09 14.12
CA TYR A 407 21.13 32.11 13.68
C TYR A 407 21.26 31.35 12.35
N PRO A 408 21.36 32.02 11.19
CA PRO A 408 21.65 31.36 9.93
C PRO A 408 23.09 30.83 9.97
N ILE A 409 23.28 29.64 10.52
CA ILE A 409 24.52 28.90 10.41
C ILE A 409 24.56 28.39 8.98
N ILE A 410 25.52 28.90 8.19
CA ILE A 410 25.77 28.43 6.83
C ILE A 410 26.32 27.01 6.95
N PRO A 411 25.64 25.99 6.41
CA PRO A 411 26.20 24.64 6.35
C PRO A 411 27.54 24.67 5.60
N SER A 412 28.53 23.91 6.09
CA SER A 412 29.85 23.82 5.44
C SER A 412 29.80 23.09 4.08
N PHE A 413 28.75 22.31 3.87
CA PHE A 413 28.51 21.51 2.67
C PHE A 413 27.68 22.25 1.62
N ASN A 414 27.85 21.80 0.37
CA ASN A 414 27.03 22.22 -0.76
C ASN A 414 26.63 20.98 -1.55
N LEU A 415 25.41 20.52 -1.29
CA LEU A 415 24.83 19.26 -1.74
C LEU A 415 24.33 19.34 -3.18
N ALA A 416 24.45 18.23 -3.89
CA ALA A 416 23.85 18.04 -5.21
C ALA A 416 22.53 17.25 -5.13
N THR A 417 22.39 16.37 -4.14
CA THR A 417 21.17 15.55 -3.90
C THR A 417 20.79 15.61 -2.42
N ILE A 418 19.50 15.90 -2.17
CA ILE A 418 18.90 15.98 -0.84
C ILE A 418 17.61 15.16 -0.85
N ASN A 419 17.57 14.10 -0.04
CA ASN A 419 16.39 13.26 0.17
C ASN A 419 15.99 13.27 1.65
N LEU A 420 14.87 13.92 1.93
CA LEU A 420 14.32 14.15 3.28
C LEU A 420 12.85 13.73 3.38
N ALA A 421 12.36 12.95 2.39
CA ALA A 421 10.97 12.50 2.33
C ALA A 421 10.53 11.84 3.65
N SER A 422 9.30 12.10 4.09
CA SER A 422 8.72 11.54 5.33
C SER A 422 9.45 11.91 6.63
N CYS A 423 10.33 12.92 6.63
CA CYS A 423 10.94 13.48 7.85
C CYS A 423 10.15 14.71 8.34
N LYS A 424 10.13 14.99 9.65
CA LYS A 424 9.41 16.16 10.20
C LYS A 424 10.22 17.45 10.01
N LEU A 425 10.07 18.10 8.84
CA LEU A 425 10.71 19.39 8.49
C LEU A 425 9.91 20.61 8.93
N GLY A 426 8.58 20.52 8.90
CA GLY A 426 7.68 21.66 9.02
C GLY A 426 7.66 22.39 10.39
N PRO A 427 6.95 23.54 10.45
CA PRO A 427 6.00 24.00 9.45
C PRO A 427 6.62 24.76 8.26
N GLU A 428 7.83 25.31 8.36
CA GLU A 428 8.45 26.13 7.30
C GLU A 428 9.47 25.35 6.46
N LEU A 429 9.64 25.73 5.19
CA LEU A 429 10.70 25.18 4.33
C LEU A 429 12.08 25.62 4.87
N PRO A 430 13.06 24.71 5.05
CA PRO A 430 14.32 25.05 5.71
C PRO A 430 15.15 26.10 4.95
N ASN A 431 15.46 27.23 5.61
CA ASN A 431 16.21 28.33 5.02
C ASN A 431 17.67 27.98 4.65
N TRP A 432 18.26 26.91 5.19
CA TRP A 432 19.62 26.52 4.80
C TRP A 432 19.70 26.04 3.34
N LEU A 433 18.58 25.63 2.74
CA LEU A 433 18.52 25.26 1.32
C LEU A 433 19.00 26.37 0.39
N LEU A 434 18.86 27.65 0.79
CA LEU A 434 19.40 28.82 0.09
C LEU A 434 20.91 28.71 -0.23
N THR A 435 21.66 28.00 0.60
CA THR A 435 23.12 27.87 0.48
C THR A 435 23.55 26.75 -0.48
N GLN A 436 22.60 25.91 -0.90
CA GLN A 436 22.86 24.71 -1.70
C GLN A 436 22.82 25.05 -3.20
N THR A 437 23.82 25.77 -3.68
CA THR A 437 23.85 26.32 -5.05
C THR A 437 24.07 25.26 -6.15
N ASN A 438 24.54 24.06 -5.79
CA ASN A 438 24.78 22.96 -6.73
C ASN A 438 23.63 21.93 -6.78
N LEU A 439 22.49 22.24 -6.17
CA LEU A 439 21.39 21.30 -6.01
C LEU A 439 20.78 20.89 -7.36
N LYS A 440 20.66 19.58 -7.58
CA LYS A 440 20.06 18.96 -8.78
C LYS A 440 18.85 18.08 -8.44
N HIS A 441 18.79 17.55 -7.22
CA HIS A 441 17.72 16.67 -6.75
C HIS A 441 17.30 17.10 -5.36
N LEU A 442 16.00 17.36 -5.19
CA LEU A 442 15.40 17.71 -3.91
C LEU A 442 14.10 16.90 -3.69
N ASP A 443 14.09 16.07 -2.66
CA ASP A 443 12.88 15.42 -2.15
C ASP A 443 12.64 15.84 -0.70
N VAL A 444 11.54 16.57 -0.49
CA VAL A 444 11.01 16.98 0.83
C VAL A 444 9.52 16.63 0.93
N SER A 445 9.11 15.56 0.25
CA SER A 445 7.73 15.09 0.27
C SER A 445 7.32 14.58 1.65
N ASN A 446 6.02 14.60 1.97
CA ASN A 446 5.47 14.09 3.23
C ASN A 446 6.18 14.62 4.48
N SER A 447 6.52 15.92 4.51
CA SER A 447 7.43 16.47 5.52
C SER A 447 6.78 17.53 6.43
N SER A 448 5.44 17.58 6.41
CA SER A 448 4.60 18.50 7.18
C SER A 448 4.91 19.99 6.92
N ILE A 449 5.49 20.32 5.78
CA ILE A 449 5.77 21.71 5.37
C ILE A 449 4.43 22.37 5.02
N SER A 450 4.25 23.62 5.43
CA SER A 450 2.99 24.34 5.31
C SER A 450 3.20 25.80 4.89
N GLY A 451 2.14 26.44 4.42
CA GLY A 451 2.16 27.85 4.02
C GLY A 451 2.74 28.08 2.62
N PRO A 452 2.99 29.33 2.22
CA PRO A 452 3.49 29.64 0.89
C PRO A 452 4.95 29.23 0.68
N LEU A 453 5.32 28.95 -0.57
CA LEU A 453 6.73 28.85 -0.96
C LEU A 453 7.46 30.18 -0.67
N PRO A 454 8.65 30.15 -0.04
CA PRO A 454 9.43 31.35 0.21
C PRO A 454 9.85 32.07 -1.08
N ASN A 455 9.99 33.39 -1.02
CA ASN A 455 10.40 34.23 -2.16
C ASN A 455 11.77 33.88 -2.74
N TRP A 456 12.64 33.25 -1.95
CA TRP A 456 13.95 32.79 -2.38
C TRP A 456 13.93 31.45 -3.12
N PHE A 457 12.83 30.69 -3.04
CA PHE A 457 12.75 29.34 -3.60
C PHE A 457 13.14 29.28 -5.09
N PRO A 458 12.72 30.21 -5.97
CA PRO A 458 13.15 30.21 -7.37
C PRO A 458 14.67 30.23 -7.56
N ASN A 459 15.44 30.81 -6.63
CA ASN A 459 16.90 30.92 -6.72
C ASN A 459 17.61 29.55 -6.66
N ILE A 460 16.99 28.53 -6.07
CA ILE A 460 17.56 27.17 -5.97
C ILE A 460 17.04 26.22 -7.05
N THR A 461 16.03 26.62 -7.83
CA THR A 461 15.34 25.73 -8.78
C THR A 461 16.03 25.59 -10.14
N PHE A 462 16.88 26.54 -10.53
CA PHE A 462 17.42 26.63 -11.89
C PHE A 462 18.22 25.40 -12.36
N ASN A 463 18.86 24.68 -11.43
CA ASN A 463 19.64 23.48 -11.73
C ASN A 463 18.89 22.17 -11.37
N LEU A 464 17.68 22.25 -10.85
CA LEU A 464 16.90 21.08 -10.43
C LEU A 464 16.45 20.27 -11.64
N LYS A 465 16.74 18.97 -11.57
CA LYS A 465 16.21 17.91 -12.44
C LYS A 465 15.10 17.12 -11.78
N TYR A 466 15.12 17.04 -10.46
CA TYR A 466 14.11 16.34 -9.68
C TYR A 466 13.69 17.23 -8.51
N LEU A 467 12.40 17.51 -8.43
CA LEU A 467 11.78 18.23 -7.34
C LEU A 467 10.54 17.47 -6.89
N ASN A 468 10.56 16.97 -5.67
CA ASN A 468 9.39 16.36 -5.04
C ASN A 468 9.09 17.08 -3.72
N MET A 469 7.96 17.78 -3.69
CA MET A 469 7.41 18.42 -2.49
C MET A 469 5.97 17.95 -2.21
N SER A 470 5.60 16.79 -2.75
CA SER A 470 4.26 16.24 -2.63
C SER A 470 3.88 15.91 -1.18
N HIS A 471 2.57 15.73 -0.92
CA HIS A 471 2.05 15.34 0.39
C HIS A 471 2.45 16.33 1.51
N ASN A 472 2.29 17.62 1.25
CA ASN A 472 2.54 18.69 2.22
C ASN A 472 1.30 19.60 2.31
N LEU A 473 1.41 20.69 3.07
CA LEU A 473 0.36 21.71 3.25
C LEU A 473 0.76 23.04 2.58
N LEU A 474 1.55 22.99 1.50
CA LEU A 474 1.99 24.18 0.79
C LEU A 474 0.81 24.87 0.12
N SER A 475 0.67 26.18 0.30
CA SER A 475 -0.51 26.94 -0.11
C SER A 475 -0.18 28.14 -1.00
N ASN A 476 -1.19 28.94 -1.32
CA ASN A 476 -1.13 30.14 -2.18
C ASN A 476 -0.86 29.82 -3.65
N THR A 477 -0.70 30.87 -4.45
CA THR A 477 -0.44 30.76 -5.89
C THR A 477 1.01 30.35 -6.14
N LEU A 478 1.19 29.36 -7.01
CA LEU A 478 2.51 28.91 -7.40
C LEU A 478 3.16 29.95 -8.33
N ALA A 479 4.32 30.47 -7.94
CA ALA A 479 5.05 31.45 -8.76
C ALA A 479 5.72 30.76 -9.97
N ASN A 480 5.97 31.52 -11.04
CA ASN A 480 6.83 31.07 -12.13
C ASN A 480 8.27 30.92 -11.63
N PHE A 481 8.87 29.76 -11.87
CA PHE A 481 10.30 29.52 -11.70
C PHE A 481 10.84 28.65 -12.82
N SER A 482 12.15 28.73 -13.03
CA SER A 482 12.87 28.02 -14.08
C SER A 482 13.53 26.78 -13.52
N LEU A 483 13.49 25.68 -14.28
CA LEU A 483 14.15 24.42 -13.96
C LEU A 483 15.31 24.17 -14.91
N SER A 484 16.02 23.07 -14.71
CA SER A 484 17.10 22.63 -15.59
C SER A 484 16.64 22.57 -17.05
N GLN A 485 17.52 22.96 -17.98
CA GLN A 485 17.32 22.80 -19.43
C GLN A 485 17.74 21.41 -19.93
N GLU A 486 18.13 20.52 -19.02
CA GLU A 486 18.50 19.15 -19.36
C GLU A 486 17.26 18.29 -19.64
N ASN A 487 17.46 17.14 -20.29
CA ASN A 487 16.38 16.19 -20.55
C ASN A 487 15.95 15.48 -19.25
N ASN A 488 14.69 15.04 -19.18
CA ASN A 488 14.12 14.23 -18.10
C ASN A 488 13.99 14.97 -16.75
N VAL A 489 13.35 16.14 -16.77
CA VAL A 489 13.03 16.91 -15.55
C VAL A 489 11.72 16.41 -14.95
N ILE A 490 11.74 16.08 -13.66
CA ILE A 490 10.61 15.54 -12.90
C ILE A 490 10.23 16.52 -11.80
N VAL A 491 8.94 16.88 -11.77
CA VAL A 491 8.36 17.75 -10.75
C VAL A 491 7.11 17.11 -10.21
N ASP A 492 7.11 16.86 -8.90
CA ASP A 492 5.95 16.40 -8.16
C ASP A 492 5.61 17.39 -7.03
N LEU A 493 4.50 18.10 -7.22
CA LEU A 493 3.91 19.01 -6.25
C LEU A 493 2.49 18.55 -5.87
N SER A 494 2.16 17.28 -6.11
CA SER A 494 0.85 16.71 -5.85
C SER A 494 0.50 16.71 -4.36
N SER A 495 -0.78 16.62 -4.02
CA SER A 495 -1.26 16.53 -2.63
C SER A 495 -0.77 17.70 -1.76
N ASN A 496 -1.14 18.92 -2.18
CA ASN A 496 -0.84 20.19 -1.51
C ASN A 496 -2.09 21.11 -1.54
N GLN A 497 -1.92 22.39 -1.21
CA GLN A 497 -2.97 23.41 -1.16
C GLN A 497 -2.74 24.55 -2.17
N PHE A 498 -1.97 24.31 -3.25
CA PHE A 498 -1.69 25.33 -4.27
C PHE A 498 -2.97 25.74 -5.02
N GLN A 499 -3.14 27.04 -5.27
CA GLN A 499 -4.33 27.60 -5.91
C GLN A 499 -3.99 28.52 -7.09
N GLY A 500 -5.00 28.96 -7.83
CA GLY A 500 -4.85 29.84 -8.99
C GLY A 500 -4.52 29.08 -10.28
N SER A 501 -3.91 29.75 -11.25
CA SER A 501 -3.58 29.17 -12.55
C SER A 501 -2.26 28.38 -12.52
N VAL A 502 -2.17 27.31 -13.30
CA VAL A 502 -0.95 26.51 -13.45
C VAL A 502 0.15 27.37 -14.12
N PRO A 503 1.37 27.47 -13.56
CA PRO A 503 2.48 28.20 -14.18
C PRO A 503 2.89 27.66 -15.57
N PRO A 504 2.97 28.50 -16.62
CA PRO A 504 3.44 28.07 -17.95
C PRO A 504 4.87 27.51 -17.94
N SER A 505 5.75 28.03 -17.08
CA SER A 505 7.15 27.59 -17.01
C SER A 505 7.29 26.12 -16.58
N LEU A 506 6.37 25.63 -15.74
CA LEU A 506 6.35 24.22 -15.37
C LEU A 506 5.96 23.33 -16.55
N LEU A 507 5.00 23.75 -17.38
CA LEU A 507 4.60 22.98 -18.56
C LEU A 507 5.69 22.94 -19.63
N VAL A 508 6.52 23.99 -19.73
CA VAL A 508 7.63 24.07 -20.69
C VAL A 508 8.83 23.20 -20.28
N ASN A 509 9.23 23.28 -19.01
CA ASN A 509 10.52 22.76 -18.56
C ASN A 509 10.45 21.33 -18.00
N THR A 510 9.28 20.71 -17.94
CA THR A 510 9.11 19.39 -17.29
C THR A 510 8.81 18.28 -18.30
N THR A 511 9.48 17.16 -18.08
CA THR A 511 9.18 15.90 -18.76
C THR A 511 8.04 15.19 -18.05
N ARG A 512 8.00 15.24 -16.71
CA ARG A 512 6.94 14.61 -15.90
C ARG A 512 6.48 15.60 -14.84
N LEU A 513 5.20 15.96 -14.91
CA LEU A 513 4.60 16.96 -14.04
C LEU A 513 3.39 16.39 -13.33
N TYR A 514 3.48 16.33 -12.01
CA TYR A 514 2.40 15.91 -11.12
C TYR A 514 1.96 17.10 -10.27
N LEU A 515 0.73 17.54 -10.50
CA LEU A 515 0.06 18.64 -9.81
C LEU A 515 -1.30 18.21 -9.24
N SER A 516 -1.53 16.90 -9.15
CA SER A 516 -2.80 16.34 -8.69
C SER A 516 -3.08 16.66 -7.23
N ASN A 517 -4.34 16.55 -6.79
CA ASN A 517 -4.76 16.82 -5.41
C ASN A 517 -4.32 18.21 -4.90
N ASN A 518 -4.70 19.25 -5.63
CA ASN A 518 -4.44 20.65 -5.29
C ASN A 518 -5.73 21.48 -5.47
N LYS A 519 -5.62 22.81 -5.47
CA LYS A 519 -6.73 23.75 -5.65
C LYS A 519 -6.55 24.63 -6.91
N PHE A 520 -5.81 24.18 -7.92
CA PHE A 520 -5.66 24.93 -9.17
C PHE A 520 -7.01 25.12 -9.85
N THR A 521 -7.22 26.29 -10.46
CA THR A 521 -8.49 26.68 -11.07
C THR A 521 -8.42 26.84 -12.58
N GLU A 522 -7.23 27.10 -13.14
CA GLU A 522 -7.03 27.34 -14.57
C GLU A 522 -5.72 26.73 -15.08
N PHE A 523 -5.69 26.29 -16.35
CA PHE A 523 -4.47 25.78 -17.02
C PHE A 523 -4.43 26.06 -18.53
N SER A 524 -5.56 26.37 -19.16
CA SER A 524 -5.68 26.39 -20.63
C SER A 524 -4.82 27.45 -21.32
N SER A 525 -4.72 28.65 -20.74
CA SER A 525 -3.83 29.72 -21.23
C SER A 525 -2.38 29.29 -21.16
N SER A 526 -1.95 28.78 -20.01
CA SER A 526 -0.60 28.30 -19.75
C SER A 526 -0.18 27.17 -20.69
N LEU A 527 -1.08 26.24 -21.00
CA LEU A 527 -0.83 25.17 -21.96
C LEU A 527 -0.54 25.73 -23.36
N CYS A 528 -1.35 26.69 -23.82
CA CYS A 528 -1.17 27.29 -25.14
C CYS A 528 0.08 28.17 -25.23
N GLU A 529 0.47 28.83 -24.13
CA GLU A 529 1.75 29.54 -24.04
C GLU A 529 2.94 28.57 -24.12
N ALA A 530 2.83 27.40 -23.50
CA ALA A 530 3.89 26.38 -23.47
C ALA A 530 4.03 25.57 -24.77
N LYS A 531 3.06 25.65 -25.69
CA LYS A 531 2.91 24.72 -26.83
C LYS A 531 4.14 24.59 -27.75
N GLU A 532 4.94 25.64 -27.92
CA GLU A 532 6.10 25.62 -28.83
C GLU A 532 7.30 24.86 -28.22
N GLN A 533 7.34 24.74 -26.89
CA GLN A 533 8.52 24.33 -26.13
C GLN A 533 8.30 23.03 -25.32
N ALA A 534 7.04 22.68 -24.99
CA ALA A 534 6.65 21.48 -24.24
C ALA A 534 6.73 20.16 -25.05
N ARG A 535 7.64 20.04 -26.02
CA ARG A 535 7.74 18.87 -26.91
C ARG A 535 8.23 17.60 -26.22
N SER A 536 8.80 17.72 -25.02
CA SER A 536 9.38 16.61 -24.25
C SER A 536 8.50 16.13 -23.11
N THR A 537 7.30 16.70 -22.90
CA THR A 537 6.40 16.28 -21.82
C THR A 537 5.85 14.88 -22.09
N GLU A 538 6.10 13.95 -21.17
CA GLU A 538 5.66 12.56 -21.17
C GLU A 538 4.45 12.33 -20.26
N ILE A 539 4.42 12.98 -19.09
CA ILE A 539 3.34 12.85 -18.10
C ILE A 539 2.85 14.22 -17.69
N LEU A 540 1.54 14.42 -17.78
CA LEU A 540 0.82 15.56 -17.21
C LEU A 540 -0.35 15.05 -16.37
N ASP A 541 -0.23 15.17 -15.04
CA ASP A 541 -1.28 14.83 -14.09
C ASP A 541 -1.77 16.09 -13.35
N LEU A 542 -2.98 16.52 -13.69
CA LEU A 542 -3.71 17.65 -13.11
C LEU A 542 -5.00 17.18 -12.41
N SER A 543 -5.11 15.88 -12.11
CA SER A 543 -6.33 15.32 -11.53
C SER A 543 -6.64 15.87 -10.14
N ASN A 544 -7.89 15.79 -9.70
CA ASN A 544 -8.31 16.22 -8.36
C ASN A 544 -7.92 17.68 -8.05
N ASN A 545 -8.40 18.59 -8.89
CA ASN A 545 -8.22 20.04 -8.75
C ASN A 545 -9.58 20.75 -8.89
N ASN A 546 -9.57 22.09 -8.93
CA ASN A 546 -10.76 22.92 -9.17
C ASN A 546 -10.78 23.50 -10.59
N LEU A 547 -10.13 22.85 -11.57
CA LEU A 547 -10.00 23.39 -12.92
C LEU A 547 -11.37 23.53 -13.57
N PHE A 548 -11.71 24.73 -14.03
CA PHE A 548 -13.03 25.01 -14.62
C PHE A 548 -12.96 25.47 -16.09
N ASP A 549 -11.85 25.27 -16.78
CA ASP A 549 -11.67 25.69 -18.17
C ASP A 549 -12.33 24.74 -19.20
N ASN A 550 -12.46 25.22 -20.45
CA ASN A 550 -12.55 24.33 -21.61
C ASN A 550 -11.15 23.82 -21.98
N ILE A 551 -11.04 22.55 -22.41
CA ILE A 551 -9.77 22.03 -22.95
C ILE A 551 -9.43 22.77 -24.27
N PRO A 552 -8.24 23.39 -24.40
CA PRO A 552 -7.88 24.19 -25.58
C PRO A 552 -7.39 23.30 -26.74
N ASN A 553 -7.27 23.88 -27.95
CA ASN A 553 -6.81 23.14 -29.14
C ASN A 553 -5.29 22.96 -29.25
N CYS A 554 -4.50 23.44 -28.29
CA CYS A 554 -3.03 23.59 -28.40
C CYS A 554 -2.20 22.30 -28.20
N TRP A 555 -2.78 21.12 -28.41
CA TRP A 555 -2.16 19.81 -28.12
C TRP A 555 -1.22 19.29 -29.22
N GLU A 556 -1.24 19.89 -30.42
CA GLU A 556 -0.53 19.40 -31.62
C GLU A 556 0.99 19.14 -31.41
N ASN A 557 1.63 19.86 -30.49
CA ASN A 557 3.07 19.76 -30.21
C ASN A 557 3.44 18.82 -29.05
N PHE A 558 2.48 18.29 -28.29
CA PHE A 558 2.70 17.36 -27.16
C PHE A 558 2.92 15.92 -27.66
N THR A 559 3.76 15.74 -28.68
CA THR A 559 3.92 14.47 -29.41
C THR A 559 4.58 13.33 -28.63
N GLN A 560 5.16 13.62 -27.46
CA GLN A 560 5.75 12.62 -26.56
C GLN A 560 4.83 12.28 -25.38
N LEU A 561 3.64 12.89 -25.28
CA LEU A 561 2.75 12.69 -24.15
C LEU A 561 2.29 11.23 -24.11
N VAL A 562 2.56 10.57 -22.99
CA VAL A 562 2.19 9.18 -22.70
C VAL A 562 0.98 9.14 -21.77
N VAL A 563 0.92 10.06 -20.81
CA VAL A 563 -0.15 10.13 -19.81
C VAL A 563 -0.73 11.53 -19.75
N LEU A 564 -2.05 11.62 -19.91
CA LEU A 564 -2.84 12.81 -19.62
C LEU A 564 -3.95 12.47 -18.63
N ASN A 565 -3.83 12.99 -17.40
CA ASN A 565 -4.85 12.84 -16.37
C ASN A 565 -5.43 14.20 -15.97
N LEU A 566 -6.70 14.42 -16.30
CA LEU A 566 -7.48 15.60 -15.94
C LEU A 566 -8.72 15.22 -15.10
N GLY A 567 -8.78 14.01 -14.55
CA GLY A 567 -9.93 13.50 -13.82
C GLY A 567 -10.26 14.31 -12.55
N TYR A 568 -11.50 14.26 -12.08
CA TYR A 568 -11.98 14.97 -10.88
C TYR A 568 -11.68 16.47 -10.91
N ASN A 569 -12.25 17.14 -11.91
CA ASN A 569 -12.19 18.60 -12.07
C ASN A 569 -13.60 19.14 -12.41
N LYS A 570 -13.68 20.42 -12.80
CA LYS A 570 -14.91 21.10 -13.24
C LYS A 570 -14.82 21.49 -14.72
N LEU A 571 -13.98 20.80 -15.50
CA LEU A 571 -13.75 21.12 -16.92
C LEU A 571 -15.03 20.89 -17.72
N PHE A 572 -15.30 21.75 -18.69
CA PHE A 572 -16.53 21.67 -19.48
C PHE A 572 -16.25 21.79 -20.99
N GLY A 573 -17.34 21.80 -21.78
CA GLY A 573 -17.27 21.90 -23.24
C GLY A 573 -17.04 20.55 -23.91
N ASN A 574 -16.60 20.59 -25.17
CA ASN A 574 -16.32 19.38 -25.94
C ASN A 574 -14.85 18.98 -25.78
N ILE A 575 -14.56 17.67 -25.82
CA ILE A 575 -13.19 17.18 -25.92
C ILE A 575 -12.65 17.51 -27.32
N PRO A 576 -11.56 18.29 -27.46
CA PRO A 576 -11.10 18.78 -28.76
C PRO A 576 -10.43 17.69 -29.59
N ASN A 577 -10.60 17.77 -30.92
CA ASN A 577 -9.98 16.84 -31.87
C ASN A 577 -8.44 16.97 -31.95
N SER A 578 -7.85 18.00 -31.35
CA SER A 578 -6.39 18.15 -31.29
C SER A 578 -5.74 17.17 -30.31
N ILE A 579 -6.50 16.51 -29.43
CA ILE A 579 -6.03 15.34 -28.69
C ILE A 579 -6.00 14.15 -29.67
N ASN A 580 -4.89 14.01 -30.39
CA ASN A 580 -4.67 13.03 -31.44
C ASN A 580 -3.26 12.40 -31.42
N MET A 581 -2.57 12.47 -30.27
CA MET A 581 -1.18 12.05 -30.12
C MET A 581 -1.05 10.52 -30.15
N THR A 582 -0.17 9.97 -30.99
CA THR A 582 -0.01 8.52 -31.16
C THR A 582 0.74 7.83 -30.02
N SER A 583 1.46 8.59 -29.19
CA SER A 583 2.24 8.10 -28.05
C SER A 583 1.40 7.87 -26.78
N ILE A 584 0.18 8.44 -26.73
CA ILE A 584 -0.64 8.41 -25.52
C ILE A 584 -1.08 6.99 -25.20
N LYS A 585 -0.84 6.58 -23.96
CA LYS A 585 -1.24 5.30 -23.38
C LYS A 585 -2.38 5.46 -22.40
N THR A 586 -2.39 6.56 -21.66
CA THR A 586 -3.43 6.86 -20.66
C THR A 586 -4.08 8.19 -20.95
N LEU A 587 -5.40 8.16 -21.09
CA LEU A 587 -6.25 9.35 -21.13
C LEU A 587 -7.38 9.21 -20.08
N GLN A 588 -7.29 10.00 -19.02
CA GLN A 588 -8.27 10.01 -17.94
C GLN A 588 -8.92 11.38 -17.80
N LEU A 589 -10.22 11.42 -18.11
CA LEU A 589 -11.06 12.63 -18.08
C LEU A 589 -12.28 12.46 -17.16
N ARG A 590 -12.28 11.43 -16.30
CA ARG A 590 -13.45 11.06 -15.48
C ARG A 590 -13.86 12.17 -14.51
N HIS A 591 -15.14 12.22 -14.13
CA HIS A 591 -15.67 13.20 -13.18
C HIS A 591 -15.34 14.65 -13.59
N ASN A 592 -15.94 15.06 -14.70
CA ASN A 592 -15.91 16.43 -15.23
C ASN A 592 -17.29 16.80 -15.79
N ASN A 593 -17.41 17.95 -16.42
CA ASN A 593 -18.62 18.47 -17.06
C ASN A 593 -18.52 18.45 -18.59
N PHE A 594 -17.75 17.52 -19.19
CA PHE A 594 -17.63 17.42 -20.64
C PHE A 594 -18.95 17.03 -21.30
N SER A 595 -19.17 17.55 -22.50
CA SER A 595 -20.38 17.34 -23.30
C SER A 595 -20.03 17.09 -24.78
N GLY A 596 -21.05 16.87 -25.60
CA GLY A 596 -20.87 16.59 -27.02
C GLY A 596 -20.57 15.11 -27.29
N LYS A 597 -20.14 14.82 -28.52
CA LYS A 597 -19.92 13.45 -29.00
C LYS A 597 -18.54 12.92 -28.63
N PHE A 598 -18.37 11.59 -28.72
CA PHE A 598 -17.08 10.94 -28.63
C PHE A 598 -16.07 11.57 -29.63
N PRO A 599 -14.87 11.98 -29.18
CA PRO A 599 -13.89 12.65 -30.05
C PRO A 599 -13.34 11.70 -31.11
N SER A 600 -13.62 12.00 -32.37
CA SER A 600 -13.24 11.15 -33.52
C SER A 600 -11.73 11.07 -33.77
N SER A 601 -10.95 12.02 -33.25
CA SER A 601 -9.49 12.03 -33.35
C SER A 601 -8.82 10.93 -32.55
N LEU A 602 -9.46 10.41 -31.50
CA LEU A 602 -8.88 9.37 -30.65
C LEU A 602 -8.65 8.05 -31.40
N LYS A 603 -9.26 7.86 -32.59
CA LYS A 603 -8.94 6.71 -33.46
C LYS A 603 -7.47 6.65 -33.88
N TYR A 604 -6.77 7.79 -33.86
CA TYR A 604 -5.35 7.87 -34.18
C TYR A 604 -4.45 7.54 -32.97
N CYS A 605 -5.00 7.48 -31.76
CA CYS A 605 -4.28 7.21 -30.51
C CYS A 605 -4.13 5.69 -30.27
N THR A 606 -3.54 4.97 -31.22
CA THR A 606 -3.52 3.49 -31.25
C THR A 606 -2.68 2.84 -30.13
N SER A 607 -1.88 3.62 -29.40
CA SER A 607 -1.12 3.16 -28.23
C SER A 607 -1.93 3.16 -26.93
N LEU A 608 -3.21 3.59 -26.95
CA LEU A 608 -4.04 3.67 -25.75
C LEU A 608 -4.20 2.30 -25.06
N GLU A 609 -3.85 2.28 -23.78
CA GLU A 609 -4.00 1.17 -22.84
C GLU A 609 -5.15 1.46 -21.86
N VAL A 610 -5.32 2.72 -21.46
CA VAL A 610 -6.32 3.18 -20.48
C VAL A 610 -7.09 4.38 -21.03
N LEU A 611 -8.41 4.22 -21.19
CA LEU A 611 -9.32 5.30 -21.57
C LEU A 611 -10.49 5.40 -20.59
N ASP A 612 -10.52 6.49 -19.82
CA ASP A 612 -11.56 6.76 -18.82
C ASP A 612 -12.27 8.08 -19.10
N LEU A 613 -13.50 8.00 -19.61
CA LEU A 613 -14.38 9.14 -19.88
C LEU A 613 -15.59 9.18 -18.92
N GLY A 614 -15.55 8.40 -17.84
CA GLY A 614 -16.68 8.20 -16.94
C GLY A 614 -17.18 9.47 -16.24
N SER A 615 -18.44 9.49 -15.81
CA SER A 615 -19.04 10.58 -15.03
C SER A 615 -18.92 11.94 -15.73
N ASN A 616 -19.48 12.04 -16.94
CA ASN A 616 -19.52 13.24 -17.77
C ASN A 616 -20.93 13.39 -18.40
N SER A 617 -21.10 14.32 -19.35
CA SER A 617 -22.33 14.51 -20.14
C SER A 617 -22.13 14.23 -21.63
N LEU A 618 -21.23 13.29 -21.98
CA LEU A 618 -20.99 12.88 -23.37
C LEU A 618 -22.20 12.10 -23.93
N GLU A 619 -22.49 12.30 -25.21
CA GLU A 619 -23.64 11.72 -25.89
C GLU A 619 -23.27 11.10 -27.24
N GLY A 620 -24.24 10.44 -27.88
CA GLY A 620 -24.06 9.77 -29.17
C GLY A 620 -23.94 8.27 -29.04
N SER A 621 -23.66 7.60 -30.16
CA SER A 621 -23.37 6.17 -30.18
C SER A 621 -21.90 5.88 -29.89
N ILE A 622 -21.61 4.76 -29.24
CA ILE A 622 -20.24 4.24 -29.10
C ILE A 622 -19.68 3.95 -30.51
N PRO A 623 -18.56 4.56 -30.93
CA PRO A 623 -18.01 4.34 -32.26
C PRO A 623 -17.44 2.94 -32.46
N SER A 624 -17.66 2.34 -33.64
CA SER A 624 -17.15 0.99 -33.96
C SER A 624 -15.62 0.94 -34.02
N TRP A 625 -14.98 2.03 -34.47
CA TRP A 625 -13.54 2.10 -34.64
C TRP A 625 -12.76 1.93 -33.33
N ILE A 626 -13.39 2.03 -32.14
CA ILE A 626 -12.72 1.72 -30.88
C ILE A 626 -12.17 0.29 -30.90
N GLY A 627 -12.98 -0.67 -31.33
CA GLY A 627 -12.55 -2.05 -31.47
C GLY A 627 -11.59 -2.28 -32.65
N GLU A 628 -11.75 -1.51 -33.72
CA GLU A 628 -10.96 -1.67 -34.95
C GLU A 628 -9.53 -1.13 -34.78
N GLU A 629 -9.39 0.02 -34.10
CA GLU A 629 -8.15 0.80 -34.05
C GLU A 629 -7.42 0.73 -32.68
N LEU A 630 -8.14 0.60 -31.55
CA LEU A 630 -7.57 0.71 -30.19
C LEU A 630 -7.30 -0.66 -29.53
N ASN A 631 -6.63 -1.55 -30.25
CA ASN A 631 -6.43 -2.96 -29.86
C ASN A 631 -5.58 -3.17 -28.58
N ASN A 632 -4.87 -2.14 -28.10
CA ASN A 632 -4.06 -2.18 -26.88
C ASN A 632 -4.85 -1.88 -25.61
N LEU A 633 -6.14 -1.54 -25.70
CA LEU A 633 -6.94 -1.16 -24.53
C LEU A 633 -7.03 -2.31 -23.53
N VAL A 634 -6.64 -2.00 -22.30
CA VAL A 634 -6.75 -2.83 -21.10
C VAL A 634 -7.92 -2.35 -20.24
N PHE A 635 -8.15 -1.04 -20.19
CA PHE A 635 -9.22 -0.41 -19.43
C PHE A 635 -10.02 0.56 -20.31
N LEU A 636 -11.35 0.37 -20.37
CA LEU A 636 -12.27 1.26 -21.06
C LEU A 636 -13.51 1.55 -20.19
N SER A 637 -13.67 2.82 -19.79
CA SER A 637 -14.80 3.29 -18.99
C SER A 637 -15.51 4.46 -19.67
N LEU A 638 -16.82 4.27 -19.92
CA LEU A 638 -17.76 5.28 -20.40
C LEU A 638 -18.91 5.51 -19.41
N LYS A 639 -18.75 5.02 -18.18
CA LYS A 639 -19.80 5.00 -17.17
C LYS A 639 -20.44 6.37 -16.94
N SER A 640 -21.71 6.41 -16.54
CA SER A 640 -22.39 7.65 -16.14
C SER A 640 -22.27 8.77 -17.18
N ASN A 641 -22.76 8.50 -18.40
CA ASN A 641 -22.84 9.44 -19.53
C ASN A 641 -24.23 9.32 -20.20
N LYS A 642 -24.39 9.85 -21.41
CA LYS A 642 -25.62 9.82 -22.22
C LYS A 642 -25.43 9.04 -23.53
N PHE A 643 -24.57 8.02 -23.54
CA PHE A 643 -24.36 7.20 -24.73
C PHE A 643 -25.59 6.34 -25.02
N TYR A 644 -25.99 6.24 -26.29
CA TYR A 644 -27.16 5.49 -26.74
C TYR A 644 -26.84 4.59 -27.94
N GLY A 645 -27.83 3.83 -28.42
CA GLY A 645 -27.65 2.86 -29.51
C GLY A 645 -27.10 1.52 -28.99
N SER A 646 -26.66 0.66 -29.90
CA SER A 646 -26.15 -0.68 -29.54
C SER A 646 -24.66 -0.70 -29.29
N ILE A 647 -24.22 -1.64 -28.44
CA ILE A 647 -22.80 -1.97 -28.25
C ILE A 647 -22.23 -2.51 -29.59
N PRO A 648 -21.23 -1.85 -30.22
CA PRO A 648 -20.70 -2.30 -31.50
C PRO A 648 -20.05 -3.69 -31.43
N LEU A 649 -20.29 -4.53 -32.44
CA LEU A 649 -19.65 -5.86 -32.53
C LEU A 649 -18.13 -5.79 -32.64
N SER A 650 -17.60 -4.73 -33.25
CA SER A 650 -16.16 -4.51 -33.39
C SER A 650 -15.46 -4.41 -32.03
N LEU A 651 -16.13 -4.00 -30.94
CA LEU A 651 -15.52 -3.96 -29.62
C LEU A 651 -14.95 -5.31 -29.19
N CYS A 652 -15.52 -6.43 -29.65
CA CYS A 652 -15.01 -7.77 -29.40
C CYS A 652 -13.60 -8.04 -29.97
N GLN A 653 -13.02 -7.10 -30.74
CA GLN A 653 -11.63 -7.16 -31.20
C GLN A 653 -10.61 -6.73 -30.13
N LEU A 654 -11.06 -6.13 -29.02
CA LEU A 654 -10.21 -5.73 -27.89
C LEU A 654 -9.73 -6.94 -27.09
N THR A 655 -8.70 -7.63 -27.58
CA THR A 655 -8.20 -8.87 -26.96
C THR A 655 -7.49 -8.67 -25.61
N GLN A 656 -6.98 -7.46 -25.36
CA GLN A 656 -6.27 -7.09 -24.13
C GLN A 656 -7.20 -6.54 -23.02
N ILE A 657 -8.49 -6.36 -23.31
CA ILE A 657 -9.41 -5.70 -22.37
C ILE A 657 -9.58 -6.53 -21.09
N GLN A 658 -9.41 -5.86 -19.96
CA GLN A 658 -9.58 -6.43 -18.62
C GLN A 658 -10.77 -5.79 -17.91
N ILE A 659 -11.02 -4.51 -18.15
CA ILE A 659 -12.10 -3.77 -17.49
C ILE A 659 -12.90 -3.01 -18.55
N LEU A 660 -14.19 -3.31 -18.61
CA LEU A 660 -15.17 -2.67 -19.49
C LEU A 660 -16.34 -2.16 -18.64
N ASP A 661 -16.46 -0.84 -18.49
CA ASP A 661 -17.52 -0.20 -17.71
C ASP A 661 -18.31 0.79 -18.55
N PHE A 662 -19.50 0.38 -18.99
CA PHE A 662 -20.47 1.21 -19.71
C PHE A 662 -21.72 1.47 -18.88
N SER A 663 -21.64 1.31 -17.56
CA SER A 663 -22.78 1.44 -16.67
C SER A 663 -23.42 2.83 -16.71
N SER A 664 -24.70 2.94 -16.35
CA SER A 664 -25.41 4.22 -16.24
C SER A 664 -25.37 5.05 -17.54
N ASN A 665 -25.91 4.49 -18.62
CA ASN A 665 -26.04 5.12 -19.94
C ASN A 665 -27.43 4.80 -20.55
N ASP A 666 -27.67 5.20 -21.80
CA ASP A 666 -28.89 4.93 -22.56
C ASP A 666 -28.69 3.82 -23.63
N LEU A 667 -27.73 2.90 -23.44
CA LEU A 667 -27.42 1.84 -24.41
C LEU A 667 -28.56 0.84 -24.54
N SER A 668 -28.76 0.31 -25.74
CA SER A 668 -29.90 -0.55 -26.11
C SER A 668 -29.45 -1.72 -27.00
N GLY A 669 -30.38 -2.60 -27.38
CA GLY A 669 -30.05 -3.79 -28.16
C GLY A 669 -29.40 -4.91 -27.35
N PRO A 670 -29.01 -6.01 -28.00
CA PRO A 670 -28.46 -7.19 -27.33
C PRO A 670 -27.00 -7.03 -26.94
N ILE A 671 -26.58 -7.76 -25.91
CA ILE A 671 -25.16 -7.95 -25.58
C ILE A 671 -24.51 -8.77 -26.72
N PRO A 672 -23.38 -8.33 -27.31
CA PRO A 672 -22.72 -9.06 -28.39
C PRO A 672 -22.31 -10.48 -28.01
N SER A 673 -22.68 -11.48 -28.81
CA SER A 673 -22.26 -12.87 -28.61
C SER A 673 -20.75 -13.09 -28.84
N CYS A 674 -20.07 -12.18 -29.53
CA CYS A 674 -18.63 -12.24 -29.73
C CYS A 674 -17.80 -11.92 -28.47
N ILE A 675 -18.43 -11.64 -27.31
CA ILE A 675 -17.75 -11.25 -26.07
C ILE A 675 -16.70 -12.25 -25.59
N LYS A 676 -16.84 -13.54 -25.96
CA LYS A 676 -15.82 -14.59 -25.72
C LYS A 676 -14.43 -14.27 -26.29
N ASN A 677 -14.32 -13.30 -27.20
CA ASN A 677 -13.06 -12.90 -27.82
C ASN A 677 -12.20 -11.97 -26.92
N PHE A 678 -12.71 -11.51 -25.78
CA PHE A 678 -11.94 -10.78 -24.76
C PHE A 678 -10.92 -11.71 -24.08
N THR A 679 -9.83 -12.00 -24.79
CA THR A 679 -8.89 -13.08 -24.46
C THR A 679 -8.23 -12.88 -23.09
N ALA A 680 -7.95 -11.63 -22.69
CA ALA A 680 -7.43 -11.29 -21.36
C ALA A 680 -8.40 -11.59 -20.20
N MET A 681 -9.69 -11.78 -20.47
CA MET A 681 -10.71 -12.26 -19.52
C MET A 681 -10.95 -13.78 -19.63
N VAL A 682 -10.33 -14.47 -20.59
CA VAL A 682 -10.39 -15.93 -20.75
C VAL A 682 -9.20 -16.61 -20.08
N GLN A 683 -8.00 -16.04 -20.25
CA GLN A 683 -6.74 -16.58 -19.72
C GLN A 683 -5.82 -15.47 -19.18
N ILE A 684 -5.00 -15.80 -18.17
CA ILE A 684 -4.01 -14.89 -17.59
C ILE A 684 -2.74 -14.97 -18.45
N ASN A 685 -2.49 -13.94 -19.26
CA ASN A 685 -1.26 -13.82 -20.05
C ASN A 685 -0.15 -13.03 -19.33
N SER A 686 -0.49 -12.26 -18.29
CA SER A 686 0.44 -11.46 -17.48
C SER A 686 -0.01 -11.50 -16.02
N SER A 687 0.94 -11.61 -15.09
CA SER A 687 0.73 -11.62 -13.64
C SER A 687 0.97 -10.26 -12.99
N GLU A 688 1.02 -9.18 -13.78
CA GLU A 688 1.20 -7.83 -13.24
C GLU A 688 0.01 -7.42 -12.35
N THR A 689 0.32 -6.97 -11.13
CA THR A 689 -0.69 -6.56 -10.15
C THR A 689 -1.28 -5.19 -10.47
N THR A 690 -0.49 -4.31 -11.10
CA THR A 690 -0.86 -2.95 -11.50
C THR A 690 -1.11 -2.84 -12.99
N ILE A 691 -1.91 -1.86 -13.42
CA ILE A 691 -1.90 -1.40 -14.82
C ILE A 691 -1.01 -0.17 -14.86
N SER A 692 0.20 -0.30 -15.41
CA SER A 692 1.15 0.80 -15.44
C SER A 692 1.52 1.16 -16.86
N SER A 693 1.49 2.46 -17.18
CA SER A 693 1.83 2.93 -18.52
C SER A 693 3.33 3.17 -18.61
N HIS A 694 4.00 2.19 -19.21
CA HIS A 694 5.46 2.18 -19.35
C HIS A 694 5.95 3.22 -20.35
N ILE A 695 6.98 3.96 -19.95
CA ILE A 695 7.68 4.94 -20.77
C ILE A 695 8.97 4.30 -21.32
N LYS A 696 9.14 4.30 -22.64
CA LYS A 696 10.33 3.73 -23.29
C LYS A 696 11.55 4.62 -23.02
N ILE A 697 12.52 4.13 -22.24
CA ILE A 697 13.78 4.84 -22.00
C ILE A 697 14.71 4.64 -23.20
N ARG A 698 15.08 5.72 -23.90
CA ARG A 698 16.19 5.71 -24.87
C ARG A 698 17.50 6.01 -24.13
N PHE A 699 18.20 4.99 -23.67
CA PHE A 699 19.55 5.20 -23.10
C PHE A 699 20.52 5.64 -24.21
N ARG A 700 21.07 6.86 -24.11
CA ARG A 700 22.44 7.09 -24.59
C ARG A 700 23.37 6.62 -23.46
N LYS A 701 24.16 5.57 -23.71
CA LYS A 701 25.27 5.13 -22.85
C LYS A 701 26.19 6.32 -22.55
N SER A 702 26.00 7.02 -21.44
CA SER A 702 26.95 7.99 -20.89
C SER A 702 26.58 8.36 -19.46
N CYS A 703 26.57 7.39 -18.55
CA CYS A 703 26.80 7.66 -17.14
C CYS A 703 27.96 6.77 -16.70
N GLY A 704 29.14 7.36 -16.52
CA GLY A 704 30.27 6.69 -15.88
C GLY A 704 30.08 6.71 -14.37
N LEU A 705 30.28 5.57 -13.70
CA LEU A 705 30.51 5.31 -12.26
C LEU A 705 29.62 5.97 -11.17
N ASP A 706 28.83 7.01 -11.44
CA ASP A 706 27.77 7.50 -10.56
C ASP A 706 26.54 6.59 -10.70
N ARG A 707 26.41 5.62 -9.80
CA ARG A 707 25.24 4.72 -9.68
C ARG A 707 23.93 5.44 -9.29
N ALA A 708 23.93 6.76 -9.17
CA ALA A 708 22.74 7.57 -8.88
C ALA A 708 21.74 7.66 -10.05
N CYS A 709 22.01 7.06 -11.22
CA CYS A 709 21.17 7.13 -12.41
C CYS A 709 20.56 5.79 -12.87
N ASN A 710 20.54 4.75 -12.03
CA ASN A 710 19.69 3.58 -12.27
C ASN A 710 18.23 3.91 -11.93
N LEU A 711 17.63 4.84 -12.67
CA LEU A 711 16.18 4.91 -12.77
C LEU A 711 15.77 3.65 -13.54
N GLY A 712 15.19 2.68 -12.83
CA GLY A 712 14.57 1.51 -13.44
C GLY A 712 13.52 1.88 -14.48
N PRO A 713 12.86 0.90 -15.13
CA PRO A 713 11.76 1.18 -16.05
C PRO A 713 10.76 2.14 -15.39
N VAL A 714 10.57 3.32 -15.99
CA VAL A 714 9.67 4.34 -15.45
C VAL A 714 8.26 4.04 -15.95
N SER A 715 7.32 3.95 -15.02
CA SER A 715 5.92 3.71 -15.32
C SER A 715 5.01 4.61 -14.48
N TYR A 716 3.91 5.08 -15.09
CA TYR A 716 2.82 5.74 -14.36
C TYR A 716 1.84 4.68 -13.87
N GLU A 717 1.57 4.62 -12.56
CA GLU A 717 0.56 3.72 -11.99
C GLU A 717 -0.83 4.28 -12.28
N ASN A 718 -1.60 3.59 -13.13
CA ASN A 718 -2.96 4.04 -13.45
C ASN A 718 -3.91 3.77 -12.28
N ASN A 719 -4.84 4.70 -12.08
CA ASN A 719 -5.93 4.53 -11.12
C ASN A 719 -7.28 4.39 -11.83
N ALA A 720 -8.22 3.68 -11.22
CA ALA A 720 -9.57 3.57 -11.75
C ALA A 720 -10.61 3.52 -10.63
N SER A 721 -11.77 4.11 -10.89
CA SER A 721 -12.91 4.03 -9.98
C SER A 721 -13.90 2.99 -10.48
N ILE A 722 -14.03 1.86 -9.77
CA ILE A 722 -14.79 0.67 -10.20
C ILE A 722 -15.84 0.33 -9.14
N THR A 723 -17.04 -0.04 -9.57
CA THR A 723 -18.06 -0.61 -8.69
C THR A 723 -17.73 -2.07 -8.41
N TRP A 724 -17.45 -2.40 -7.15
CA TRP A 724 -17.12 -3.74 -6.70
C TRP A 724 -17.97 -4.11 -5.48
N LYS A 725 -18.66 -5.26 -5.53
CA LYS A 725 -19.56 -5.75 -4.46
C LYS A 725 -20.59 -4.69 -4.00
N GLY A 726 -21.12 -3.91 -4.94
CA GLY A 726 -22.15 -2.90 -4.70
C GLY A 726 -21.64 -1.55 -4.18
N ALA A 727 -20.32 -1.32 -4.08
CA ALA A 727 -19.75 -0.04 -3.68
C ALA A 727 -18.69 0.45 -4.68
N GLN A 728 -18.54 1.77 -4.81
CA GLN A 728 -17.52 2.38 -5.67
C GLN A 728 -16.18 2.43 -4.93
N HIS A 729 -15.13 1.91 -5.55
CA HIS A 729 -13.77 1.86 -4.99
C HIS A 729 -12.76 2.46 -5.97
N GLU A 730 -11.75 3.16 -5.46
CA GLU A 730 -10.56 3.52 -6.25
C GLU A 730 -9.49 2.44 -6.12
N TYR A 731 -9.00 1.98 -7.28
CA TYR A 731 -7.94 0.96 -7.37
C TYR A 731 -6.72 1.55 -8.06
N VAL A 732 -5.54 1.32 -7.48
CA VAL A 732 -4.24 1.68 -8.04
C VAL A 732 -3.35 0.42 -8.13
N LYS A 733 -2.94 -0.11 -6.95
CA LYS A 733 -1.95 -1.20 -6.83
C LYS A 733 -2.38 -2.58 -7.34
N ILE A 734 -3.69 -2.83 -7.39
CA ILE A 734 -4.28 -4.14 -7.77
C ILE A 734 -5.14 -4.07 -9.04
N LEU A 735 -5.11 -2.93 -9.74
CA LEU A 735 -5.96 -2.69 -10.89
C LEU A 735 -5.74 -3.74 -12.01
N GLY A 736 -4.50 -4.24 -12.17
CA GLY A 736 -4.14 -5.25 -13.17
C GLY A 736 -4.69 -6.65 -12.90
N LEU A 737 -5.17 -6.90 -11.67
CA LEU A 737 -5.79 -8.17 -11.28
C LEU A 737 -7.30 -8.20 -11.57
N LEU A 738 -7.93 -7.04 -11.77
CA LEU A 738 -9.38 -6.96 -11.94
C LEU A 738 -9.80 -7.39 -13.35
N ARG A 739 -10.88 -8.18 -13.42
CA ARG A 739 -11.54 -8.56 -14.67
C ARG A 739 -13.03 -8.26 -14.54
N VAL A 740 -13.48 -7.16 -15.14
CA VAL A 740 -14.79 -6.54 -14.87
C VAL A 740 -15.54 -6.26 -16.15
N ILE A 741 -16.80 -6.65 -16.18
CA ILE A 741 -17.79 -6.17 -17.14
C ILE A 741 -18.95 -5.56 -16.34
N ASP A 742 -19.12 -4.25 -16.43
CA ASP A 742 -20.28 -3.53 -15.89
C ASP A 742 -21.06 -2.85 -17.01
N LEU A 743 -22.27 -3.35 -17.26
CA LEU A 743 -23.23 -2.83 -18.23
C LEU A 743 -24.54 -2.42 -17.55
N SER A 744 -24.53 -2.25 -16.23
CA SER A 744 -25.71 -1.98 -15.43
C SER A 744 -26.36 -0.63 -15.76
N SER A 745 -27.63 -0.47 -15.38
CA SER A 745 -28.37 0.80 -15.54
C SER A 745 -28.36 1.32 -16.98
N ASN A 746 -28.82 0.47 -17.91
CA ASN A 746 -28.95 0.77 -19.34
C ASN A 746 -30.34 0.31 -19.84
N LYS A 747 -30.54 0.29 -21.17
CA LYS A 747 -31.76 -0.20 -21.84
C LYS A 747 -31.49 -1.47 -22.66
N LEU A 748 -30.46 -2.25 -22.32
CA LEU A 748 -30.08 -3.48 -23.04
C LEU A 748 -31.21 -4.50 -22.99
N ASN A 749 -31.40 -5.25 -24.07
CA ASN A 749 -32.49 -6.23 -24.22
C ASN A 749 -31.98 -7.55 -24.82
N GLY A 750 -32.89 -8.47 -25.14
CA GLY A 750 -32.51 -9.81 -25.61
C GLY A 750 -32.07 -10.72 -24.47
N GLU A 751 -31.36 -11.80 -24.80
CA GLU A 751 -30.86 -12.78 -23.83
C GLU A 751 -29.42 -12.49 -23.41
N ILE A 752 -29.00 -13.01 -22.26
CA ILE A 752 -27.58 -13.05 -21.88
C ILE A 752 -26.90 -14.10 -22.78
N PRO A 753 -25.94 -13.72 -23.64
CA PRO A 753 -25.35 -14.66 -24.58
C PRO A 753 -24.58 -15.77 -23.84
N MET A 754 -24.74 -17.01 -24.32
CA MET A 754 -24.07 -18.18 -23.76
C MET A 754 -22.54 -18.01 -23.76
N GLU A 755 -22.02 -17.20 -24.68
CA GLU A 755 -20.61 -16.92 -24.85
C GLU A 755 -19.95 -16.24 -23.66
N VAL A 756 -20.70 -15.53 -22.79
CA VAL A 756 -20.20 -14.97 -21.52
C VAL A 756 -19.54 -16.05 -20.66
N THR A 757 -20.04 -17.29 -20.72
CA THR A 757 -19.51 -18.43 -19.94
C THR A 757 -18.10 -18.89 -20.34
N HIS A 758 -17.48 -18.29 -21.37
CA HIS A 758 -16.09 -18.54 -21.75
C HIS A 758 -15.10 -17.63 -21.03
N LEU A 759 -15.55 -16.57 -20.36
CA LEU A 759 -14.68 -15.59 -19.71
C LEU A 759 -14.20 -16.10 -18.34
N SER A 760 -13.45 -17.20 -18.30
CA SER A 760 -13.07 -17.91 -17.06
C SER A 760 -12.27 -17.08 -16.05
N GLN A 761 -11.66 -15.96 -16.44
CA GLN A 761 -10.97 -15.05 -15.52
C GLN A 761 -11.86 -13.92 -15.01
N LEU A 762 -13.11 -13.82 -15.46
CA LEU A 762 -14.02 -12.73 -15.08
C LEU A 762 -14.28 -12.76 -13.57
N GLY A 763 -13.97 -11.65 -12.89
CA GLY A 763 -14.16 -11.47 -11.46
C GLY A 763 -15.48 -10.78 -11.11
N ALA A 764 -15.97 -9.89 -11.97
CA ALA A 764 -17.25 -9.21 -11.78
C ALA A 764 -18.05 -9.10 -13.08
N LEU A 765 -19.32 -9.46 -12.99
CA LEU A 765 -20.32 -9.30 -14.05
C LEU A 765 -21.55 -8.60 -13.48
N ASN A 766 -21.76 -7.36 -13.89
CA ASN A 766 -22.91 -6.56 -13.48
C ASN A 766 -23.75 -6.18 -14.71
N LEU A 767 -24.96 -6.72 -14.79
CA LEU A 767 -25.94 -6.47 -15.86
C LEU A 767 -27.26 -5.91 -15.30
N SER A 768 -27.28 -5.47 -14.04
CA SER A 768 -28.52 -5.08 -13.37
C SER A 768 -29.18 -3.86 -13.99
N ARG A 769 -30.48 -3.67 -13.70
CA ARG A 769 -31.27 -2.51 -14.16
C ARG A 769 -31.22 -2.35 -15.69
N ASN A 770 -31.60 -3.41 -16.39
CA ASN A 770 -31.72 -3.45 -17.85
C ASN A 770 -33.07 -4.06 -18.27
N ASN A 771 -33.26 -4.34 -19.56
CA ASN A 771 -34.43 -5.01 -20.13
C ASN A 771 -34.10 -6.44 -20.61
N LEU A 772 -33.09 -7.10 -20.03
CA LEU A 772 -32.66 -8.44 -20.42
C LEU A 772 -33.74 -9.49 -20.10
N SER A 773 -33.82 -10.53 -20.92
CA SER A 773 -34.84 -11.59 -20.87
C SER A 773 -34.21 -12.95 -21.16
N GLY A 774 -35.02 -14.02 -21.26
CA GLY A 774 -34.52 -15.37 -21.45
C GLY A 774 -33.92 -15.97 -20.17
N LYS A 775 -33.17 -17.06 -20.32
CA LYS A 775 -32.64 -17.85 -19.19
C LYS A 775 -31.22 -17.45 -18.83
N ILE A 776 -30.82 -17.66 -17.57
CA ILE A 776 -29.41 -17.60 -17.17
C ILE A 776 -28.64 -18.71 -17.90
N PRO A 777 -27.47 -18.43 -18.51
CA PRO A 777 -26.68 -19.44 -19.22
C PRO A 777 -26.37 -20.68 -18.37
N ARG A 778 -26.73 -21.87 -18.86
CA ARG A 778 -26.60 -23.14 -18.12
C ARG A 778 -25.16 -23.56 -17.73
N LYS A 779 -24.14 -22.90 -18.28
CA LYS A 779 -22.71 -23.14 -17.96
C LYS A 779 -22.09 -21.96 -17.20
N ILE A 780 -22.89 -21.15 -16.52
CA ILE A 780 -22.40 -20.01 -15.74
C ILE A 780 -21.40 -20.45 -14.66
N GLY A 781 -21.52 -21.70 -14.18
CA GLY A 781 -20.55 -22.35 -13.28
C GLY A 781 -19.09 -22.38 -13.76
N LYS A 782 -18.85 -22.23 -15.07
CA LYS A 782 -17.49 -22.17 -15.63
C LYS A 782 -16.71 -20.91 -15.24
N LEU A 783 -17.38 -19.88 -14.74
CA LEU A 783 -16.76 -18.63 -14.31
C LEU A 783 -16.21 -18.80 -12.89
N THR A 784 -15.22 -19.69 -12.72
CA THR A 784 -14.71 -20.12 -11.40
C THR A 784 -14.00 -19.02 -10.59
N ASN A 785 -13.67 -17.89 -11.23
CA ASN A 785 -13.07 -16.73 -10.57
C ASN A 785 -14.10 -15.63 -10.25
N LEU A 786 -15.38 -15.84 -10.58
CA LEU A 786 -16.41 -14.82 -10.45
C LEU A 786 -16.72 -14.57 -8.96
N GLN A 787 -16.54 -13.33 -8.54
CA GLN A 787 -16.79 -12.86 -7.17
C GLN A 787 -18.06 -12.02 -7.06
N VAL A 788 -18.44 -11.34 -8.14
CA VAL A 788 -19.60 -10.43 -8.18
C VAL A 788 -20.49 -10.79 -9.35
N LEU A 789 -21.76 -11.10 -9.07
CA LEU A 789 -22.79 -11.35 -10.07
C LEU A 789 -24.05 -10.57 -9.71
N ASP A 790 -24.40 -9.58 -10.52
CA ASP A 790 -25.62 -8.80 -10.33
C ASP A 790 -26.45 -8.77 -11.62
N PHE A 791 -27.59 -9.44 -11.59
CA PHE A 791 -28.59 -9.49 -12.65
C PHE A 791 -29.93 -8.87 -12.22
N SER A 792 -29.96 -8.17 -11.09
CA SER A 792 -31.18 -7.64 -10.51
C SER A 792 -31.91 -6.66 -11.44
N TYR A 793 -33.21 -6.48 -11.24
CA TYR A 793 -34.03 -5.55 -12.02
C TYR A 793 -33.94 -5.78 -13.55
N ASN A 794 -34.30 -6.99 -13.97
CA ASN A 794 -34.39 -7.40 -15.38
C ASN A 794 -35.69 -8.18 -15.63
N LYS A 795 -35.80 -8.85 -16.78
CA LYS A 795 -36.93 -9.72 -17.18
C LYS A 795 -36.48 -11.18 -17.37
N ILE A 796 -35.38 -11.58 -16.73
CA ILE A 796 -34.79 -12.93 -16.84
C ILE A 796 -35.76 -13.95 -16.24
N ASN A 797 -35.91 -15.10 -16.90
CA ASN A 797 -36.87 -16.14 -16.54
C ASN A 797 -36.25 -17.54 -16.47
N GLY A 798 -37.05 -18.51 -16.07
CA GLY A 798 -36.62 -19.90 -15.91
C GLY A 798 -35.86 -20.14 -14.60
N GLU A 799 -35.21 -21.30 -14.54
CA GLU A 799 -34.51 -21.75 -13.33
C GLU A 799 -33.13 -21.12 -13.17
N ILE A 800 -32.69 -20.98 -11.91
CA ILE A 800 -31.29 -20.71 -11.57
C ILE A 800 -30.49 -21.98 -11.91
N PRO A 801 -29.51 -21.94 -12.83
CA PRO A 801 -28.78 -23.15 -13.23
C PRO A 801 -28.03 -23.77 -12.07
N THR A 802 -28.11 -25.09 -11.92
CA THR A 802 -27.38 -25.83 -10.87
C THR A 802 -25.87 -25.59 -10.91
N SER A 803 -25.28 -25.38 -12.10
CA SER A 803 -23.87 -25.01 -12.23
C SER A 803 -23.47 -23.75 -11.46
N LEU A 804 -24.40 -22.82 -11.19
CA LEU A 804 -24.06 -21.62 -10.42
C LEU A 804 -23.67 -21.95 -8.97
N ALA A 805 -24.16 -23.07 -8.42
CA ALA A 805 -23.77 -23.57 -7.12
C ALA A 805 -22.29 -24.00 -7.05
N GLU A 806 -21.66 -24.25 -8.20
CA GLU A 806 -20.24 -24.64 -8.30
C GLU A 806 -19.29 -23.44 -8.18
N VAL A 807 -19.79 -22.20 -8.28
CA VAL A 807 -18.98 -20.97 -8.20
C VAL A 807 -18.72 -20.59 -6.75
N SER A 808 -17.78 -21.28 -6.10
CA SER A 808 -17.45 -21.05 -4.69
C SER A 808 -16.77 -19.69 -4.41
N SER A 809 -16.24 -19.02 -5.44
CA SER A 809 -15.61 -17.70 -5.33
C SER A 809 -16.61 -16.55 -5.16
N LEU A 810 -17.90 -16.80 -5.42
CA LEU A 810 -18.92 -15.77 -5.45
C LEU A 810 -19.09 -15.17 -4.05
N SER A 811 -18.97 -13.85 -3.91
CA SER A 811 -19.10 -13.17 -2.61
C SER A 811 -20.12 -12.03 -2.64
N TYR A 812 -20.65 -11.71 -3.81
CA TYR A 812 -21.78 -10.83 -4.00
C TYR A 812 -22.70 -11.40 -5.09
N LEU A 813 -23.98 -11.57 -4.75
CA LEU A 813 -25.02 -12.05 -5.65
C LEU A 813 -26.29 -11.22 -5.47
N ASP A 814 -26.84 -10.72 -6.57
CA ASP A 814 -28.20 -10.18 -6.61
C ASP A 814 -28.92 -10.61 -7.90
N LEU A 815 -29.99 -11.39 -7.73
CA LEU A 815 -30.89 -11.89 -8.77
C LEU A 815 -32.32 -11.35 -8.59
N SER A 816 -32.51 -10.40 -7.66
CA SER A 816 -33.82 -9.91 -7.28
C SER A 816 -34.54 -9.19 -8.43
N ASN A 817 -35.85 -9.06 -8.31
CA ASN A 817 -36.67 -8.31 -9.27
C ASN A 817 -36.50 -8.86 -10.72
N ASN A 818 -36.75 -10.15 -10.88
CA ASN A 818 -36.75 -10.87 -12.16
C ASN A 818 -38.02 -11.75 -12.28
N ARG A 819 -38.03 -12.71 -13.21
CA ARG A 819 -39.10 -13.70 -13.42
C ARG A 819 -38.59 -15.14 -13.24
N LEU A 820 -37.61 -15.32 -12.35
CA LEU A 820 -37.02 -16.63 -12.08
C LEU A 820 -38.01 -17.56 -11.36
N SER A 821 -37.85 -18.86 -11.57
CA SER A 821 -38.74 -19.89 -11.04
C SER A 821 -37.99 -21.16 -10.63
N GLY A 822 -38.62 -22.02 -9.84
CA GLY A 822 -38.06 -23.30 -9.41
C GLY A 822 -37.23 -23.22 -8.12
N ARG A 823 -36.63 -24.35 -7.75
CA ARG A 823 -35.83 -24.46 -6.52
C ARG A 823 -34.49 -23.73 -6.67
N ILE A 824 -34.09 -22.95 -5.67
CA ILE A 824 -32.72 -22.41 -5.57
C ILE A 824 -31.74 -23.59 -5.45
N PRO A 825 -30.76 -23.75 -6.35
CA PRO A 825 -29.80 -24.84 -6.29
C PRO A 825 -29.06 -24.89 -4.96
N ILE A 826 -28.86 -26.09 -4.42
CA ILE A 826 -28.12 -26.31 -3.18
C ILE A 826 -26.62 -26.24 -3.48
N GLY A 827 -25.91 -25.36 -2.79
CA GLY A 827 -24.47 -25.19 -2.87
C GLY A 827 -23.93 -24.52 -1.62
N THR A 828 -22.61 -24.50 -1.47
CA THR A 828 -21.98 -23.86 -0.29
C THR A 828 -22.19 -22.34 -0.29
N GLN A 829 -22.28 -21.71 -1.47
CA GLN A 829 -22.28 -20.27 -1.59
C GLN A 829 -23.69 -19.66 -1.72
N LEU A 830 -24.60 -20.28 -2.49
CA LEU A 830 -25.91 -19.68 -2.80
C LEU A 830 -26.81 -19.52 -1.56
N GLN A 831 -26.74 -20.46 -0.63
CA GLN A 831 -27.49 -20.41 0.63
C GLN A 831 -26.90 -19.44 1.67
N SER A 832 -25.66 -18.95 1.46
CA SER A 832 -25.03 -17.95 2.34
C SER A 832 -25.56 -16.53 2.11
N PHE A 833 -26.15 -16.26 0.94
CA PHE A 833 -26.68 -14.95 0.61
C PHE A 833 -28.05 -14.70 1.24
N ASN A 834 -28.39 -13.42 1.43
CA ASN A 834 -29.66 -13.04 2.02
C ASN A 834 -30.83 -13.37 1.06
N ALA A 835 -32.00 -13.70 1.60
CA ALA A 835 -33.25 -13.83 0.86
C ALA A 835 -33.55 -12.61 -0.05
N SER A 836 -33.09 -11.42 0.33
CA SER A 836 -33.21 -10.19 -0.49
C SER A 836 -32.60 -10.34 -1.87
N SER A 837 -31.47 -11.05 -2.01
CA SER A 837 -30.80 -11.34 -3.29
C SER A 837 -31.65 -12.15 -4.26
N TYR A 838 -32.72 -12.79 -3.80
CA TYR A 838 -33.63 -13.60 -4.62
C TYR A 838 -35.05 -13.03 -4.65
N SER A 839 -35.30 -11.96 -3.90
CA SER A 839 -36.63 -11.39 -3.69
C SER A 839 -37.29 -10.92 -4.99
N MET A 840 -38.62 -10.77 -4.97
CA MET A 840 -39.40 -10.33 -6.13
C MET A 840 -39.27 -11.27 -7.36
N ASN A 841 -39.02 -12.56 -7.13
CA ASN A 841 -39.15 -13.65 -8.09
C ASN A 841 -40.22 -14.62 -7.60
N LEU A 842 -41.47 -14.42 -8.00
CA LEU A 842 -42.64 -15.14 -7.44
C LEU A 842 -42.59 -16.67 -7.61
N GLY A 843 -41.83 -17.17 -8.60
CA GLY A 843 -41.72 -18.60 -8.87
C GLY A 843 -40.59 -19.31 -8.13
N LEU A 844 -39.73 -18.59 -7.38
CA LEU A 844 -38.60 -19.20 -6.67
C LEU A 844 -39.01 -19.77 -5.31
N CYS A 845 -38.44 -20.91 -4.94
CA CYS A 845 -38.64 -21.57 -3.65
C CYS A 845 -37.33 -22.22 -3.14
N GLY A 846 -37.30 -22.58 -1.86
CA GLY A 846 -36.16 -23.18 -1.17
C GLY A 846 -35.22 -22.15 -0.54
N ASN A 847 -34.41 -22.62 0.42
CA ASN A 847 -33.48 -21.77 1.17
C ASN A 847 -32.57 -20.94 0.24
N PRO A 848 -32.37 -19.63 0.51
CA PRO A 848 -32.73 -18.89 1.74
C PRO A 848 -34.14 -18.24 1.73
N LEU A 849 -34.98 -18.49 0.73
CA LEU A 849 -36.35 -17.97 0.72
C LEU A 849 -37.23 -18.73 1.73
N PRO A 850 -38.19 -18.06 2.38
CA PRO A 850 -39.13 -18.70 3.29
C PRO A 850 -40.19 -19.58 2.59
N SER A 851 -40.27 -19.54 1.25
CA SER A 851 -41.18 -20.38 0.47
C SER A 851 -40.61 -21.79 0.32
N SER A 852 -41.24 -22.78 0.95
CA SER A 852 -40.93 -24.21 0.72
C SER A 852 -41.27 -24.61 -0.71
N CYS A 853 -40.52 -25.54 -1.29
CA CYS A 853 -40.82 -26.05 -2.62
C CYS A 853 -41.88 -27.16 -2.55
N PRO A 854 -42.74 -27.31 -3.58
CA PRO A 854 -43.65 -28.44 -3.68
C PRO A 854 -42.88 -29.78 -3.59
N GLY A 855 -43.27 -30.64 -2.65
CA GLY A 855 -42.60 -31.93 -2.37
C GLY A 855 -41.59 -31.93 -1.22
N ASP A 856 -41.45 -30.82 -0.48
CA ASP A 856 -40.63 -30.77 0.75
C ASP A 856 -41.34 -31.35 2.00
N ASP A 857 -42.61 -31.79 1.89
CA ASP A 857 -43.47 -32.23 3.01
C ASP A 857 -43.61 -33.78 3.16
N ASP A 858 -42.70 -34.59 2.60
CA ASP A 858 -42.76 -36.06 2.72
C ASP A 858 -41.82 -36.63 3.80
N ASP A 859 -41.72 -36.00 4.99
CA ASP A 859 -41.15 -36.66 6.18
C ASP A 859 -41.87 -36.27 7.49
N GLU A 860 -42.56 -37.28 8.03
CA GLU A 860 -43.00 -37.56 9.39
C GLU A 860 -43.91 -36.58 10.19
N SER A 861 -45.13 -37.10 10.42
CA SER A 861 -45.95 -37.04 11.65
C SER A 861 -47.04 -35.95 11.78
N SER A 862 -48.25 -36.28 11.30
CA SER A 862 -49.42 -36.50 12.17
C SER A 862 -50.68 -36.86 11.37
N HIS A 863 -51.25 -38.03 11.69
CA HIS A 863 -52.63 -38.43 11.38
C HIS A 863 -53.63 -37.37 11.92
N VAL A 864 -54.81 -37.08 11.33
CA VAL A 864 -56.05 -37.87 11.08
C VAL A 864 -57.06 -36.89 10.38
N PRO A 865 -58.18 -37.30 9.72
CA PRO A 865 -58.39 -38.14 8.54
C PRO A 865 -59.07 -37.39 7.37
N ALA A 866 -59.24 -38.11 6.26
CA ALA A 866 -59.95 -37.72 5.05
C ALA A 866 -61.38 -37.18 5.24
N SER A 867 -61.74 -36.22 4.38
CA SER A 867 -63.07 -36.22 3.76
C SER A 867 -62.92 -35.94 2.27
N ASN A 868 -63.48 -36.87 1.49
CA ASN A 868 -63.45 -36.90 0.03
C ASN A 868 -64.31 -35.79 -0.57
N SER A 869 -63.80 -35.14 -1.61
CA SER A 869 -64.57 -34.95 -2.84
C SER A 869 -63.61 -34.69 -4.00
N ALA A 870 -63.52 -35.66 -4.89
CA ALA A 870 -62.91 -35.53 -6.20
C ALA A 870 -63.84 -34.76 -7.14
N HIS A 871 -63.28 -33.88 -7.97
CA HIS A 871 -63.70 -33.70 -9.35
C HIS A 871 -62.60 -33.03 -10.16
N ASP A 872 -62.07 -33.78 -11.13
CA ASP A 872 -61.28 -33.31 -12.26
C ASP A 872 -62.07 -32.32 -13.13
N HIS A 873 -61.40 -31.29 -13.66
CA HIS A 873 -61.20 -31.14 -15.11
C HIS A 873 -60.31 -29.94 -15.48
N ASP A 874 -59.47 -30.20 -16.47
CA ASP A 874 -58.56 -29.31 -17.19
C ASP A 874 -59.21 -28.17 -18.00
N ASN A 875 -58.32 -27.22 -18.34
CA ASN A 875 -58.23 -26.34 -19.51
C ASN A 875 -58.95 -24.97 -19.55
N ASP A 876 -58.06 -23.97 -19.49
CA ASP A 876 -57.87 -22.84 -20.43
C ASP A 876 -58.97 -21.80 -20.67
N GLY A 877 -58.66 -20.58 -20.22
CA GLY A 877 -58.75 -19.39 -21.05
C GLY A 877 -59.97 -18.48 -20.84
N GLU A 878 -59.80 -17.40 -20.06
CA GLU A 878 -59.98 -16.03 -20.58
C GLU A 878 -59.54 -14.95 -19.57
N TRP A 879 -58.90 -13.94 -20.13
CA TRP A 879 -58.24 -12.79 -19.52
C TRP A 879 -59.28 -11.74 -19.10
N PHE A 880 -59.34 -11.36 -17.82
CA PHE A 880 -60.25 -10.32 -17.34
C PHE A 880 -59.89 -8.92 -17.84
N ASP A 881 -60.84 -8.25 -18.51
CA ASP A 881 -60.79 -6.85 -18.93
C ASP A 881 -60.85 -5.90 -17.70
N LEU A 882 -59.78 -5.11 -17.50
CA LEU A 882 -59.64 -4.13 -16.42
C LEU A 882 -60.18 -2.72 -16.78
N SER A 883 -60.88 -2.56 -17.91
CA SER A 883 -61.38 -1.26 -18.36
C SER A 883 -62.38 -0.60 -17.38
N TRP A 884 -63.19 -1.41 -16.68
CA TRP A 884 -64.13 -0.93 -15.65
C TRP A 884 -63.42 -0.54 -14.33
N PHE A 885 -62.32 -1.21 -14.00
CA PHE A 885 -61.50 -0.91 -12.82
C PHE A 885 -60.82 0.46 -12.94
N TYR A 886 -60.23 0.78 -14.10
CA TYR A 886 -59.59 2.08 -14.31
C TYR A 886 -60.57 3.26 -14.42
N LYS A 887 -61.80 3.05 -14.93
CA LYS A 887 -62.87 4.06 -14.88
C LYS A 887 -63.42 4.25 -13.46
N GLY A 888 -63.49 3.17 -12.68
CA GLY A 888 -63.87 3.20 -11.26
C GLY A 888 -62.88 3.97 -10.38
N ILE A 889 -61.57 3.80 -10.61
CA ILE A 889 -60.53 4.48 -9.82
C ILE A 889 -60.53 5.99 -10.07
N ARG A 890 -60.68 6.47 -11.31
CA ARG A 890 -60.73 7.92 -11.57
C ARG A 890 -61.99 8.57 -10.99
N GLY A 891 -63.15 7.94 -11.15
CA GLY A 891 -64.40 8.46 -10.56
C GLY A 891 -64.39 8.44 -9.03
N GLY A 892 -63.91 7.34 -8.43
CA GLY A 892 -63.79 7.17 -6.99
C GLY A 892 -62.78 8.12 -6.36
N PHE A 893 -61.66 8.40 -7.03
CA PHE A 893 -60.66 9.35 -6.53
C PHE A 893 -61.18 10.78 -6.57
N THR A 894 -61.86 11.22 -7.63
CA THR A 894 -62.39 12.59 -7.69
C THR A 894 -63.53 12.82 -6.69
N ILE A 895 -64.45 11.85 -6.54
CA ILE A 895 -65.56 11.96 -5.58
C ILE A 895 -65.05 11.83 -4.14
N GLY A 896 -64.11 10.93 -3.88
CA GLY A 896 -63.48 10.75 -2.56
C GLY A 896 -62.62 11.95 -2.15
N PHE A 897 -61.82 12.48 -3.07
CA PHE A 897 -60.95 13.62 -2.79
C PHE A 897 -61.74 14.92 -2.58
N CYS A 898 -62.73 15.22 -3.43
CA CYS A 898 -63.57 16.41 -3.24
C CYS A 898 -64.55 16.27 -2.07
N GLY A 899 -65.10 15.07 -1.84
CA GLY A 899 -66.04 14.81 -0.73
C GLY A 899 -65.38 14.82 0.65
N VAL A 900 -64.16 14.32 0.77
CA VAL A 900 -63.45 14.24 2.07
C VAL A 900 -62.59 15.49 2.30
N CYS A 901 -61.71 15.86 1.37
CA CYS A 901 -60.81 17.01 1.57
C CYS A 901 -61.56 18.35 1.49
N GLY A 902 -62.60 18.46 0.67
CA GLY A 902 -63.45 19.66 0.59
C GLY A 902 -64.23 19.93 1.87
N ASN A 903 -64.83 18.89 2.49
CA ASN A 903 -65.57 19.05 3.75
C ASN A 903 -64.65 19.26 4.97
N LEU A 904 -63.44 18.69 4.96
CA LEU A 904 -62.43 18.88 6.02
C LEU A 904 -61.82 20.29 6.05
N LEU A 905 -61.81 21.00 4.92
CA LEU A 905 -61.34 22.40 4.84
C LEU A 905 -62.37 23.41 5.36
N ILE A 906 -63.67 23.07 5.34
CA ILE A 906 -64.75 24.01 5.65
C ILE A 906 -65.31 23.80 7.07
N ASN A 907 -65.36 22.56 7.58
CA ASN A 907 -66.00 22.26 8.87
C ASN A 907 -64.99 21.79 9.95
N LYS A 908 -64.74 22.66 10.94
CA LYS A 908 -63.78 22.42 12.05
C LYS A 908 -64.10 21.17 12.88
N SER A 909 -65.36 20.77 13.02
CA SER A 909 -65.76 19.64 13.86
C SER A 909 -65.48 18.28 13.19
N TRP A 910 -65.68 18.20 11.88
CA TRP A 910 -65.36 17.01 11.09
C TRP A 910 -63.85 16.81 10.94
N ARG A 911 -63.09 17.91 10.83
CA ARG A 911 -61.62 17.87 10.86
C ARG A 911 -61.09 17.26 12.16
N ALA A 912 -61.61 17.69 13.31
CA ALA A 912 -61.23 17.14 14.60
C ALA A 912 -61.62 15.67 14.75
N SER A 913 -62.77 15.26 14.20
CA SER A 913 -63.25 13.88 14.26
C SER A 913 -62.49 12.95 13.32
N TYR A 914 -62.08 13.41 12.14
CA TYR A 914 -61.23 12.66 11.21
C TYR A 914 -59.82 12.43 11.76
N PHE A 915 -59.21 13.45 12.38
CA PHE A 915 -57.92 13.27 13.05
C PHE A 915 -58.03 12.35 14.27
N ARG A 916 -59.15 12.36 15.01
CA ARG A 916 -59.43 11.35 16.04
C ARG A 916 -59.64 9.94 15.47
N LEU A 917 -60.30 9.80 14.31
CA LEU A 917 -60.46 8.50 13.67
C LEU A 917 -59.12 7.94 13.19
N MET A 918 -58.24 8.78 12.61
CA MET A 918 -56.89 8.39 12.23
C MET A 918 -56.01 8.06 13.44
N GLN A 919 -56.24 8.74 14.57
CA GLN A 919 -55.60 8.41 15.83
C GLN A 919 -56.10 7.07 16.37
N ASN A 920 -57.40 6.79 16.29
CA ASN A 920 -57.98 5.49 16.70
C ASN A 920 -57.61 4.33 15.76
N ILE A 921 -57.43 4.58 14.46
CA ILE A 921 -56.89 3.59 13.50
C ILE A 921 -55.40 3.38 13.77
N GLY A 922 -54.68 4.45 14.14
CA GLY A 922 -53.32 4.37 14.66
C GLY A 922 -53.23 3.53 15.94
N ASP A 923 -54.18 3.70 16.86
CA ASP A 923 -54.28 2.93 18.10
C ASP A 923 -54.71 1.48 17.85
N TRP A 924 -55.55 1.22 16.84
CA TRP A 924 -55.93 -0.14 16.41
C TRP A 924 -54.76 -0.87 15.72
N LEU A 925 -54.03 -0.18 14.83
CA LEU A 925 -52.78 -0.68 14.25
C LEU A 925 -51.70 -0.90 15.33
N TYR A 926 -51.69 -0.09 16.39
CA TYR A 926 -50.81 -0.22 17.55
C TYR A 926 -51.14 -1.46 18.41
N VAL A 927 -52.41 -1.88 18.47
CA VAL A 927 -52.84 -3.09 19.18
C VAL A 927 -52.60 -4.35 18.34
N GLU A 928 -52.78 -4.31 17.02
CA GLU A 928 -52.62 -5.49 16.14
C GLU A 928 -51.15 -5.79 15.79
N THR A 929 -50.27 -4.78 15.86
CA THR A 929 -48.80 -4.95 15.72
C THR A 929 -48.12 -5.59 16.93
N MET A 930 -48.85 -5.82 18.03
CA MET A 930 -48.34 -6.47 19.24
C MET A 930 -48.42 -8.01 19.23
N GLU A 931 -49.04 -8.65 18.23
CA GLU A 931 -49.18 -10.13 18.21
C GLU A 931 -48.42 -10.89 17.13
N ASN A 932 -47.67 -10.24 16.21
CA ASN A 932 -46.87 -10.97 15.23
C ASN A 932 -45.59 -10.23 14.85
N ASN A 933 -44.48 -10.46 15.57
CA ASN A 933 -43.19 -9.89 15.17
C ASN A 933 -41.99 -10.82 15.44
N ASN A 934 -41.72 -11.72 14.48
CA ASN A 934 -40.47 -12.48 14.37
C ASN A 934 -39.73 -12.26 13.03
N LYS A 935 -40.10 -11.23 12.24
CA LYS A 935 -39.52 -10.98 10.91
C LYS A 935 -38.93 -9.58 10.72
N GLU A 936 -39.42 -8.58 11.47
CA GLU A 936 -38.97 -7.18 11.38
C GLU A 936 -37.60 -6.91 12.06
N SER A 937 -37.18 -7.80 12.97
CA SER A 937 -35.92 -7.68 13.71
C SER A 937 -34.66 -7.91 12.85
N TYR A 938 -34.80 -8.60 11.71
CA TYR A 938 -33.68 -8.94 10.82
C TYR A 938 -33.40 -7.85 9.79
N GLU A 939 -34.44 -7.19 9.26
CA GLU A 939 -34.31 -6.11 8.27
C GLU A 939 -33.80 -4.80 8.89
N LYS A 940 -34.25 -4.44 10.11
CA LYS A 940 -33.73 -3.27 10.84
C LYS A 940 -32.25 -3.42 11.25
N ILE A 941 -31.75 -4.64 11.42
CA ILE A 941 -30.32 -4.89 11.68
C ILE A 941 -29.49 -4.65 10.41
N ILE A 942 -30.05 -4.96 9.23
CA ILE A 942 -29.41 -4.71 7.92
C ILE A 942 -29.44 -3.21 7.59
N GLU A 943 -30.52 -2.51 7.95
CA GLU A 943 -30.63 -1.06 7.78
C GLU A 943 -29.70 -0.28 8.74
N MET A 944 -29.51 -0.74 9.98
CA MET A 944 -28.43 -0.28 10.86
C MET A 944 -27.04 -0.58 10.28
N LYS A 945 -26.85 -1.74 9.63
CA LYS A 945 -25.59 -2.16 8.99
C LYS A 945 -25.19 -1.21 7.87
N GLU A 946 -26.14 -0.83 7.02
CA GLU A 946 -25.94 0.15 5.93
C GLU A 946 -25.77 1.58 6.46
N GLN A 947 -26.51 1.98 7.50
CA GLN A 947 -26.38 3.33 8.06
C GLN A 947 -25.09 3.55 8.87
N VAL A 948 -24.54 2.52 9.53
CA VAL A 948 -23.25 2.57 10.24
C VAL A 948 -22.09 2.51 9.24
N LYS A 949 -22.18 1.63 8.24
CA LYS A 949 -21.20 1.52 7.13
C LYS A 949 -21.11 2.81 6.31
N ASN A 950 -22.23 3.39 5.90
CA ASN A 950 -22.24 4.61 5.08
C ASN A 950 -21.86 5.88 5.87
N LYS A 951 -22.00 5.90 7.20
CA LYS A 951 -21.57 7.04 8.03
C LYS A 951 -20.10 6.96 8.46
N LEU A 952 -19.56 5.75 8.67
CA LEU A 952 -18.12 5.55 8.91
C LEU A 952 -17.31 5.82 7.62
N LEU A 953 -17.81 5.41 6.44
CA LEU A 953 -17.11 5.63 5.17
C LEU A 953 -17.12 7.07 4.64
N HIS A 954 -18.06 7.93 5.04
CA HIS A 954 -18.18 9.30 4.53
C HIS A 954 -17.57 10.39 5.43
N GLY A 955 -17.22 10.06 6.69
CA GLY A 955 -16.60 11.00 7.63
C GLY A 955 -15.15 10.68 8.00
N LEU A 956 -14.64 9.47 7.80
CA LEU A 956 -13.24 9.18 8.12
C LEU A 956 -12.33 9.66 6.98
N HIS A 957 -11.37 10.54 7.29
CA HIS A 957 -10.12 10.56 6.52
C HIS A 957 -9.61 9.10 6.45
N PRO A 958 -9.17 8.58 5.29
CA PRO A 958 -8.93 7.16 5.12
C PRO A 958 -7.94 6.68 6.19
N LEU A 959 -8.42 5.87 7.14
CA LEU A 959 -7.56 4.95 7.88
C LEU A 959 -6.85 4.14 6.79
N GLU A 960 -5.53 4.25 6.75
CA GLU A 960 -4.66 3.88 5.62
C GLU A 960 -4.66 2.37 5.28
N ASN A 961 -5.49 1.57 5.96
CA ASN A 961 -5.54 0.12 5.83
C ASN A 961 -6.99 -0.45 5.83
N PRO A 962 -7.45 -1.05 4.72
CA PRO A 962 -8.76 -1.70 4.62
C PRO A 962 -8.96 -2.87 5.61
N LEU A 963 -7.88 -3.51 6.09
CA LEU A 963 -7.96 -4.59 7.09
C LEU A 963 -8.47 -4.07 8.45
N GLU A 964 -8.04 -2.88 8.87
CA GLU A 964 -8.43 -2.31 10.17
C GLU A 964 -9.93 -1.95 10.19
N THR A 965 -10.45 -1.43 9.08
CA THR A 965 -11.89 -1.12 8.94
C THR A 965 -12.76 -2.38 8.99
N LEU A 966 -12.27 -3.52 8.49
CA LEU A 966 -12.97 -4.81 8.57
C LEU A 966 -13.00 -5.35 10.00
N GLU A 967 -11.92 -5.18 10.77
CA GLU A 967 -11.85 -5.59 12.17
C GLU A 967 -12.83 -4.82 13.07
N TYR A 968 -13.01 -3.51 12.87
CA TYR A 968 -14.02 -2.74 13.64
C TYR A 968 -15.46 -3.13 13.28
N ILE A 969 -15.72 -3.47 12.01
CA ILE A 969 -17.03 -3.98 11.58
C ILE A 969 -17.29 -5.36 12.20
N ASP A 970 -16.26 -6.20 12.31
CA ASP A 970 -16.34 -7.50 12.99
C ASP A 970 -16.58 -7.35 14.49
N ASP A 971 -15.93 -6.39 15.16
CA ASP A 971 -16.14 -6.09 16.58
C ASP A 971 -17.62 -5.78 16.88
N ILE A 972 -18.22 -4.85 16.13
CA ILE A 972 -19.64 -4.48 16.28
C ILE A 972 -20.57 -5.66 15.97
N GLN A 973 -20.21 -6.52 15.01
CA GLN A 973 -20.99 -7.73 14.70
C GLN A 973 -20.96 -8.74 15.84
N ARG A 974 -19.78 -9.00 16.42
CA ARG A 974 -19.61 -9.90 17.57
C ARG A 974 -20.37 -9.40 18.79
N LEU A 975 -20.34 -8.09 19.07
CA LEU A 975 -21.14 -7.48 20.13
C LEU A 975 -22.64 -7.61 19.88
N GLY A 976 -23.08 -7.40 18.63
CA GLY A 976 -24.47 -7.57 18.23
C GLY A 976 -24.97 -9.02 18.34
N LEU A 977 -24.10 -10.00 18.10
CA LEU A 977 -24.40 -11.42 18.29
C LEU A 977 -24.45 -11.79 19.78
N TRP A 978 -23.44 -11.39 20.55
CA TRP A 978 -23.41 -11.59 22.00
C TRP A 978 -24.67 -11.02 22.68
N TRP A 979 -25.15 -9.86 22.23
CA TRP A 979 -26.37 -9.29 22.76
C TRP A 979 -27.64 -10.07 22.41
N LYS A 980 -27.71 -10.67 21.21
CA LYS A 980 -28.86 -11.49 20.80
C LYS A 980 -29.04 -12.72 21.68
N GLU A 981 -28.02 -13.15 22.41
CA GLU A 981 -28.10 -14.25 23.37
C GLU A 981 -28.89 -13.88 24.64
N PHE A 982 -29.15 -12.60 24.90
CA PHE A 982 -30.07 -12.17 25.95
C PHE A 982 -31.51 -12.42 25.46
N ASP A 983 -32.10 -13.57 25.81
CA ASP A 983 -33.52 -13.90 25.57
C ASP A 983 -34.46 -13.11 26.52
N TYR A 984 -34.20 -11.81 26.67
CA TYR A 984 -35.04 -10.90 27.44
C TYR A 984 -36.16 -10.39 26.53
N LYS A 985 -37.25 -11.16 26.47
CA LYS A 985 -38.44 -10.86 25.66
C LYS A 985 -38.92 -9.42 25.85
N SER A 986 -38.91 -8.67 24.75
CA SER A 986 -39.79 -7.53 24.42
C SER A 986 -39.86 -6.36 25.42
N LYS A 987 -39.21 -5.21 25.10
CA LYS A 987 -39.85 -3.85 25.10
C LYS A 987 -38.92 -2.63 24.94
N HIS A 988 -37.60 -2.77 24.82
CA HIS A 988 -36.73 -1.59 24.81
C HIS A 988 -35.88 -1.50 23.52
N SER A 989 -36.33 -0.69 22.56
CA SER A 989 -35.67 -0.48 21.27
C SER A 989 -34.35 0.31 21.35
N PHE A 990 -34.11 1.04 22.44
CA PHE A 990 -32.90 1.87 22.64
C PHE A 990 -31.63 1.05 22.94
N ILE A 991 -31.78 -0.23 23.22
CA ILE A 991 -30.71 -1.11 23.69
C ILE A 991 -29.63 -1.36 22.63
N LYS A 992 -29.97 -1.37 21.34
CA LYS A 992 -28.99 -1.52 20.26
C LYS A 992 -28.09 -0.30 20.12
N ASP A 993 -28.67 0.89 20.32
CA ASP A 993 -27.93 2.15 20.26
C ASP A 993 -26.94 2.25 21.42
N ARG A 994 -27.32 1.73 22.60
CA ARG A 994 -26.48 1.66 23.81
C ARG A 994 -25.18 0.86 23.62
N ILE A 995 -25.21 -0.30 22.95
CA ILE A 995 -23.99 -1.10 22.71
C ILE A 995 -23.04 -0.39 21.76
N VAL A 996 -23.59 0.23 20.71
CA VAL A 996 -22.82 1.00 19.74
C VAL A 996 -22.18 2.21 20.42
N GLU A 997 -22.93 2.88 21.29
CA GLU A 997 -22.42 3.98 22.10
C GLU A 997 -21.29 3.55 23.04
N CYS A 998 -21.49 2.49 23.83
CA CYS A 998 -20.45 1.94 24.69
C CYS A 998 -19.22 1.48 23.90
N TYR A 999 -19.40 0.99 22.66
CA TYR A 999 -18.28 0.65 21.77
C TYR A 999 -17.46 1.90 21.40
N PHE A 1000 -18.12 3.00 21.05
CA PHE A 1000 -17.43 4.25 20.71
C PHE A 1000 -16.73 4.89 21.91
N TRP A 1001 -17.28 4.73 23.12
CA TRP A 1001 -16.60 5.15 24.35
C TRP A 1001 -15.25 4.43 24.52
N VAL A 1002 -15.23 3.12 24.26
CA VAL A 1002 -14.02 2.30 24.37
C VAL A 1002 -13.07 2.54 23.19
N TYR A 1003 -13.60 2.77 21.99
CA TYR A 1003 -12.82 3.09 20.79
C TYR A 1003 -11.98 4.36 20.97
N GLY A 1004 -12.50 5.39 21.64
CA GLY A 1004 -11.75 6.62 21.94
C GLY A 1004 -10.51 6.40 22.84
N VAL A 1005 -10.39 5.22 23.47
CA VAL A 1005 -9.26 4.82 24.31
C VAL A 1005 -8.37 3.81 23.58
N PHE A 1006 -8.98 2.77 22.98
CA PHE A 1006 -8.35 1.65 22.27
C PHE A 1006 -8.73 1.64 20.79
N PHE A 1007 -8.16 2.53 20.00
CA PHE A 1007 -8.50 2.64 18.58
C PHE A 1007 -7.68 1.68 17.71
N GLU A 1008 -6.57 1.13 18.21
CA GLU A 1008 -5.64 0.31 17.43
C GLU A 1008 -6.23 -1.09 17.12
N ALA A 1009 -6.11 -1.57 15.88
CA ALA A 1009 -6.67 -2.86 15.41
C ALA A 1009 -6.40 -4.05 16.37
N GLU A 1010 -5.15 -4.20 16.80
CA GLU A 1010 -4.64 -5.23 17.71
C GLU A 1010 -5.28 -5.24 19.12
N THR A 1011 -6.07 -4.21 19.46
CA THR A 1011 -6.82 -4.12 20.73
C THR A 1011 -8.28 -4.61 20.64
N SER A 1012 -8.68 -5.24 19.54
CA SER A 1012 -10.04 -5.77 19.30
C SER A 1012 -10.58 -6.60 20.47
N GLN A 1013 -9.81 -7.58 20.96
CA GLN A 1013 -10.28 -8.47 22.03
C GLN A 1013 -10.60 -7.71 23.33
N ILE A 1014 -9.74 -6.77 23.73
CA ILE A 1014 -9.99 -5.98 24.93
C ILE A 1014 -11.12 -4.97 24.73
N ARG A 1015 -11.22 -4.36 23.54
CA ARG A 1015 -12.37 -3.49 23.19
C ARG A 1015 -13.69 -4.22 23.41
N LEU A 1016 -13.81 -5.43 22.87
CA LEU A 1016 -15.01 -6.27 23.02
C LEU A 1016 -15.36 -6.53 24.49
N ILE A 1017 -14.37 -6.94 25.30
CA ILE A 1017 -14.58 -7.27 26.72
C ILE A 1017 -15.05 -6.03 27.50
N ILE A 1018 -14.40 -4.88 27.32
CA ILE A 1018 -14.76 -3.65 28.03
C ILE A 1018 -16.14 -3.15 27.57
N THR A 1019 -16.44 -3.20 26.28
CA THR A 1019 -17.75 -2.80 25.76
C THR A 1019 -18.89 -3.66 26.31
N LYS A 1020 -18.72 -4.99 26.38
CA LYS A 1020 -19.70 -5.90 27.02
C LYS A 1020 -19.94 -5.53 28.48
N LEU A 1021 -18.86 -5.24 29.23
CA LEU A 1021 -18.93 -4.88 30.64
C LEU A 1021 -19.67 -3.56 30.88
N ILE A 1022 -19.37 -2.51 30.10
CA ILE A 1022 -20.07 -1.22 30.23
C ILE A 1022 -21.54 -1.37 29.84
N ALA A 1023 -21.82 -2.10 28.76
CA ALA A 1023 -23.19 -2.32 28.29
C ALA A 1023 -24.06 -3.07 29.32
N ILE A 1024 -23.53 -4.08 30.03
CA ILE A 1024 -24.30 -4.77 31.08
C ILE A 1024 -24.46 -3.89 32.33
N LEU A 1025 -23.43 -3.14 32.72
CA LEU A 1025 -23.49 -2.29 33.92
C LEU A 1025 -24.45 -1.11 33.76
N THR A 1026 -24.60 -0.57 32.55
CA THR A 1026 -25.60 0.48 32.25
C THR A 1026 -27.04 -0.04 32.29
N ILE A 1027 -27.29 -1.33 32.01
CA ILE A 1027 -28.62 -1.93 32.26
C ILE A 1027 -28.86 -2.08 33.77
N ILE A 1028 -27.82 -2.51 34.49
CA ILE A 1028 -27.89 -2.66 35.94
C ILE A 1028 -28.19 -1.28 36.57
N ASP A 1029 -27.55 -0.22 36.10
CA ASP A 1029 -27.83 1.16 36.50
C ASP A 1029 -29.32 1.52 36.34
N ASP A 1030 -29.90 1.31 35.14
CA ASP A 1030 -31.33 1.52 34.90
C ASP A 1030 -32.22 0.71 35.87
N ALA A 1031 -31.80 -0.51 36.22
CA ALA A 1031 -32.52 -1.34 37.18
C ALA A 1031 -32.48 -0.74 38.59
N TYR A 1032 -31.37 -0.11 39.00
CA TYR A 1032 -31.26 0.58 40.28
C TYR A 1032 -32.00 1.92 40.31
N ASP A 1033 -32.05 2.62 39.18
CA ASP A 1033 -32.69 3.93 39.06
C ASP A 1033 -34.20 3.88 38.83
N SER A 1034 -34.70 2.87 38.12
CA SER A 1034 -36.07 2.95 37.57
C SER A 1034 -36.95 1.72 37.80
N PHE A 1035 -36.38 0.52 38.00
CA PHE A 1035 -37.16 -0.73 37.92
C PHE A 1035 -37.13 -1.58 39.19
N GLY A 1036 -36.03 -1.61 39.93
CA GLY A 1036 -35.79 -2.51 41.05
C GLY A 1036 -36.29 -1.95 42.37
N THR A 1037 -36.93 -2.80 43.17
CA THR A 1037 -37.28 -2.45 44.55
C THR A 1037 -36.07 -2.64 45.48
N LEU A 1038 -36.01 -1.93 46.61
CA LEU A 1038 -34.91 -2.11 47.58
C LEU A 1038 -34.75 -3.56 48.07
N GLU A 1039 -35.86 -4.32 48.16
CA GLU A 1039 -35.86 -5.74 48.53
C GLU A 1039 -35.22 -6.66 47.47
N GLU A 1040 -35.20 -6.23 46.21
CA GLU A 1040 -34.54 -6.95 45.09
C GLU A 1040 -33.10 -6.48 44.87
N LEU A 1041 -32.85 -5.16 45.02
CA LEU A 1041 -31.54 -4.56 44.81
C LEU A 1041 -30.53 -4.93 45.92
N GLU A 1042 -30.99 -5.14 47.15
CA GLU A 1042 -30.11 -5.54 48.26
C GLU A 1042 -29.49 -6.94 48.05
N PRO A 1043 -30.26 -8.01 47.75
CA PRO A 1043 -29.70 -9.31 47.38
C PRO A 1043 -28.75 -9.26 46.16
N PHE A 1044 -29.09 -8.47 45.13
CA PHE A 1044 -28.22 -8.31 43.94
C PHE A 1044 -26.89 -7.64 44.28
N THR A 1045 -26.93 -6.58 45.09
CA THR A 1045 -25.72 -5.94 45.63
C THR A 1045 -24.87 -6.96 46.38
N GLN A 1046 -25.47 -7.76 47.27
CA GLN A 1046 -24.77 -8.79 48.04
C GLN A 1046 -24.20 -9.91 47.16
N ALA A 1047 -24.85 -10.26 46.05
CA ALA A 1047 -24.35 -11.24 45.09
C ALA A 1047 -23.08 -10.74 44.38
N ILE A 1048 -23.04 -9.47 43.97
CA ILE A 1048 -21.84 -8.86 43.37
C ILE A 1048 -20.72 -8.66 44.41
N GLU A 1049 -21.06 -8.40 45.67
CA GLU A 1049 -20.06 -8.39 46.74
C GLU A 1049 -19.36 -9.75 46.90
N ARG A 1050 -20.11 -10.85 46.75
CA ARG A 1050 -19.58 -12.21 46.94
C ARG A 1050 -18.91 -12.80 45.70
N TRP A 1051 -19.32 -12.40 44.49
CA TRP A 1051 -18.83 -12.96 43.21
C TRP A 1051 -18.92 -14.50 43.14
N ASP A 1052 -20.00 -15.09 43.67
CA ASP A 1052 -20.22 -16.55 43.70
C ASP A 1052 -21.52 -16.92 42.96
N ILE A 1053 -21.44 -17.94 42.11
CA ILE A 1053 -22.56 -18.49 41.35
C ILE A 1053 -23.71 -18.95 42.25
N CYS A 1054 -23.42 -19.39 43.49
CA CYS A 1054 -24.43 -19.81 44.45
C CYS A 1054 -25.36 -18.65 44.91
N ALA A 1055 -24.95 -17.39 44.70
CA ALA A 1055 -25.79 -16.24 45.02
C ALA A 1055 -26.97 -16.07 44.05
N MET A 1056 -26.94 -16.71 42.88
CA MET A 1056 -27.99 -16.64 41.87
C MET A 1056 -29.35 -17.15 42.37
N ASP A 1057 -29.37 -18.15 43.25
CA ASP A 1057 -30.61 -18.75 43.77
C ASP A 1057 -31.46 -17.77 44.57
N THR A 1058 -30.84 -16.68 45.04
CA THR A 1058 -31.50 -15.64 45.85
C THR A 1058 -31.97 -14.43 45.04
N LEU A 1059 -31.69 -14.40 43.74
CA LEU A 1059 -32.00 -13.25 42.87
C LEU A 1059 -33.34 -13.44 42.13
N PRO A 1060 -34.05 -12.35 41.81
CA PRO A 1060 -35.15 -12.36 40.86
C PRO A 1060 -34.71 -12.83 39.46
N GLU A 1061 -35.61 -13.44 38.69
CA GLU A 1061 -35.28 -14.12 37.43
C GLU A 1061 -34.59 -13.19 36.40
N TYR A 1062 -35.01 -11.93 36.30
CA TYR A 1062 -34.37 -10.96 35.40
C TYR A 1062 -32.96 -10.56 35.87
N MET A 1063 -32.74 -10.47 37.18
CA MET A 1063 -31.43 -10.15 37.76
C MET A 1063 -30.46 -11.34 37.69
N LYS A 1064 -30.96 -12.59 37.69
CA LYS A 1064 -30.13 -13.78 37.44
C LYS A 1064 -29.46 -13.71 36.07
N ILE A 1065 -30.18 -13.23 35.05
CA ILE A 1065 -29.65 -13.07 33.69
C ILE A 1065 -28.51 -12.06 33.68
N PHE A 1066 -28.68 -10.91 34.35
CA PHE A 1066 -27.63 -9.89 34.45
C PHE A 1066 -26.41 -10.41 35.19
N TYR A 1067 -26.61 -11.11 36.31
CA TYR A 1067 -25.52 -11.67 37.10
C TYR A 1067 -24.76 -12.77 36.34
N MET A 1068 -25.45 -13.67 35.64
CA MET A 1068 -24.81 -14.70 34.80
C MET A 1068 -23.94 -14.08 33.72
N LYS A 1069 -24.46 -13.09 32.99
CA LYS A 1069 -23.71 -12.44 31.92
C LYS A 1069 -22.51 -11.65 32.44
N LEU A 1070 -22.65 -11.05 33.62
CA LEU A 1070 -21.52 -10.44 34.32
C LEU A 1070 -20.45 -11.49 34.69
N LEU A 1071 -20.84 -12.68 35.20
CA LEU A 1071 -19.89 -13.78 35.46
C LEU A 1071 -19.20 -14.29 34.19
N GLU A 1072 -19.91 -14.42 33.07
CA GLU A 1072 -19.35 -14.79 31.77
C GLU A 1072 -18.26 -13.80 31.31
N ILE A 1073 -18.56 -12.50 31.37
CA ILE A 1073 -17.58 -11.45 31.02
C ILE A 1073 -16.34 -11.54 31.91
N TYR A 1074 -16.52 -11.82 33.20
CA TYR A 1074 -15.38 -11.95 34.12
C TYR A 1074 -14.55 -13.21 33.87
N ASN A 1075 -15.15 -14.29 33.39
CA ASN A 1075 -14.39 -15.44 32.89
C ASN A 1075 -13.55 -15.05 31.66
N GLU A 1076 -14.07 -14.22 30.74
CA GLU A 1076 -13.28 -13.68 29.62
C GLU A 1076 -12.11 -12.81 30.11
N ILE A 1077 -12.31 -11.99 31.15
CA ILE A 1077 -11.26 -11.17 31.77
C ILE A 1077 -10.18 -12.06 32.42
N GLU A 1078 -10.57 -13.11 33.13
CA GLU A 1078 -9.66 -14.08 33.75
C GLU A 1078 -8.82 -14.81 32.70
N GLN A 1079 -9.41 -15.16 31.55
CA GLN A 1079 -8.70 -15.74 30.41
C GLN A 1079 -7.74 -14.75 29.75
N PHE A 1080 -8.19 -13.51 29.51
CA PHE A 1080 -7.38 -12.45 28.89
C PHE A 1080 -6.17 -12.07 29.75
N SER A 1081 -6.29 -12.12 31.07
CA SER A 1081 -5.25 -11.73 32.02
C SER A 1081 -4.58 -12.91 32.74
N LYS A 1082 -4.55 -14.09 32.12
CA LYS A 1082 -4.06 -15.36 32.71
C LYS A 1082 -2.65 -15.27 33.31
N GLU A 1083 -1.76 -14.47 32.70
CA GLU A 1083 -0.38 -14.27 33.18
C GLU A 1083 -0.27 -13.21 34.30
N ARG A 1084 -1.35 -12.47 34.56
CA ARG A 1084 -1.47 -11.42 35.59
C ARG A 1084 -2.65 -11.72 36.52
N SER A 1085 -2.52 -12.78 37.32
CA SER A 1085 -3.58 -13.30 38.20
C SER A 1085 -4.19 -12.30 39.20
N TYR A 1086 -3.54 -11.15 39.44
CA TYR A 1086 -4.09 -10.07 40.27
C TYR A 1086 -5.13 -9.21 39.53
N CYS A 1087 -5.06 -9.08 38.20
CA CYS A 1087 -5.92 -8.20 37.40
C CYS A 1087 -7.44 -8.45 37.58
N PRO A 1088 -7.94 -9.70 37.55
CA PRO A 1088 -9.36 -9.97 37.77
C PRO A 1088 -9.87 -9.48 39.12
N SER A 1089 -9.03 -9.52 40.16
CA SER A 1089 -9.40 -9.05 41.50
C SER A 1089 -9.61 -7.53 41.56
N TYR A 1090 -8.83 -6.74 40.82
CA TYR A 1090 -9.01 -5.29 40.75
C TYR A 1090 -10.21 -4.90 39.87
N ALA A 1091 -10.46 -5.65 38.78
CA ALA A 1091 -11.69 -5.49 38.01
C ALA A 1091 -12.93 -5.70 38.90
N LYS A 1092 -12.96 -6.80 39.67
CA LYS A 1092 -14.05 -7.12 40.61
C LYS A 1092 -14.25 -6.01 41.64
N LYS A 1093 -13.17 -5.46 42.20
CA LYS A 1093 -13.21 -4.31 43.14
C LYS A 1093 -13.84 -3.05 42.52
N GLY A 1094 -13.51 -2.74 41.26
CA GLY A 1094 -14.08 -1.60 40.55
C GLY A 1094 -15.61 -1.72 40.42
N VAL A 1095 -16.11 -2.90 40.04
CA VAL A 1095 -17.56 -3.15 39.93
C VAL A 1095 -18.25 -3.17 41.30
N GLN A 1096 -17.62 -3.74 42.34
CA GLN A 1096 -18.17 -3.68 43.70
C GLN A 1096 -18.35 -2.24 44.19
N SER A 1097 -17.37 -1.35 43.94
CA SER A 1097 -17.49 0.07 44.28
C SER A 1097 -18.67 0.73 43.57
N LEU A 1098 -18.80 0.48 42.27
CA LEU A 1098 -19.87 1.00 41.42
C LEU A 1098 -21.26 0.57 41.93
N ILE A 1099 -21.47 -0.72 42.16
CA ILE A 1099 -22.77 -1.26 42.58
C ILE A 1099 -23.16 -0.80 44.00
N ARG A 1100 -22.20 -0.65 44.91
CA ARG A 1100 -22.46 -0.03 46.23
C ARG A 1100 -22.96 1.40 46.09
N ALA A 1101 -22.40 2.16 45.14
CA ALA A 1101 -22.81 3.53 44.87
C ALA A 1101 -24.22 3.57 44.27
N TYR A 1102 -24.53 2.74 43.26
CA TYR A 1102 -25.88 2.59 42.72
C TYR A 1102 -26.90 2.24 43.80
N PHE A 1103 -26.58 1.29 44.69
CA PHE A 1103 -27.49 0.95 45.79
C PHE A 1103 -27.74 2.11 46.76
N LYS A 1104 -26.74 2.97 46.98
CA LYS A 1104 -26.86 4.14 47.84
C LYS A 1104 -27.69 5.25 47.18
N GLU A 1105 -27.53 5.48 45.88
CA GLU A 1105 -28.35 6.40 45.09
C GLU A 1105 -29.80 5.91 45.00
N ALA A 1106 -30.02 4.61 44.78
CA ALA A 1106 -31.35 4.00 44.81
C ALA A 1106 -32.05 4.20 46.17
N LYS A 1107 -31.31 4.10 47.30
CA LYS A 1107 -31.86 4.42 48.63
C LYS A 1107 -32.28 5.88 48.75
N TRP A 1108 -31.48 6.80 48.24
CA TRP A 1108 -31.83 8.23 48.23
C TRP A 1108 -33.09 8.48 47.40
N LEU A 1109 -33.19 7.87 46.22
CA LEU A 1109 -34.36 7.96 45.36
C LEU A 1109 -35.62 7.43 46.04
N HIS A 1110 -35.58 6.20 46.59
CA HIS A 1110 -36.72 5.56 47.25
C HIS A 1110 -37.18 6.32 48.51
N THR A 1111 -36.25 6.95 49.23
CA THR A 1111 -36.56 7.76 50.42
C THR A 1111 -36.86 9.23 50.10
N LYS A 1112 -36.77 9.63 48.82
CA LYS A 1112 -36.90 11.02 48.34
C LYS A 1112 -35.93 11.97 49.07
N TYR A 1113 -34.77 11.45 49.46
CA TYR A 1113 -33.73 12.20 50.13
C TYR A 1113 -32.79 12.83 49.10
N ILE A 1114 -32.63 14.15 49.16
CA ILE A 1114 -31.62 14.87 48.38
C ILE A 1114 -30.44 15.18 49.32
N PRO A 1115 -29.26 14.54 49.14
CA PRO A 1115 -28.08 14.78 49.97
C PRO A 1115 -27.50 16.19 49.78
N THR A 1116 -26.56 16.59 50.64
CA THR A 1116 -25.70 17.77 50.37
C THR A 1116 -24.69 17.42 49.27
N LEU A 1117 -24.09 18.43 48.62
CA LEU A 1117 -23.04 18.21 47.62
C LEU A 1117 -21.85 17.41 48.18
N ASP A 1118 -21.45 17.69 49.42
CA ASP A 1118 -20.37 16.98 50.11
C ASP A 1118 -20.70 15.50 50.39
N GLU A 1119 -21.98 15.19 50.60
CA GLU A 1119 -22.46 13.81 50.78
C GLU A 1119 -22.67 13.09 49.44
N TYR A 1120 -23.10 13.81 48.41
CA TYR A 1120 -23.33 13.29 47.06
C TYR A 1120 -22.03 12.96 46.36
N MET A 1121 -21.07 13.90 46.32
CA MET A 1121 -19.91 13.81 45.43
C MET A 1121 -19.12 12.50 45.57
N PRO A 1122 -18.77 12.00 46.77
CA PRO A 1122 -18.06 10.73 46.91
C PRO A 1122 -18.82 9.51 46.37
N VAL A 1123 -20.16 9.54 46.43
CA VAL A 1123 -21.01 8.47 45.89
C VAL A 1123 -21.18 8.66 44.38
N GLY A 1124 -21.38 9.89 43.93
CA GLY A 1124 -21.54 10.25 42.53
C GLY A 1124 -20.32 9.93 41.67
N VAL A 1125 -19.09 10.16 42.16
CA VAL A 1125 -17.89 9.75 41.40
C VAL A 1125 -17.71 8.24 41.30
N ASP A 1126 -18.16 7.49 42.30
CA ASP A 1126 -18.16 6.04 42.29
C ASP A 1126 -19.26 5.49 41.35
N SER A 1127 -20.47 6.07 41.37
CA SER A 1127 -21.58 5.71 40.49
C SER A 1127 -21.34 6.08 39.03
N ALA A 1128 -20.44 7.04 38.75
CA ALA A 1128 -19.98 7.33 37.39
C ALA A 1128 -19.12 6.21 36.77
N GLY A 1129 -18.82 5.12 37.49
CA GLY A 1129 -18.07 3.97 36.95
C GLY A 1129 -16.59 4.24 36.70
N SER A 1130 -16.06 5.36 37.18
CA SER A 1130 -14.70 5.85 36.88
C SER A 1130 -13.60 4.87 37.30
N PHE A 1131 -13.70 4.26 38.49
CA PHE A 1131 -12.74 3.28 38.98
C PHE A 1131 -12.82 1.95 38.24
N MET A 1132 -14.01 1.53 37.86
CA MET A 1132 -14.20 0.34 37.03
C MET A 1132 -13.55 0.55 35.65
N LEU A 1133 -13.84 1.67 34.99
CA LEU A 1133 -13.32 2.00 33.66
C LEU A 1133 -11.79 2.07 33.63
N ILE A 1134 -11.17 2.83 34.55
CA ILE A 1134 -9.70 2.97 34.57
C ILE A 1134 -8.99 1.65 34.88
N SER A 1135 -9.58 0.82 35.75
CA SER A 1135 -9.04 -0.52 36.06
C SER A 1135 -9.06 -1.40 34.82
N MET A 1136 -10.16 -1.39 34.07
CA MET A 1136 -10.31 -2.18 32.84
C MET A 1136 -9.40 -1.70 31.71
N VAL A 1137 -9.25 -0.38 31.56
CA VAL A 1137 -8.29 0.21 30.62
C VAL A 1137 -6.86 -0.17 30.97
N PHE A 1138 -6.50 -0.19 32.26
CA PHE A 1138 -5.18 -0.67 32.67
C PHE A 1138 -5.03 -2.17 32.36
N ILE A 1139 -6.01 -3.03 32.64
CA ILE A 1139 -5.93 -4.45 32.26
C ILE A 1139 -5.66 -4.63 30.75
N GLY A 1140 -6.25 -3.77 29.91
CA GLY A 1140 -6.06 -3.74 28.47
C GLY A 1140 -4.67 -3.38 27.97
N MET A 1141 -3.86 -2.71 28.79
CA MET A 1141 -2.51 -2.24 28.45
C MET A 1141 -1.43 -3.32 28.61
N GLY A 1142 -1.83 -4.57 28.86
CA GLY A 1142 -0.95 -5.73 28.82
C GLY A 1142 0.18 -5.68 29.85
N ASP A 1143 1.40 -5.95 29.40
CA ASP A 1143 2.58 -6.15 30.26
C ASP A 1143 3.08 -4.87 30.95
N ILE A 1144 2.66 -3.70 30.46
CA ILE A 1144 3.00 -2.40 31.06
C ILE A 1144 2.35 -2.27 32.46
N VAL A 1145 1.28 -3.01 32.72
CA VAL A 1145 0.49 -2.89 33.95
C VAL A 1145 1.03 -3.80 35.02
N THR A 1146 1.54 -3.16 36.08
CA THR A 1146 2.04 -3.84 37.26
C THR A 1146 0.99 -3.84 38.37
N LYS A 1147 1.16 -4.74 39.34
CA LYS A 1147 0.37 -4.70 40.58
C LYS A 1147 0.47 -3.34 41.29
N HIS A 1148 1.65 -2.71 41.25
CA HIS A 1148 1.86 -1.37 41.80
C HIS A 1148 0.99 -0.31 41.10
N SER A 1149 0.85 -0.39 39.77
CA SER A 1149 -0.02 0.50 38.99
C SER A 1149 -1.50 0.31 39.34
N MET A 1150 -1.93 -0.92 39.62
CA MET A 1150 -3.29 -1.21 40.10
C MET A 1150 -3.52 -0.76 41.54
N ASP A 1151 -2.56 -0.97 42.44
CA ASP A 1151 -2.62 -0.47 43.83
C ASP A 1151 -2.69 1.06 43.88
N TRP A 1152 -2.00 1.73 42.95
CA TRP A 1152 -2.03 3.18 42.82
C TRP A 1152 -3.43 3.72 42.44
N ILE A 1153 -4.17 3.04 41.55
CA ILE A 1153 -5.54 3.44 41.20
C ILE A 1153 -6.43 3.52 42.44
N PHE A 1154 -6.30 2.52 43.33
CA PHE A 1154 -7.14 2.36 44.52
C PHE A 1154 -6.49 2.91 45.79
N SER A 1155 -5.48 3.79 45.69
CA SER A 1155 -4.82 4.37 46.86
C SER A 1155 -5.76 5.28 47.64
N ASN A 1156 -5.49 5.48 48.93
CA ASN A 1156 -6.19 6.44 49.78
C ASN A 1156 -5.16 7.34 50.50
N PRO A 1157 -5.11 8.66 50.22
CA PRO A 1157 -5.96 9.41 49.29
C PRO A 1157 -5.76 8.95 47.84
N GLN A 1158 -6.82 9.05 47.04
CA GLN A 1158 -6.78 8.68 45.62
C GLN A 1158 -5.88 9.65 44.85
N PRO A 1159 -5.25 9.20 43.74
CA PRO A 1159 -4.45 10.07 42.91
C PRO A 1159 -5.30 11.20 42.34
N LYS A 1160 -4.80 12.44 42.43
CA LYS A 1160 -5.53 13.64 42.03
C LYS A 1160 -5.96 13.57 40.55
N ILE A 1161 -5.11 13.08 39.64
CA ILE A 1161 -5.44 12.80 38.24
C ILE A 1161 -6.68 11.87 38.05
N ILE A 1162 -6.87 10.87 38.92
CA ILE A 1162 -8.02 9.95 38.87
C ILE A 1162 -9.27 10.63 39.46
N GLN A 1163 -9.12 11.38 40.54
CA GLN A 1163 -10.20 12.16 41.14
C GLN A 1163 -10.75 13.19 40.14
N THR A 1164 -9.85 13.92 39.47
CA THR A 1164 -10.17 14.88 38.42
C THR A 1164 -10.96 14.25 37.28
N MET A 1165 -10.53 13.08 36.81
CA MET A 1165 -11.26 12.32 35.78
C MET A 1165 -12.69 12.00 36.22
N ALA A 1166 -12.85 11.51 37.45
CA ALA A 1166 -14.15 11.11 37.96
C ALA A 1166 -15.09 12.31 38.16
N ILE A 1167 -14.56 13.44 38.65
CA ILE A 1167 -15.31 14.69 38.81
C ILE A 1167 -15.78 15.21 37.46
N VAL A 1168 -14.89 15.28 36.45
CA VAL A 1168 -15.27 15.75 35.11
C VAL A 1168 -16.39 14.87 34.53
N GLY A 1169 -16.26 13.54 34.62
CA GLY A 1169 -17.29 12.61 34.14
C GLY A 1169 -18.65 12.80 34.80
N ARG A 1170 -18.72 12.79 36.15
CA ARG A 1170 -19.97 12.91 36.89
C ARG A 1170 -20.64 14.27 36.72
N VAL A 1171 -19.89 15.35 36.86
CA VAL A 1171 -20.43 16.73 36.82
C VAL A 1171 -20.95 17.05 35.42
N MET A 1172 -20.23 16.65 34.38
CA MET A 1172 -20.67 16.85 32.99
C MET A 1172 -21.93 16.04 32.68
N ASN A 1173 -22.02 14.79 33.14
CA ASN A 1173 -23.22 13.97 33.00
C ASN A 1173 -24.43 14.64 33.68
N ASP A 1174 -24.28 15.09 34.94
CA ASP A 1174 -25.37 15.71 35.71
C ASP A 1174 -25.84 17.04 35.10
N ILE A 1175 -24.90 17.84 34.57
CA ILE A 1175 -25.24 19.06 33.82
C ILE A 1175 -26.00 18.71 32.54
N GLY A 1176 -25.53 17.70 31.79
CA GLY A 1176 -26.15 17.24 30.55
C GLY A 1176 -27.58 16.76 30.77
N TYR A 1177 -27.77 15.92 31.79
CA TYR A 1177 -29.07 15.42 32.22
C TYR A 1177 -30.01 16.55 32.63
N HIS A 1178 -29.58 17.47 33.50
CA HIS A 1178 -30.40 18.58 33.99
C HIS A 1178 -30.87 19.51 32.86
N LYS A 1179 -30.04 19.73 31.82
CA LYS A 1179 -30.43 20.50 30.62
C LYS A 1179 -31.50 19.80 29.79
N SER A 1180 -31.55 18.46 29.79
CA SER A 1180 -32.47 17.65 28.99
C SER A 1180 -33.85 17.44 29.63
N GLU A 1181 -33.94 17.41 30.97
CA GLU A 1181 -35.13 17.00 31.73
C GLU A 1181 -36.22 18.05 31.93
N ARG A 1182 -36.06 19.32 31.49
CA ARG A 1182 -37.11 20.37 31.57
C ARG A 1182 -38.40 20.07 30.76
N LYS A 1183 -38.63 18.83 30.30
CA LYS A 1183 -39.80 18.40 29.52
C LYS A 1183 -40.54 17.13 30.01
N LYS A 1184 -40.12 16.45 31.09
CA LYS A 1184 -40.90 15.31 31.63
C LYS A 1184 -41.91 15.74 32.70
N SER A 1185 -43.13 15.21 32.61
CA SER A 1185 -44.31 15.62 33.38
C SER A 1185 -44.51 14.88 34.70
N SER A 1186 -43.49 14.19 35.25
CA SER A 1186 -43.65 13.31 36.43
C SER A 1186 -43.32 13.96 37.77
N GLY A 1187 -42.61 15.09 37.82
CA GLY A 1187 -42.43 15.86 39.05
C GLY A 1187 -41.64 15.19 40.19
N GLU A 1188 -40.95 14.07 39.95
CA GLU A 1188 -40.04 13.45 40.92
C GLU A 1188 -38.62 13.99 40.73
N ILE A 1189 -38.02 14.49 41.82
CA ILE A 1189 -36.68 15.11 41.82
C ILE A 1189 -35.65 14.04 42.19
N VAL A 1190 -34.71 13.76 41.28
CA VAL A 1190 -33.60 12.81 41.48
C VAL A 1190 -32.35 13.57 41.96
N ALA A 1191 -31.61 13.01 42.91
CA ALA A 1191 -30.37 13.61 43.39
C ALA A 1191 -29.31 13.67 42.25
N SER A 1192 -28.78 14.86 42.00
CA SER A 1192 -27.69 15.12 41.03
C SER A 1192 -26.75 16.19 41.59
N THR A 1193 -25.56 16.37 41.03
CA THR A 1193 -24.64 17.45 41.42
C THR A 1193 -25.35 18.82 41.35
N VAL A 1194 -26.18 19.04 40.31
CA VAL A 1194 -26.92 20.29 40.13
C VAL A 1194 -27.98 20.47 41.22
N GLU A 1195 -28.81 19.45 41.48
CA GLU A 1195 -29.85 19.50 42.52
C GLU A 1195 -29.28 19.65 43.93
N CYS A 1196 -28.19 18.94 44.24
CA CYS A 1196 -27.51 19.04 45.53
C CYS A 1196 -26.89 20.42 45.72
N TYR A 1197 -26.29 21.00 44.68
CA TYR A 1197 -25.73 22.36 44.72
C TYR A 1197 -26.83 23.42 44.90
N MET A 1198 -27.91 23.32 44.13
CA MET A 1198 -29.08 24.20 44.27
C MET A 1198 -29.66 24.16 45.68
N LYS A 1199 -29.83 22.96 46.24
CA LYS A 1199 -30.35 22.77 47.59
C LYS A 1199 -29.41 23.31 48.68
N GLN A 1200 -28.10 23.07 48.55
CA GLN A 1200 -27.11 23.46 49.55
C GLN A 1200 -26.87 24.97 49.59
N TYR A 1201 -26.84 25.63 48.42
CA TYR A 1201 -26.50 27.04 48.30
C TYR A 1201 -27.69 27.96 48.04
N GLY A 1202 -28.89 27.41 47.84
CA GLY A 1202 -30.12 28.18 47.63
C GLY A 1202 -30.13 28.96 46.31
N VAL A 1203 -29.45 28.45 45.28
CA VAL A 1203 -29.28 29.09 43.97
C VAL A 1203 -30.18 28.47 42.91
N THR A 1204 -30.35 29.18 41.79
CA THR A 1204 -31.06 28.64 40.63
C THR A 1204 -30.24 27.56 39.92
N GLY A 1205 -30.89 26.70 39.13
CA GLY A 1205 -30.19 25.66 38.36
C GLY A 1205 -29.21 26.23 37.33
N GLU A 1206 -29.46 27.43 36.80
CA GLU A 1206 -28.56 28.11 35.87
C GLU A 1206 -27.28 28.59 36.57
N GLU A 1207 -27.40 29.17 37.77
CA GLU A 1207 -26.25 29.55 38.62
C GLU A 1207 -25.45 28.32 39.10
N ALA A 1208 -26.13 27.23 39.45
CA ALA A 1208 -25.49 25.97 39.81
C ALA A 1208 -24.68 25.39 38.63
N ILE A 1209 -25.26 25.35 37.42
CA ILE A 1209 -24.57 24.88 36.21
C ILE A 1209 -23.34 25.74 35.89
N GLU A 1210 -23.43 27.05 36.02
CA GLU A 1210 -22.30 27.95 35.77
C GLU A 1210 -21.12 27.63 36.71
N LYS A 1211 -21.40 27.47 38.02
CA LYS A 1211 -20.38 27.16 39.02
C LYS A 1211 -19.78 25.76 38.87
N LEU A 1212 -20.61 24.77 38.55
CA LEU A 1212 -20.14 23.41 38.29
C LEU A 1212 -19.32 23.33 36.98
N SER A 1213 -19.66 24.13 35.97
CA SER A 1213 -18.86 24.23 34.74
C SER A 1213 -17.49 24.88 35.00
N GLU A 1214 -17.40 25.81 35.95
CA GLU A 1214 -16.14 26.39 36.41
C GLU A 1214 -15.26 25.32 37.11
N GLN A 1215 -15.87 24.49 37.96
CA GLN A 1215 -15.19 23.35 38.61
C GLN A 1215 -14.62 22.34 37.60
N VAL A 1216 -15.30 22.08 36.48
CA VAL A 1216 -14.79 21.24 35.39
C VAL A 1216 -13.55 21.87 34.74
N LYS A 1217 -13.56 23.20 34.51
CA LYS A 1217 -12.39 23.91 33.94
C LYS A 1217 -11.19 23.86 34.87
N ASP A 1218 -11.40 24.02 36.17
CA ASP A 1218 -10.31 23.95 37.16
C ASP A 1218 -9.78 22.52 37.29
N SER A 1219 -10.66 21.52 37.21
CA SER A 1219 -10.29 20.11 37.13
C SER A 1219 -9.34 19.84 35.93
N TRP A 1220 -9.59 20.43 34.76
CA TRP A 1220 -8.67 20.32 33.61
C TRP A 1220 -7.29 20.97 33.85
N LYS A 1221 -7.22 22.08 34.60
CA LYS A 1221 -5.95 22.70 34.98
C LYS A 1221 -5.16 21.78 35.90
N ASP A 1222 -5.82 21.24 36.92
CA ASP A 1222 -5.24 20.28 37.86
C ASP A 1222 -4.68 19.04 37.13
N LEU A 1223 -5.41 18.50 36.15
CA LEU A 1223 -4.98 17.37 35.32
C LEU A 1223 -3.66 17.67 34.58
N ASN A 1224 -3.59 18.84 33.96
CA ASN A 1224 -2.44 19.26 33.16
C ASN A 1224 -1.21 19.53 34.05
N GLU A 1225 -1.40 20.10 35.24
CA GLU A 1225 -0.33 20.28 36.21
C GLU A 1225 0.22 18.94 36.72
N ASP A 1226 -0.64 17.97 37.03
CA ASP A 1226 -0.23 16.64 37.48
C ASP A 1226 0.52 15.86 36.38
N LEU A 1227 0.11 15.98 35.11
CA LEU A 1227 0.82 15.36 33.98
C LEU A 1227 2.24 15.92 33.76
N LEU A 1228 2.53 17.13 34.27
CA LEU A 1228 3.84 17.77 34.20
C LEU A 1228 4.74 17.41 35.39
N ASN A 1229 4.16 16.87 36.47
CA ASN A 1229 4.90 16.45 37.66
C ASN A 1229 5.42 15.00 37.50
N PRO A 1230 6.58 14.66 38.11
CA PRO A 1230 7.12 13.30 38.03
C PRO A 1230 6.26 12.31 38.83
N ILE A 1231 5.42 11.54 38.13
CA ILE A 1231 4.60 10.46 38.70
C ILE A 1231 5.33 9.11 38.52
N THR A 1232 5.22 8.20 39.50
CA THR A 1232 5.85 6.87 39.49
C THR A 1232 5.23 5.87 38.52
N ILE A 1233 4.13 6.24 37.85
CA ILE A 1233 3.37 5.40 36.93
C ILE A 1233 3.86 5.62 35.50
N PRO A 1234 4.06 4.55 34.70
CA PRO A 1234 4.46 4.67 33.31
C PRO A 1234 3.59 5.65 32.53
N ARG A 1235 4.24 6.57 31.80
CA ARG A 1235 3.57 7.57 30.96
C ARG A 1235 2.51 6.98 30.01
N PRO A 1236 2.69 5.80 29.38
CA PRO A 1236 1.64 5.19 28.56
C PRO A 1236 0.32 4.94 29.29
N LEU A 1237 0.37 4.57 30.58
CA LEU A 1237 -0.84 4.38 31.40
C LEU A 1237 -1.52 5.72 31.72
N LEU A 1238 -0.73 6.75 32.03
CA LEU A 1238 -1.26 8.10 32.27
C LEU A 1238 -1.92 8.70 31.02
N MET A 1239 -1.39 8.40 29.83
CA MET A 1239 -2.00 8.83 28.57
C MET A 1239 -3.37 8.20 28.34
N GLN A 1240 -3.60 6.96 28.82
CA GLN A 1240 -4.93 6.34 28.72
C GLN A 1240 -5.94 6.97 29.66
N VAL A 1241 -5.51 7.41 30.86
CA VAL A 1241 -6.36 8.22 31.76
C VAL A 1241 -6.77 9.52 31.07
N LEU A 1242 -5.83 10.22 30.45
CA LEU A 1242 -6.11 11.46 29.72
C LEU A 1242 -7.07 11.24 28.54
N LYS A 1243 -6.90 10.16 27.76
CA LYS A 1243 -7.85 9.80 26.70
C LYS A 1243 -9.26 9.58 27.25
N LEU A 1244 -9.40 8.90 28.39
CA LEU A 1244 -10.69 8.66 29.03
C LEU A 1244 -11.37 9.95 29.52
N VAL A 1245 -10.61 10.90 30.10
CA VAL A 1245 -11.14 12.22 30.50
C VAL A 1245 -11.69 12.98 29.28
N ARG A 1246 -10.97 12.92 28.14
CA ARG A 1246 -11.37 13.58 26.89
C ARG A 1246 -12.65 13.00 26.32
N VAL A 1247 -12.72 11.67 26.24
CA VAL A 1247 -13.90 10.95 25.77
C VAL A 1247 -15.12 11.34 26.60
N ASN A 1248 -15.01 11.29 27.95
CA ASN A 1248 -16.09 11.70 28.84
C ASN A 1248 -16.51 13.18 28.65
N HIS A 1249 -15.55 14.10 28.57
CA HIS A 1249 -15.86 15.52 28.36
C HIS A 1249 -16.61 15.73 27.04
N GLU A 1250 -16.11 15.13 25.95
CA GLU A 1250 -16.70 15.32 24.61
C GLU A 1250 -18.11 14.73 24.50
N ILE A 1251 -18.33 13.52 25.02
CA ILE A 1251 -19.65 12.87 24.97
C ILE A 1251 -20.72 13.73 25.66
N TYR A 1252 -20.40 14.34 26.80
CA TYR A 1252 -21.37 15.13 27.58
C TYR A 1252 -21.36 16.63 27.26
N ARG A 1253 -20.53 17.09 26.32
CA ARG A 1253 -20.31 18.53 26.03
C ARG A 1253 -21.58 19.25 25.59
N GLU A 1254 -22.40 18.60 24.76
CA GLU A 1254 -23.58 19.20 24.14
C GLU A 1254 -24.91 18.69 24.71
N GLY A 1255 -24.86 17.80 25.71
CA GLY A 1255 -26.00 17.12 26.32
C GLY A 1255 -25.72 15.63 26.54
N ASP A 1256 -26.60 14.94 27.25
CA ASP A 1256 -26.52 13.49 27.43
C ASP A 1256 -26.86 12.74 26.13
N GLY A 1257 -25.96 11.86 25.70
CA GLY A 1257 -26.10 11.02 24.50
C GLY A 1257 -27.21 9.99 24.61
N PHE A 1258 -27.51 9.50 25.82
CA PHE A 1258 -28.56 8.50 26.07
C PHE A 1258 -29.97 9.03 25.82
N THR A 1259 -30.18 10.32 26.07
CA THR A 1259 -31.50 10.98 25.93
C THR A 1259 -31.68 11.70 24.58
N GLN A 1260 -30.61 11.87 23.78
CA GLN A 1260 -30.65 12.56 22.47
C GLN A 1260 -29.84 11.83 21.36
N PRO A 1261 -30.42 10.83 20.69
CA PRO A 1261 -29.73 10.00 19.69
C PRO A 1261 -29.12 10.76 18.50
N THR A 1262 -29.68 11.94 18.16
CA THR A 1262 -29.16 12.81 17.08
C THR A 1262 -27.88 13.55 17.46
N LEU A 1263 -27.64 13.79 18.75
CA LEU A 1263 -26.47 14.49 19.26
C LEU A 1263 -25.24 13.57 19.24
N LEU A 1264 -25.41 12.34 19.71
CA LEU A 1264 -24.39 11.28 19.69
C LEU A 1264 -23.88 11.02 18.27
N LYS A 1265 -24.78 10.99 17.28
CA LYS A 1265 -24.43 10.82 15.86
C LYS A 1265 -23.50 11.93 15.34
N ASN A 1266 -23.64 13.16 15.83
CA ASN A 1266 -22.80 14.30 15.42
C ASN A 1266 -21.46 14.34 16.18
N LEU A 1267 -21.45 13.95 17.46
CA LEU A 1267 -20.22 13.82 18.28
C LEU A 1267 -19.32 12.67 17.81
N ILE A 1268 -19.91 11.52 17.48
CA ILE A 1268 -19.20 10.39 16.85
C ILE A 1268 -18.60 10.86 15.52
N HIS A 1269 -19.35 11.63 14.72
CA HIS A 1269 -18.85 12.21 13.47
C HIS A 1269 -17.69 13.20 13.71
N SER A 1270 -17.70 13.99 14.79
CA SER A 1270 -16.61 14.94 15.09
C SER A 1270 -15.34 14.29 15.66
N LEU A 1271 -15.47 13.27 16.52
CA LEU A 1271 -14.33 12.51 17.08
C LEU A 1271 -13.58 11.69 16.01
N ILE A 1272 -14.23 11.45 14.88
CA ILE A 1272 -13.80 10.62 13.76
C ILE A 1272 -13.24 11.47 12.60
N ILE A 1273 -13.81 12.66 12.34
CA ILE A 1273 -13.36 13.60 11.30
C ILE A 1273 -12.16 14.44 11.75
N ASN A 1274 -12.19 14.90 13.00
CA ASN A 1274 -11.12 15.67 13.59
C ASN A 1274 -10.58 14.85 14.77
N PRO A 1275 -9.46 14.11 14.65
CA PRO A 1275 -8.70 13.81 15.85
C PRO A 1275 -8.50 15.14 16.56
N ILE A 1276 -8.82 15.19 17.86
CA ILE A 1276 -8.56 16.40 18.65
C ILE A 1276 -7.05 16.63 18.59
N ASP A 1277 -6.64 17.56 17.72
CA ASP A 1277 -5.28 18.04 17.60
C ASP A 1277 -4.79 18.43 19.01
N PHE A 1278 -3.63 17.92 19.37
CA PHE A 1278 -2.85 18.40 20.52
C PHE A 1278 -1.97 19.55 20.09
#